data_AF-A0A834FPC1-F1
#
_entry.id   AF-A0A834FPC1-F1
#
_cell.length_a   1.000
_cell.length_b   1.000
_cell.length_c   1.000
_cell.angle_alpha   90.00
_cell.angle_beta   90.00
_cell.angle_gamma   90.00
#
_symmetry.space_group_name_H-M   'P 1'
#
loop_
_entity.id
_entity.type
_entity.pdbx_description
1 polymer ?
#
loop_
_entity_poly.entity_id
_entity_poly.type
_entity_poly.pdbx_seq_one_letter_code
_entity_poly.pdbx_strand_id
1 'polypeptide(L)'
;MLLDRTLRDEKFIRKTVGEILRMDENYNRFLSLVDNCGSPPPLNGPGPLTVFVPTNEAVDRARDGSILYMLHHAKHKLQELLRNHVYSRAVLTVDELTSLPRVQTMANQMVSIRVSDSGEILLGKNGVHLARPNIMASNGVIHMIDGLLYPPSILPILPHRCDVIQSKVTVGPCIHCGYLSNTQCPPGSTEMSSYQNDCEYVSILSGKLIKGCAKYCNTTTQTAECCPGFFGPDCQPCIGGFQHPCYDKGTCFDGIHGNGSCSCHSGFKGVACHICSDPSKHGENCDEDCRCIHGVCDNRPGSGGECRRGSCLEGFSGENCDKKAAPCNSDGLLQHCHIHAFCIQAGLETRCVCNNGYDGDGHSCSPINLCLKSSRGGCDTNADCVYAGPGNVSCVCTEGWTGDGRVCVEINNCRVDGGGCSPDAYCTHIGPGQNECVCKDGYVGNGKECELTNPCTKKNGGCHELAKCEQKEGGLHTCTCPDGYAGDGNICFGSLFNELDLNSELYSFARLVRKFRHSSEDLSQNLTVLVPSQEVLRNMSSDDSQFWTSRHHLPHFLRAHYLLGVYSVEDLDSLVGSSLPTLNPAIQWEVRKINGVLHVGNASILTHNLPAINGYIHIVNQILAPPSSDLPPEPPTLMAFLNSSSNFTLFRKYALMYNMSEDLKDFDFTVLLPTDEAIRKYLGTTNSSVLSPDVFRYHIIPKELLHLDHLHDGLLGSTLLGADYQVQFHLNDRNQTSVNGVPLDSGDFETQFGVVIVLQQVLQISRNRCSQQVALQVSGRCSDCDGAPRCLFSYTPIRPQFPANMKSNCRFRKRIGSRRKFVPGCVMKCLRFTTDHSCCPGYYGHECFKCPGDIGSVCSNHGKCLDGIHGNGECQCLEGFHGTACEDCEPGRYGLNCSSKCVCANGKCDDGLAGSGRCICHKGWKGTSCSVEIKDDACGGGCDDNANCVTGPKGTAAVCVCVAGYEGNGTHCKEMDLCSRSNGGCSEFAVCTKVSAGERTCSCKEGYTGDGVVCLEIDGCLLNNGGCHKAADCTRTGPNKTACTCQMGFQGSGKFCYPVNPCTIKNGGCSKYAFCEYRGQGQRNCSCLRGNIGDGFDCRGTIISEVYRQSENAIFLQMLKTINSNSVLSKGPQTVFVPLEETNKNITAKLNKWKDLGRIQDLVYHHIISCESLSLSDLKTTERAVAVSGQTLQFSLQEGSVWINNRSRIVKSDYTTTSGVIHHIDTLLTPYSLEDKPPNRVTEMNFTTAAVFYGYTRFYKLIE
;
A
#
# COMPACT_ATOMS: atom_id res chain seq x y z
N MET A 1 52.05 33.31 36.20
CA MET A 1 51.06 33.63 35.15
C MET A 1 49.62 33.80 35.64
N LEU A 2 49.28 33.51 36.91
CA LEU A 2 47.91 33.75 37.44
C LEU A 2 47.72 35.13 38.10
N LEU A 3 48.79 35.84 38.49
CA LEU A 3 48.70 37.21 39.03
C LEU A 3 48.65 38.32 37.96
N ASP A 4 49.00 38.03 36.70
CA ASP A 4 49.02 39.03 35.61
C ASP A 4 47.69 39.06 34.81
N ARG A 5 46.81 38.06 35.04
CA ARG A 5 45.49 37.97 34.41
C ARG A 5 44.46 38.90 35.06
N THR A 6 44.49 39.08 36.37
CA THR A 6 43.52 39.91 37.11
C THR A 6 43.75 41.41 36.95
N LEU A 7 44.97 41.85 36.59
CA LEU A 7 45.32 43.26 36.38
C LEU A 7 44.92 43.83 35.00
N ARG A 8 44.71 42.98 33.98
CA ARG A 8 44.31 43.44 32.62
C ARG A 8 42.80 43.56 32.43
N ASP A 9 42.00 42.72 33.09
CA ASP A 9 40.53 42.69 32.88
C ASP A 9 39.81 43.87 33.58
N GLU A 10 40.39 44.51 34.61
CA GLU A 10 39.85 45.76 35.18
C GLU A 10 40.01 46.98 34.26
N LYS A 11 40.91 46.92 33.27
CA LYS A 11 41.25 48.05 32.38
C LYS A 11 40.12 48.43 31.41
N PHE A 12 39.21 47.50 31.10
CA PHE A 12 38.22 47.65 30.02
C PHE A 12 36.77 47.81 30.50
N ILE A 13 36.48 47.55 31.77
CA ILE A 13 35.10 47.56 32.34
C ILE A 13 34.38 48.91 32.17
N ARG A 14 35.13 50.02 32.13
CA ARG A 14 34.57 51.38 31.94
C ARG A 14 34.55 51.87 30.49
N LYS A 15 34.97 51.05 29.52
CA LYS A 15 35.16 51.43 28.12
C LYS A 15 34.15 50.74 27.21
N THR A 16 33.67 51.44 26.19
CA THR A 16 32.77 50.84 25.20
C THR A 16 33.53 49.83 24.34
N VAL A 17 32.82 48.94 23.65
CA VAL A 17 33.42 48.01 22.69
C VAL A 17 34.27 48.75 21.66
N GLY A 18 33.78 49.85 21.08
CA GLY A 18 34.57 50.64 20.11
C GLY A 18 35.82 51.30 20.70
N GLU A 19 35.81 51.70 21.98
CA GLU A 19 37.00 52.22 22.66
C GLU A 19 38.05 51.11 22.91
N ILE A 20 37.61 49.90 23.24
CA ILE A 20 38.50 48.74 23.46
C ILE A 20 39.22 48.38 22.16
N LEU A 21 38.48 48.34 21.03
CA LEU A 21 39.07 48.03 19.72
C LEU A 21 40.15 49.04 19.29
N ARG A 22 40.05 50.31 19.71
CA ARG A 22 41.03 51.37 19.41
C ARG A 22 42.26 51.36 20.31
N MET A 23 42.19 50.71 21.47
CA MET A 23 43.26 50.72 22.47
C MET A 23 44.20 49.53 22.39
N ASP A 24 43.75 48.42 21.82
CA ASP A 24 44.49 47.16 21.80
C ASP A 24 44.86 46.78 20.36
N GLU A 25 46.16 46.64 20.09
CA GLU A 25 46.70 46.34 18.77
C GLU A 25 46.22 44.98 18.22
N ASN A 26 45.73 44.09 19.08
CA ASN A 26 45.18 42.78 18.69
C ASN A 26 43.91 42.88 17.84
N TYR A 27 43.29 44.07 17.73
CA TYR A 27 42.07 44.30 16.95
C TYR A 27 42.24 45.25 15.76
N ASN A 28 43.47 45.72 15.49
CA ASN A 28 43.69 46.80 14.54
C ASN A 28 43.22 46.46 13.10
N ARG A 29 43.28 45.19 12.68
CA ARG A 29 42.83 44.75 11.35
C ARG A 29 41.32 44.82 11.23
N PHE A 30 40.61 44.32 12.25
CA PHE A 30 39.16 44.40 12.29
C PHE A 30 38.67 45.84 12.42
N LEU A 31 39.33 46.65 13.25
CA LEU A 31 39.05 48.08 13.38
C LEU A 31 39.22 48.81 12.03
N SER A 32 40.26 48.49 11.27
CA SER A 32 40.46 49.05 9.93
C SER A 32 39.29 48.74 8.99
N LEU A 33 38.64 47.57 9.09
CA LEU A 33 37.45 47.26 8.30
C LEU A 33 36.24 48.08 8.75
N VAL A 34 36.06 48.22 10.06
CA VAL A 34 35.00 49.04 10.65
C VAL A 34 35.14 50.51 10.22
N ASP A 35 36.34 51.08 10.27
CA ASP A 35 36.57 52.47 9.91
C ASP A 35 36.38 52.74 8.40
N ASN A 36 36.63 51.75 7.53
CA ASN A 36 36.56 51.92 6.08
C ASN A 36 35.25 51.44 5.42
N CYS A 37 34.27 50.95 6.18
CA CYS A 37 33.02 50.40 5.62
C CYS A 37 31.94 51.46 5.27
N GLY A 38 32.15 52.73 5.62
CA GLY A 38 31.25 53.85 5.34
C GLY A 38 29.95 53.91 6.17
N SER A 39 29.50 52.79 6.75
CA SER A 39 28.38 52.75 7.72
C SER A 39 28.67 51.68 8.79
N PRO A 40 29.50 52.00 9.80
CA PRO A 40 29.92 51.04 10.81
C PRO A 40 28.77 50.65 11.74
N PRO A 41 28.79 49.43 12.31
CA PRO A 41 27.87 49.06 13.38
C PRO A 41 28.06 49.99 14.61
N PRO A 42 27.02 50.21 15.42
CA PRO A 42 27.04 51.20 16.51
C PRO A 42 27.82 50.71 17.75
N LEU A 43 29.13 50.45 17.61
CA LEU A 43 29.99 49.88 18.66
C LEU A 43 30.21 50.80 19.88
N ASN A 44 29.91 52.09 19.72
CA ASN A 44 29.91 53.10 20.79
C ASN A 44 28.49 53.48 21.26
N GLY A 45 27.45 52.87 20.70
CA GLY A 45 26.06 53.13 21.06
C GLY A 45 25.65 52.52 22.40
N PRO A 46 24.40 52.77 22.85
CA PRO A 46 23.87 52.15 24.06
C PRO A 46 23.82 50.62 23.88
N GLY A 47 24.37 49.90 24.87
CA GLY A 47 24.30 48.43 24.94
C GLY A 47 22.88 47.93 25.22
N PRO A 48 22.66 46.61 25.22
CA PRO A 48 23.66 45.54 25.32
C PRO A 48 24.17 44.99 23.98
N LEU A 49 25.49 44.86 23.83
CA LEU A 49 26.13 44.26 22.65
C LEU A 49 26.90 42.98 23.00
N THR A 50 26.87 42.00 22.10
CA THR A 50 27.81 40.89 22.03
C THR A 50 28.51 40.96 20.67
N VAL A 51 29.82 41.15 20.66
CA VAL A 51 30.59 41.38 19.43
C VAL A 51 31.63 40.29 19.25
N PHE A 52 31.56 39.59 18.12
CA PHE A 52 32.53 38.57 17.74
C PHE A 52 33.63 39.23 16.90
N VAL A 53 34.84 39.32 17.44
CA VAL A 53 35.94 40.07 16.82
C VAL A 53 36.97 39.09 16.27
N PRO A 54 37.22 39.06 14.95
CA PRO A 54 38.26 38.21 14.38
C PRO A 54 39.66 38.65 14.82
N THR A 55 40.55 37.69 14.99
CA THR A 55 41.99 37.94 15.20
C THR A 55 42.62 38.65 14.00
N ASN A 56 43.72 39.37 14.21
CA ASN A 56 44.44 40.03 13.11
C ASN A 56 44.89 39.01 12.06
N GLU A 57 45.36 37.84 12.49
CA GLU A 57 45.74 36.73 11.64
C GLU A 57 44.54 36.18 10.84
N ALA A 58 43.35 36.12 11.45
CA ALA A 58 42.14 35.71 10.74
C ALA A 58 41.75 36.70 9.63
N VAL A 59 41.91 38.01 9.86
CA VAL A 59 41.66 39.03 8.83
C VAL A 59 42.73 39.01 7.74
N ASP A 60 43.99 38.80 8.09
CA ASP A 60 45.08 38.74 7.12
C ASP A 60 45.03 37.47 6.27
N ARG A 61 44.60 36.32 6.82
CA ARG A 61 44.29 35.10 6.06
C ARG A 61 43.14 35.28 5.07
N ALA A 62 42.22 36.21 5.32
CA ALA A 62 41.08 36.49 4.47
C ALA A 62 41.35 37.54 3.36
N ARG A 63 42.61 37.94 3.15
CA ARG A 63 43.02 38.86 2.06
C ARG A 63 43.21 38.12 0.73
N ASP A 64 42.19 37.41 0.28
CA ASP A 64 42.12 36.71 -1.01
C ASP A 64 41.59 37.62 -2.15
N GLY A 65 41.54 38.93 -1.93
CA GLY A 65 40.93 39.91 -2.83
C GLY A 65 39.45 40.17 -2.55
N SER A 66 38.75 39.32 -1.80
CA SER A 66 37.34 39.51 -1.43
C SER A 66 37.15 40.72 -0.50
N ILE A 67 38.02 40.88 0.51
CA ILE A 67 38.03 42.05 1.41
C ILE A 67 38.35 43.33 0.64
N LEU A 68 39.31 43.29 -0.29
CA LEU A 68 39.68 44.46 -1.10
C LEU A 68 38.53 44.87 -2.03
N TYR A 69 37.88 43.91 -2.68
CA TYR A 69 36.68 44.14 -3.48
C TYR A 69 35.53 44.73 -2.65
N MET A 70 35.30 44.22 -1.44
CA MET A 70 34.30 44.78 -0.52
C MET A 70 34.64 46.20 -0.06
N LEU A 71 35.92 46.53 0.12
CA LEU A 71 36.37 47.88 0.48
C LEU A 71 36.19 48.90 -0.67
N HIS A 72 36.45 48.49 -1.91
CA HIS A 72 36.47 49.41 -3.06
C HIS A 72 35.20 49.39 -3.93
N HIS A 73 34.64 48.21 -4.21
CA HIS A 73 33.60 48.00 -5.22
C HIS A 73 32.26 47.50 -4.64
N ALA A 74 32.25 46.90 -3.44
CA ALA A 74 31.05 46.31 -2.83
C ALA A 74 30.90 46.65 -1.33
N LYS A 75 30.94 47.94 -0.98
CA LYS A 75 30.86 48.42 0.41
C LYS A 75 29.62 47.93 1.18
N HIS A 76 28.49 47.74 0.50
CA HIS A 76 27.29 47.19 1.12
C HIS A 76 27.48 45.76 1.66
N LYS A 77 28.30 44.93 0.98
CA LYS A 77 28.65 43.58 1.45
C LYS A 77 29.54 43.63 2.69
N LEU A 78 30.46 44.61 2.76
CA LEU A 78 31.30 44.84 3.94
C LEU A 78 30.45 45.25 5.16
N GLN A 79 29.46 46.10 4.95
CA GLN A 79 28.54 46.54 6.02
C GLN A 79 27.75 45.35 6.59
N GLU A 80 27.24 44.49 5.72
CA GLU A 80 26.49 43.30 6.11
C GLU A 80 27.39 42.27 6.83
N LEU A 81 28.63 42.09 6.38
CA LEU A 81 29.64 41.28 7.05
C LEU A 81 29.90 41.76 8.48
N LEU A 82 30.12 43.07 8.67
CA LEU A 82 30.37 43.65 9.98
C LEU A 82 29.14 43.56 10.90
N ARG A 83 27.93 43.74 10.36
CA ARG A 83 26.67 43.52 11.11
C ARG A 83 26.51 42.06 11.54
N ASN A 84 27.00 41.10 10.75
CA ASN A 84 26.95 39.69 11.12
C ASN A 84 27.89 39.31 12.28
N HIS A 85 28.84 40.18 12.63
CA HIS A 85 29.71 40.01 13.79
C HIS A 85 29.14 40.65 15.07
N VAL A 86 27.96 41.28 15.00
CA VAL A 86 27.35 41.98 16.13
C VAL A 86 25.98 41.39 16.46
N TYR A 87 25.76 41.08 17.73
CA TYR A 87 24.47 40.70 18.30
C TYR A 87 24.05 41.77 19.31
N SER A 88 22.93 42.44 19.07
CA SER A 88 22.55 43.67 19.80
C SER A 88 21.38 43.51 20.77
N ARG A 89 20.98 42.27 21.10
CA ARG A 89 19.81 42.02 21.97
C ARG A 89 20.18 41.71 23.42
N ALA A 90 21.36 41.15 23.67
CA ALA A 90 21.84 40.83 25.02
C ALA A 90 23.36 40.77 25.08
N VAL A 91 23.91 40.87 26.29
CA VAL A 91 25.30 40.51 26.61
C VAL A 91 25.30 39.02 26.88
N LEU A 92 25.96 38.23 26.04
CA LEU A 92 26.01 36.78 26.16
C LEU A 92 27.42 36.37 26.60
N THR A 93 27.56 35.95 27.85
CA THR A 93 28.77 35.28 28.34
C THR A 93 28.88 33.89 27.74
N VAL A 94 30.06 33.25 27.83
CA VAL A 94 30.28 31.88 27.33
C VAL A 94 29.24 30.89 27.82
N ASP A 95 28.89 30.91 29.11
CA ASP A 95 27.93 29.97 29.69
C ASP A 95 26.55 30.13 29.04
N GLU A 96 26.11 31.38 28.82
CA GLU A 96 24.87 31.69 28.13
C GLU A 96 24.95 31.33 26.63
N LEU A 97 26.11 31.55 26.00
CA LEU A 97 26.35 31.21 24.60
C LEU A 97 26.19 29.71 24.36
N THR A 98 26.71 28.85 25.25
CA THR A 98 26.61 27.39 25.14
C THR A 98 25.20 26.85 25.35
N SER A 99 24.32 27.62 26.02
CA SER A 99 22.92 27.25 26.22
C SER A 99 22.02 27.54 25.01
N LEU A 100 22.52 28.30 24.03
CA LEU A 100 21.77 28.73 22.85
C LEU A 100 22.19 27.94 21.61
N PRO A 101 21.25 27.37 20.84
CA PRO A 101 21.60 26.62 19.62
C PRO A 101 21.99 27.55 18.45
N ARG A 102 21.54 28.81 18.47
CA ARG A 102 21.79 29.82 17.43
C ARG A 102 21.46 31.22 17.91
N VAL A 103 22.11 32.24 17.35
CA VAL A 103 21.84 33.66 17.60
C VAL A 103 21.54 34.41 16.29
N GLN A 104 20.64 35.40 16.35
CA GLN A 104 20.27 36.25 15.21
C GLN A 104 21.04 37.57 15.27
N THR A 105 21.96 37.78 14.34
CA THR A 105 22.89 38.94 14.32
C THR A 105 22.22 40.20 13.76
N MET A 106 22.90 41.36 13.80
CA MET A 106 22.40 42.61 13.22
C MET A 106 22.26 42.55 11.69
N ALA A 107 22.85 41.56 11.02
CA ALA A 107 22.63 41.28 9.59
C ALA A 107 21.35 40.47 9.33
N ASN A 108 20.51 40.27 10.35
CA ASN A 108 19.32 39.41 10.30
C ASN A 108 19.65 37.95 9.92
N GLN A 109 20.88 37.50 10.20
CA GLN A 109 21.37 36.16 9.89
C GLN A 109 21.49 35.30 11.15
N MET A 110 21.29 33.98 10.97
CA MET A 110 21.39 33.01 12.06
C MET A 110 22.82 32.43 12.12
N VAL A 111 23.52 32.65 13.22
CA VAL A 111 24.82 32.02 13.51
C VAL A 111 24.58 30.86 14.49
N SER A 112 24.89 29.64 14.07
CA SER A 112 24.80 28.44 14.93
C SER A 112 25.94 28.39 15.95
N ILE A 113 25.66 27.87 17.13
CA ILE A 113 26.65 27.67 18.18
C ILE A 113 26.71 26.17 18.47
N ARG A 114 27.90 25.59 18.41
CA ARG A 114 28.15 24.16 18.67
C ARG A 114 29.31 24.01 19.64
N VAL A 115 29.21 23.04 20.54
CA VAL A 115 30.31 22.63 21.41
C VAL A 115 30.85 21.32 20.86
N SER A 116 32.13 21.29 20.56
CA SER A 116 32.83 20.07 20.10
C SER A 116 33.01 19.07 21.24
N ASP A 117 33.32 17.82 20.90
CA ASP A 117 33.57 16.75 21.88
C ASP A 117 34.78 17.05 22.80
N SER A 118 35.70 17.92 22.35
CA SER A 118 36.84 18.42 23.13
C SER A 118 36.50 19.65 24.01
N GLY A 119 35.26 20.13 23.97
CA GLY A 119 34.78 21.28 24.77
C GLY A 119 35.03 22.65 24.12
N GLU A 120 35.50 22.70 22.87
CA GLU A 120 35.70 23.97 22.14
C GLU A 120 34.39 24.49 21.56
N ILE A 121 34.22 25.82 21.56
CA ILE A 121 33.03 26.49 21.03
C ILE A 121 33.25 26.88 19.57
N LEU A 122 32.36 26.39 18.70
CA LEU A 122 32.37 26.57 17.26
C LEU A 122 31.18 27.42 16.82
N LEU A 123 31.45 28.46 16.04
CA LEU A 123 30.47 29.43 15.56
C LEU A 123 30.23 29.28 14.05
N GLY A 124 28.96 29.34 13.64
CA GLY A 124 28.54 29.26 12.24
C GLY A 124 28.63 27.86 11.60
N LYS A 125 28.34 27.80 10.29
CA LYS A 125 28.36 26.55 9.51
C LYS A 125 29.78 26.01 9.33
N ASN A 126 30.74 26.90 9.13
CA ASN A 126 32.15 26.59 8.88
C ASN A 126 32.96 26.31 10.16
N GLY A 127 32.32 26.36 11.34
CA GLY A 127 32.94 25.98 12.61
C GLY A 127 34.08 26.92 13.02
N VAL A 128 33.84 28.22 13.07
CA VAL A 128 34.86 29.20 13.49
C VAL A 128 35.12 29.06 14.99
N HIS A 129 36.38 28.83 15.37
CA HIS A 129 36.78 28.63 16.76
C HIS A 129 36.75 29.94 17.56
N LEU A 130 36.26 29.85 18.80
CA LEU A 130 36.31 30.92 19.79
C LEU A 130 37.69 30.97 20.46
N ALA A 131 38.52 31.92 20.03
CA ALA A 131 39.92 32.06 20.46
C ALA A 131 40.05 32.60 21.89
N ARG A 132 39.32 33.67 22.22
CA ARG A 132 39.35 34.29 23.55
C ARG A 132 37.98 34.84 23.96
N PRO A 133 37.34 34.25 24.97
CA PRO A 133 36.00 34.68 25.39
C PRO A 133 35.97 35.78 26.46
N ASN A 134 34.77 36.32 26.69
CA ASN A 134 34.34 37.07 27.89
C ASN A 134 35.14 38.36 28.19
N ILE A 135 35.49 39.13 27.16
CA ILE A 135 36.16 40.43 27.36
C ILE A 135 35.07 41.48 27.62
N MET A 136 34.91 41.89 28.88
CA MET A 136 33.82 42.75 29.33
C MET A 136 34.03 44.22 28.93
N ALA A 137 32.97 44.84 28.42
CA ALA A 137 32.90 46.26 28.04
C ALA A 137 31.73 46.96 28.74
N SER A 138 31.76 48.29 28.83
CA SER A 138 30.70 49.07 29.48
C SER A 138 29.34 48.99 28.78
N ASN A 139 29.33 48.69 27.48
CA ASN A 139 28.12 48.53 26.66
C ASN A 139 27.95 47.10 26.09
N GLY A 140 28.73 46.11 26.55
CA GLY A 140 28.65 44.76 25.99
C GLY A 140 29.76 43.79 26.39
N VAL A 141 29.93 42.74 25.58
CA VAL A 141 31.02 41.75 25.68
C VAL A 141 31.65 41.51 24.32
N ILE A 142 32.96 41.29 24.31
CA ILE A 142 33.76 40.93 23.14
C ILE A 142 34.19 39.46 23.25
N HIS A 143 34.00 38.73 22.16
CA HIS A 143 34.44 37.35 21.96
C HIS A 143 35.38 37.30 20.77
N MET A 144 36.65 37.00 21.00
CA MET A 144 37.66 36.91 19.94
C MET A 144 37.55 35.57 19.21
N ILE A 145 37.58 35.58 17.88
CA ILE A 145 37.38 34.40 17.02
C ILE A 145 38.49 34.25 15.98
N ASP A 146 38.80 33.02 15.55
CA ASP A 146 39.91 32.73 14.62
C ASP A 146 39.52 32.66 13.13
N GLY A 147 38.40 33.28 12.76
CA GLY A 147 37.89 33.36 11.40
C GLY A 147 36.84 34.45 11.23
N LEU A 148 36.37 34.68 10.01
CA LEU A 148 35.28 35.64 9.73
C LEU A 148 33.93 34.92 9.63
N LEU A 149 32.90 35.54 10.18
CA LEU A 149 31.50 35.08 10.08
C LEU A 149 30.85 35.64 8.82
N TYR A 150 31.03 34.97 7.68
CA TYR A 150 30.40 35.37 6.41
C TYR A 150 28.89 35.11 6.41
N PRO A 151 28.04 36.14 6.21
CA PRO A 151 26.60 35.94 6.06
C PRO A 151 26.27 35.32 4.69
N PRO A 152 25.31 34.37 4.60
CA PRO A 152 24.88 33.81 3.31
C PRO A 152 24.41 34.86 2.29
N SER A 153 23.91 36.00 2.76
CA SER A 153 23.40 37.10 1.92
C SER A 153 24.46 37.82 1.08
N ILE A 154 25.76 37.65 1.38
CA ILE A 154 26.85 38.30 0.61
C ILE A 154 27.64 37.33 -0.26
N LEU A 155 27.31 36.04 -0.22
CA LEU A 155 27.98 35.00 -0.99
C LEU A 155 27.26 34.80 -2.35
N PRO A 156 27.99 34.74 -3.48
CA PRO A 156 29.44 34.93 -3.62
C PRO A 156 29.87 36.41 -3.50
N ILE A 157 31.06 36.66 -2.95
CA ILE A 157 31.54 38.03 -2.67
C ILE A 157 32.01 38.73 -3.95
N LEU A 158 32.81 38.06 -4.77
CA LEU A 158 33.27 38.57 -6.06
C LEU A 158 32.24 38.30 -7.17
N PRO A 159 32.18 39.14 -8.22
CA PRO A 159 31.29 38.93 -9.35
C PRO A 159 31.91 37.88 -10.28
N HIS A 160 31.69 36.61 -9.98
CA HIS A 160 32.21 35.50 -10.79
C HIS A 160 31.40 35.27 -12.07
N ARG A 161 30.12 35.69 -12.10
CA ARG A 161 29.16 35.36 -13.15
C ARG A 161 28.60 36.62 -13.82
N CYS A 162 28.73 36.67 -15.14
CA CYS A 162 28.28 37.76 -16.00
C CYS A 162 27.28 37.22 -17.04
N ASP A 163 26.34 36.39 -16.59
CA ASP A 163 25.38 35.71 -17.45
C ASP A 163 24.54 36.71 -18.27
N VAL A 164 24.33 36.42 -19.56
CA VAL A 164 23.63 37.32 -20.50
C VAL A 164 22.15 36.95 -20.57
N ILE A 165 21.25 37.93 -20.45
CA ILE A 165 19.80 37.72 -20.49
C ILE A 165 19.29 38.05 -21.91
N GLN A 166 18.84 37.04 -22.65
CA GLN A 166 18.10 37.21 -23.90
C GLN A 166 16.60 37.00 -23.68
N SER A 167 15.79 37.93 -24.19
CA SER A 167 14.32 37.87 -24.12
C SER A 167 13.72 37.39 -25.44
N LYS A 168 12.97 36.29 -25.43
CA LYS A 168 12.26 35.72 -26.59
C LYS A 168 10.76 35.70 -26.33
N VAL A 169 9.99 36.28 -27.25
CA VAL A 169 8.52 36.20 -27.20
C VAL A 169 8.08 34.79 -27.63
N THR A 170 7.26 34.18 -26.80
CA THR A 170 6.67 32.84 -26.97
C THR A 170 5.16 32.94 -26.80
N VAL A 171 4.40 31.97 -27.30
CA VAL A 171 2.93 32.00 -27.25
C VAL A 171 2.46 30.93 -26.27
N GLY A 172 1.54 31.30 -25.37
CA GLY A 172 0.89 30.38 -24.44
C GLY A 172 -0.02 29.36 -25.14
N PRO A 173 -0.59 28.40 -24.41
CA PRO A 173 -1.50 27.42 -24.99
C PRO A 173 -2.73 28.09 -25.59
N CYS A 174 -3.10 27.68 -26.80
CA CYS A 174 -4.28 28.17 -27.48
C CYS A 174 -5.55 27.64 -26.81
N ILE A 175 -6.44 28.55 -26.43
CA ILE A 175 -7.70 28.23 -25.74
C ILE A 175 -8.83 29.12 -26.24
N HIS A 176 -10.06 28.85 -25.82
CA HIS A 176 -11.18 29.74 -26.13
C HIS A 176 -10.94 31.16 -25.56
N CYS A 177 -11.16 32.20 -26.37
CA CYS A 177 -10.80 33.58 -26.04
C CYS A 177 -11.47 34.12 -24.75
N GLY A 178 -12.64 33.60 -24.38
CA GLY A 178 -13.32 33.96 -23.13
C GLY A 178 -12.63 33.48 -21.85
N TYR A 179 -11.71 32.52 -21.94
CA TYR A 179 -10.95 31.99 -20.80
C TYR A 179 -9.49 32.44 -20.79
N LEU A 180 -9.12 33.38 -21.68
CA LEU A 180 -7.75 33.86 -21.82
C LEU A 180 -7.18 34.36 -20.48
N SER A 181 -7.98 35.08 -19.69
CA SER A 181 -7.60 35.59 -18.36
C SER A 181 -7.17 34.51 -17.37
N ASN A 182 -7.64 33.27 -17.53
CA ASN A 182 -7.42 32.16 -16.59
C ASN A 182 -6.18 31.34 -16.94
N THR A 183 -5.50 31.64 -18.05
CA THR A 183 -4.23 31.01 -18.42
C THR A 183 -3.05 31.79 -17.87
N GLN A 184 -2.00 31.08 -17.47
CA GLN A 184 -0.72 31.67 -17.07
C GLN A 184 0.33 31.35 -18.13
N CYS A 185 1.28 32.26 -18.32
CA CYS A 185 2.44 32.02 -19.16
C CYS A 185 3.30 30.86 -18.60
N PRO A 186 4.03 30.12 -19.45
CA PRO A 186 4.89 29.03 -19.00
C PRO A 186 5.87 29.46 -17.88
N PRO A 187 6.19 28.57 -16.92
CA PRO A 187 7.11 28.89 -15.82
C PRO A 187 8.45 29.44 -16.35
N GLY A 188 8.86 30.61 -15.86
CA GLY A 188 10.08 31.32 -16.33
C GLY A 188 9.85 32.37 -17.42
N SER A 189 8.59 32.69 -17.76
CA SER A 189 8.23 33.76 -18.71
C SER A 189 7.26 34.78 -18.10
N THR A 190 7.28 36.02 -18.61
CA THR A 190 6.45 37.14 -18.13
C THR A 190 5.36 37.49 -19.14
N GLU A 191 4.13 37.71 -18.66
CA GLU A 191 2.97 37.98 -19.50
C GLU A 191 3.07 39.34 -20.21
N MET A 192 2.85 39.35 -21.52
CA MET A 192 2.83 40.58 -22.32
C MET A 192 1.39 41.11 -22.46
N SER A 193 1.24 42.42 -22.67
CA SER A 193 -0.07 43.08 -22.76
C SER A 193 -0.91 42.75 -24.00
N SER A 194 -0.34 42.04 -24.98
CA SER A 194 -1.01 41.64 -26.22
C SER A 194 -1.15 40.11 -26.28
N TYR A 195 -2.12 39.63 -27.06
CA TYR A 195 -2.42 38.21 -27.23
C TYR A 195 -2.65 37.88 -28.71
N GLN A 196 -2.37 36.64 -29.09
CA GLN A 196 -2.60 36.11 -30.42
C GLN A 196 -4.09 35.73 -30.57
N ASN A 197 -4.74 36.27 -31.60
CA ASN A 197 -6.07 35.84 -32.07
C ASN A 197 -5.92 34.79 -33.18
N ASP A 198 -6.95 33.96 -33.35
CA ASP A 198 -7.03 32.93 -34.40
C ASP A 198 -6.00 31.79 -34.27
N CYS A 199 -5.52 31.50 -33.07
CA CYS A 199 -4.81 30.23 -32.86
C CYS A 199 -5.81 29.06 -32.89
N GLU A 200 -5.38 27.84 -33.17
CA GLU A 200 -6.28 26.68 -33.28
C GLU A 200 -6.08 25.72 -32.10
N TYR A 201 -7.17 25.33 -31.44
CA TYR A 201 -7.15 24.34 -30.38
C TYR A 201 -8.25 23.30 -30.58
N VAL A 202 -8.04 22.10 -30.06
CA VAL A 202 -8.99 20.99 -30.17
C VAL A 202 -9.99 21.08 -29.03
N SER A 203 -11.27 21.26 -29.35
CA SER A 203 -12.33 21.28 -28.34
C SER A 203 -12.55 19.87 -27.79
N ILE A 204 -12.39 19.73 -26.47
CA ILE A 204 -12.53 18.45 -25.75
C ILE A 204 -13.95 17.86 -25.89
N LEU A 205 -14.95 18.71 -26.11
CA LEU A 205 -16.36 18.31 -26.28
C LEU A 205 -16.70 17.81 -27.69
N SER A 206 -15.95 18.19 -28.72
CA SER A 206 -16.32 17.92 -30.13
C SER A 206 -15.22 17.32 -31.01
N GLY A 207 -13.96 17.28 -30.54
CA GLY A 207 -12.82 16.74 -31.28
C GLY A 207 -12.43 17.54 -32.54
N LYS A 208 -13.06 18.70 -32.79
CA LYS A 208 -12.77 19.57 -33.95
C LYS A 208 -11.81 20.70 -33.57
N LEU A 209 -11.01 21.13 -34.55
CA LEU A 209 -10.20 22.34 -34.46
C LEU A 209 -11.12 23.56 -34.45
N ILE A 210 -11.02 24.39 -33.42
CA ILE A 210 -11.77 25.63 -33.26
C ILE A 210 -10.77 26.77 -33.04
N LYS A 211 -11.11 27.95 -33.54
CA LYS A 211 -10.31 29.17 -33.34
C LYS A 211 -10.39 29.65 -31.89
N GLY A 212 -9.25 30.07 -31.36
CA GLY A 212 -9.04 30.52 -30.00
C GLY A 212 -8.05 31.68 -29.90
N CYS A 213 -7.71 32.03 -28.67
CA CYS A 213 -6.73 33.05 -28.33
C CYS A 213 -5.64 32.45 -27.45
N ALA A 214 -4.43 32.99 -27.56
CA ALA A 214 -3.27 32.59 -26.76
C ALA A 214 -2.47 33.82 -26.30
N LYS A 215 -2.01 33.83 -25.05
CA LYS A 215 -1.22 34.95 -24.51
C LYS A 215 0.17 35.02 -25.14
N TYR A 216 0.71 36.22 -25.37
CA TYR A 216 2.15 36.37 -25.62
C TYR A 216 2.90 36.41 -24.29
N CYS A 217 3.98 35.64 -24.21
CA CYS A 217 4.78 35.41 -23.02
C CYS A 217 6.25 35.70 -23.35
N ASN A 218 6.87 36.62 -22.60
CA ASN A 218 8.27 36.99 -22.77
C ASN A 218 9.16 36.07 -21.91
N THR A 219 9.85 35.15 -22.55
CA THR A 219 10.77 34.22 -21.89
C THR A 219 12.17 34.81 -21.84
N THR A 220 12.74 34.94 -20.64
CA THR A 220 14.13 35.36 -20.46
C THR A 220 15.02 34.12 -20.31
N THR A 221 15.85 33.84 -21.30
CA THR A 221 16.91 32.82 -21.21
C THR A 221 18.22 33.48 -20.77
N GLN A 222 18.75 33.04 -19.65
CA GLN A 222 20.03 33.47 -19.09
C GLN A 222 21.12 32.51 -19.59
N THR A 223 22.02 32.95 -20.47
CA THR A 223 23.17 32.16 -20.90
C THR A 223 24.32 32.34 -19.91
N ALA A 224 24.83 31.23 -19.37
CA ALA A 224 25.87 31.25 -18.35
C ALA A 224 27.21 31.73 -18.93
N GLU A 225 27.77 32.81 -18.38
CA GLU A 225 29.06 33.37 -18.77
C GLU A 225 29.89 33.78 -17.56
N CYS A 226 31.20 33.66 -17.67
CA CYS A 226 32.12 34.18 -16.66
C CYS A 226 32.43 35.65 -16.94
N CYS A 227 32.55 36.43 -15.88
CA CYS A 227 33.09 37.78 -16.02
C CYS A 227 34.54 37.75 -16.54
N PRO A 228 35.00 38.78 -17.27
CA PRO A 228 36.39 38.86 -17.73
C PRO A 228 37.39 38.66 -16.58
N GLY A 229 38.46 37.90 -16.83
CA GLY A 229 39.43 37.51 -15.81
C GLY A 229 39.00 36.31 -14.93
N PHE A 230 37.88 35.67 -15.24
CA PHE A 230 37.41 34.43 -14.60
C PHE A 230 37.16 33.31 -15.63
N PHE A 231 37.46 32.06 -15.27
CA PHE A 231 37.48 30.93 -16.19
C PHE A 231 36.84 29.65 -15.62
N GLY A 232 36.35 28.80 -16.52
CA GLY A 232 35.76 27.50 -16.21
C GLY A 232 34.29 27.57 -15.76
N PRO A 233 33.62 26.41 -15.55
CA PRO A 233 32.19 26.36 -15.23
C PRO A 233 31.80 27.07 -13.92
N ASP A 234 32.74 27.14 -12.97
CA ASP A 234 32.60 27.82 -11.69
C ASP A 234 33.14 29.26 -11.70
N CYS A 235 33.66 29.72 -12.85
CA CYS A 235 34.24 31.05 -13.06
C CYS A 235 35.27 31.44 -11.98
N GLN A 236 36.34 30.66 -11.91
CA GLN A 236 37.48 30.88 -11.02
C GLN A 236 38.39 32.00 -11.55
N PRO A 237 39.03 32.82 -10.70
CA PRO A 237 39.88 33.90 -11.16
C PRO A 237 41.13 33.37 -11.86
N CYS A 238 41.55 34.02 -12.94
CA CYS A 238 42.80 33.76 -13.65
C CYS A 238 44.04 33.92 -12.76
N ILE A 239 45.15 33.24 -13.11
CA ILE A 239 46.44 33.38 -12.43
C ILE A 239 46.88 34.86 -12.48
N GLY A 240 47.24 35.46 -11.34
CA GLY A 240 47.48 36.91 -11.21
C GLY A 240 46.27 37.73 -10.70
N GLY A 241 45.08 37.10 -10.61
CA GLY A 241 43.84 37.70 -10.16
C GLY A 241 42.93 38.15 -11.31
N PHE A 242 41.66 38.48 -11.01
CA PHE A 242 40.70 38.89 -12.04
C PHE A 242 40.89 40.34 -12.53
N GLN A 243 41.54 41.18 -11.72
CA GLN A 243 41.81 42.58 -12.07
C GLN A 243 43.07 42.74 -12.93
N HIS A 244 44.05 41.86 -12.71
CA HIS A 244 45.35 41.87 -13.39
C HIS A 244 45.73 40.44 -13.85
N PRO A 245 44.90 39.81 -14.72
CA PRO A 245 45.15 38.45 -15.17
C PRO A 245 46.54 38.35 -15.84
N CYS A 246 47.27 37.31 -15.49
CA CYS A 246 48.65 37.06 -15.91
C CYS A 246 49.62 38.23 -15.58
N TYR A 247 49.37 38.91 -14.45
CA TYR A 247 50.14 40.07 -13.98
C TYR A 247 50.26 41.20 -15.02
N ASP A 248 49.27 41.34 -15.91
CA ASP A 248 49.25 42.25 -17.06
C ASP A 248 50.37 42.03 -18.10
N LYS A 249 51.16 40.95 -17.96
CA LYS A 249 52.25 40.59 -18.87
C LYS A 249 51.87 39.41 -19.80
N GLY A 250 50.58 39.04 -19.81
CA GLY A 250 50.02 38.03 -20.70
C GLY A 250 48.49 38.10 -20.76
N THR A 251 47.90 37.27 -21.59
CA THR A 251 46.44 37.10 -21.71
C THR A 251 46.02 35.78 -21.07
N CYS A 252 45.02 35.83 -20.19
CA CYS A 252 44.42 34.61 -19.64
C CYS A 252 43.40 34.02 -20.60
N PHE A 253 43.36 32.69 -20.70
CA PHE A 253 42.26 31.99 -21.36
C PHE A 253 41.06 31.88 -20.43
N ASP A 254 40.26 32.95 -20.39
CA ASP A 254 39.10 33.16 -19.53
C ASP A 254 37.76 32.75 -20.20
N GLY A 255 36.64 32.94 -19.51
CA GLY A 255 35.31 32.50 -19.96
C GLY A 255 34.92 31.10 -19.47
N ILE A 256 33.66 30.71 -19.68
CA ILE A 256 33.09 29.46 -19.13
C ILE A 256 33.75 28.19 -19.68
N HIS A 257 34.35 28.30 -20.87
CA HIS A 257 35.16 27.27 -21.51
C HIS A 257 36.68 27.50 -21.38
N GLY A 258 37.08 28.58 -20.71
CA GLY A 258 38.47 28.92 -20.43
C GLY A 258 39.10 27.95 -19.43
N ASN A 259 40.40 27.72 -19.58
CA ASN A 259 41.18 26.83 -18.72
C ASN A 259 42.13 27.59 -17.77
N GLY A 260 42.11 28.93 -17.81
CA GLY A 260 42.86 29.79 -16.90
C GLY A 260 44.35 29.86 -17.16
N SER A 261 44.82 29.23 -18.24
CA SER A 261 46.22 29.30 -18.64
C SER A 261 46.59 30.70 -19.13
N CYS A 262 47.81 31.12 -18.80
CA CYS A 262 48.36 32.40 -19.24
C CYS A 262 49.17 32.21 -20.53
N SER A 263 48.80 32.96 -21.56
CA SER A 263 49.61 33.13 -22.76
C SER A 263 50.43 34.41 -22.61
N CYS A 264 51.75 34.27 -22.43
CA CYS A 264 52.63 35.40 -22.15
C CYS A 264 52.90 36.26 -23.37
N HIS A 265 52.97 37.59 -23.15
CA HIS A 265 53.40 38.52 -24.16
C HIS A 265 54.90 38.31 -24.50
N SER A 266 55.30 38.73 -25.70
CA SER A 266 56.69 38.62 -26.16
C SER A 266 57.63 39.33 -25.17
N GLY A 267 58.64 38.60 -24.67
CA GLY A 267 59.56 39.11 -23.64
C GLY A 267 59.32 38.53 -22.25
N PHE A 268 58.21 37.83 -21.99
CA PHE A 268 57.86 37.23 -20.69
C PHE A 268 57.61 35.72 -20.80
N LYS A 269 57.92 34.97 -19.73
CA LYS A 269 57.79 33.51 -19.61
C LYS A 269 57.40 33.09 -18.18
N GLY A 270 57.11 31.82 -18.00
CA GLY A 270 56.65 31.22 -16.73
C GLY A 270 55.13 31.05 -16.68
N VAL A 271 54.63 30.21 -15.78
CA VAL A 271 53.20 29.83 -15.70
C VAL A 271 52.23 30.99 -15.48
N ALA A 272 52.76 32.12 -15.00
CA ALA A 272 52.03 33.37 -14.76
C ALA A 272 52.63 34.58 -15.50
N CYS A 273 53.53 34.36 -16.47
CA CYS A 273 54.24 35.44 -17.19
C CYS A 273 55.09 36.37 -16.30
N HIS A 274 55.60 35.81 -15.21
CA HIS A 274 56.27 36.54 -14.14
C HIS A 274 57.81 36.55 -14.25
N ILE A 275 58.37 36.13 -15.39
CA ILE A 275 59.82 36.03 -15.62
C ILE A 275 60.14 36.61 -17.00
N CYS A 276 61.26 37.33 -17.15
CA CYS A 276 61.74 37.74 -18.47
C CYS A 276 62.18 36.52 -19.31
N SER A 277 61.72 36.47 -20.56
CA SER A 277 62.01 35.41 -21.51
C SER A 277 63.50 35.29 -21.76
N ASP A 278 64.17 36.42 -21.99
CA ASP A 278 65.62 36.51 -22.10
C ASP A 278 66.24 36.49 -20.68
N PRO A 279 67.07 35.50 -20.35
CA PRO A 279 67.72 35.42 -19.03
C PRO A 279 68.75 36.53 -18.79
N SER A 280 69.15 37.30 -19.82
CA SER A 280 70.05 38.45 -19.73
C SER A 280 69.32 39.80 -19.65
N LYS A 281 67.99 39.79 -19.60
CA LYS A 281 67.15 40.99 -19.51
C LYS A 281 66.38 41.07 -18.19
N HIS A 282 66.17 42.28 -17.69
CA HIS A 282 65.39 42.59 -16.48
C HIS A 282 64.57 43.89 -16.67
N GLY A 283 63.98 44.40 -15.59
CA GLY A 283 63.16 45.62 -15.60
C GLY A 283 61.66 45.31 -15.74
N GLU A 284 60.81 46.32 -15.57
CA GLU A 284 59.34 46.18 -15.66
C GLU A 284 58.87 45.58 -16.99
N ASN A 285 59.59 45.89 -18.08
CA ASN A 285 59.27 45.44 -19.44
C ASN A 285 60.27 44.43 -20.03
N CYS A 286 61.22 43.91 -19.22
CA CYS A 286 62.21 42.93 -19.66
C CYS A 286 63.09 43.42 -20.83
N ASP A 287 63.41 44.70 -20.85
CA ASP A 287 64.17 45.41 -21.89
C ASP A 287 65.56 45.86 -21.40
N GLU A 288 65.76 45.97 -20.10
CA GLU A 288 67.02 46.40 -19.48
C GLU A 288 68.04 45.26 -19.46
N ASP A 289 69.30 45.54 -19.83
CA ASP A 289 70.38 44.55 -19.78
C ASP A 289 70.83 44.27 -18.35
N CYS A 290 70.89 42.99 -18.00
CA CYS A 290 71.39 42.54 -16.72
C CYS A 290 72.85 42.95 -16.55
N ARG A 291 73.13 43.62 -15.41
CA ARG A 291 74.51 44.00 -15.02
C ARG A 291 75.27 42.84 -14.40
N CYS A 292 74.58 41.73 -14.13
CA CYS A 292 75.15 40.51 -13.62
C CYS A 292 76.13 39.87 -14.63
N ILE A 293 77.44 39.92 -14.33
CA ILE A 293 78.49 39.47 -15.26
C ILE A 293 78.82 37.99 -15.05
N HIS A 294 79.16 37.63 -13.81
CA HIS A 294 79.63 36.29 -13.45
C HIS A 294 78.68 35.61 -12.48
N GLY A 295 77.38 35.66 -12.74
CA GLY A 295 76.36 34.97 -11.97
C GLY A 295 75.06 34.80 -12.75
N VAL A 296 73.98 34.40 -12.08
CA VAL A 296 72.66 34.27 -12.70
C VAL A 296 71.86 35.54 -12.44
N CYS A 297 71.42 36.23 -13.49
CA CYS A 297 70.64 37.44 -13.34
C CYS A 297 69.29 37.20 -12.62
N ASP A 298 68.91 38.11 -11.74
CA ASP A 298 67.51 38.22 -11.31
C ASP A 298 66.71 38.82 -12.45
N ASN A 299 66.10 37.95 -13.26
CA ASN A 299 65.36 38.30 -14.47
C ASN A 299 63.85 38.37 -14.21
N ARG A 300 63.42 38.71 -12.99
CA ARG A 300 62.01 38.95 -12.67
C ARG A 300 61.59 40.36 -13.09
N PRO A 301 60.37 40.58 -13.60
CA PRO A 301 59.86 41.91 -13.90
C PRO A 301 59.95 42.84 -12.68
N GLY A 302 60.47 44.04 -12.87
CA GLY A 302 60.68 45.04 -11.80
C GLY A 302 61.93 44.83 -10.93
N SER A 303 62.77 43.83 -11.22
CA SER A 303 64.06 43.64 -10.55
C SER A 303 65.13 44.63 -11.05
N GLY A 304 66.14 44.89 -10.21
CA GLY A 304 67.24 45.82 -10.50
C GLY A 304 68.38 45.28 -11.38
N GLY A 305 68.24 44.05 -11.93
CA GLY A 305 69.24 43.46 -12.83
C GLY A 305 70.51 42.94 -12.16
N GLU A 306 70.47 42.87 -10.84
CA GLU A 306 71.51 42.31 -9.99
C GLU A 306 71.58 40.78 -10.14
N CYS A 307 72.74 40.20 -9.81
CA CYS A 307 72.84 38.75 -9.73
C CYS A 307 72.01 38.22 -8.57
N ARG A 308 71.26 37.13 -8.80
CA ARG A 308 70.58 36.39 -7.74
C ARG A 308 71.60 36.06 -6.64
N ARG A 309 71.27 36.36 -5.38
CA ARG A 309 72.19 36.13 -4.26
C ARG A 309 72.65 34.66 -4.24
N GLY A 310 73.97 34.44 -4.15
CA GLY A 310 74.57 33.10 -4.16
C GLY A 310 74.80 32.50 -5.56
N SER A 311 74.49 33.22 -6.64
CA SER A 311 74.69 32.73 -8.01
C SER A 311 76.03 33.10 -8.65
N CYS A 312 76.91 33.83 -7.95
CA CYS A 312 78.22 34.19 -8.49
C CYS A 312 79.09 32.95 -8.73
N LEU A 313 79.78 32.92 -9.87
CA LEU A 313 80.82 31.94 -10.19
C LEU A 313 81.98 32.05 -9.21
N GLU A 314 82.66 30.93 -8.98
CA GLU A 314 83.76 30.82 -8.02
C GLU A 314 84.87 31.84 -8.32
N GLY A 315 85.28 32.60 -7.31
CA GLY A 315 86.25 33.71 -7.46
C GLY A 315 85.65 35.08 -7.76
N PHE A 316 84.32 35.22 -7.88
CA PHE A 316 83.64 36.50 -8.13
C PHE A 316 82.64 36.86 -7.01
N SER A 317 82.55 38.16 -6.66
CA SER A 317 81.68 38.68 -5.60
C SER A 317 81.11 40.08 -5.92
N GLY A 318 80.20 40.58 -5.09
CA GLY A 318 79.42 41.82 -5.34
C GLY A 318 77.99 41.55 -5.86
N GLU A 319 77.12 42.56 -5.81
CA GLU A 319 75.70 42.46 -6.25
C GLU A 319 75.58 42.14 -7.75
N ASN A 320 76.61 42.47 -8.54
CA ASN A 320 76.69 42.16 -9.97
C ASN A 320 77.74 41.07 -10.32
N CYS A 321 78.32 40.41 -9.30
CA CYS A 321 79.42 39.44 -9.44
C CYS A 321 80.59 39.97 -10.28
N ASP A 322 80.92 41.25 -10.17
CA ASP A 322 81.91 41.97 -10.96
C ASP A 322 83.29 42.07 -10.27
N LYS A 323 83.39 41.74 -8.97
CA LYS A 323 84.63 41.85 -8.19
C LYS A 323 85.36 40.52 -8.12
N LYS A 324 86.65 40.46 -8.49
CA LYS A 324 87.50 39.27 -8.31
C LYS A 324 87.95 39.13 -6.85
N ALA A 325 87.61 38.01 -6.22
CA ALA A 325 88.09 37.64 -4.89
C ALA A 325 89.36 36.79 -5.02
N ALA A 326 90.51 37.30 -4.58
CA ALA A 326 91.78 36.57 -4.58
C ALA A 326 92.01 35.87 -3.22
N PRO A 327 92.55 34.64 -3.19
CA PRO A 327 92.90 33.94 -1.96
C PRO A 327 94.13 34.56 -1.29
N CYS A 328 94.09 34.72 0.03
CA CYS A 328 95.27 35.09 0.82
C CYS A 328 96.21 33.90 0.96
N ASN A 329 97.33 33.89 0.23
CA ASN A 329 98.69 33.83 0.80
C ASN A 329 99.76 33.51 -0.26
N SER A 330 100.72 34.42 -0.39
CA SER A 330 102.16 34.15 -0.43
C SER A 330 102.72 35.36 0.31
N ASP A 331 102.93 35.33 1.63
CA ASP A 331 104.29 35.31 2.18
C ASP A 331 104.30 35.19 3.73
N GLY A 332 103.35 34.44 4.32
CA GLY A 332 103.43 33.90 5.68
C GLY A 332 103.72 34.87 6.84
N LEU A 333 102.68 35.49 7.42
CA LEU A 333 102.50 35.71 8.88
C LEU A 333 101.17 36.45 9.16
N LEU A 334 100.29 35.80 9.93
CA LEU A 334 99.05 36.26 10.64
C LEU A 334 97.69 36.44 9.91
N GLN A 335 96.70 35.77 10.55
CA GLN A 335 95.23 35.68 10.42
C GLN A 335 94.61 35.06 9.15
N HIS A 336 94.25 33.78 9.27
CA HIS A 336 93.44 33.06 8.29
C HIS A 336 91.98 33.54 8.38
N CYS A 337 91.43 34.04 7.27
CA CYS A 337 89.99 34.10 7.08
C CYS A 337 89.41 32.68 7.08
N HIS A 338 88.12 32.53 7.42
CA HIS A 338 87.44 31.25 7.31
C HIS A 338 87.61 30.66 5.89
N ILE A 339 87.60 29.33 5.73
CA ILE A 339 87.73 28.69 4.40
C ILE A 339 86.64 29.13 3.41
N HIS A 340 85.49 29.58 3.94
CA HIS A 340 84.40 30.19 3.20
C HIS A 340 84.37 31.71 3.37
N ALA A 341 85.52 32.39 3.37
CA ALA A 341 85.67 33.83 3.39
C ALA A 341 86.84 34.29 2.49
N PHE A 342 86.74 35.50 1.95
CA PHE A 342 87.80 36.17 1.21
C PHE A 342 88.27 37.42 1.96
N CYS A 343 89.51 37.84 1.72
CA CYS A 343 90.04 39.06 2.31
C CYS A 343 89.85 40.25 1.37
N ILE A 344 89.53 41.41 1.93
CA ILE A 344 89.49 42.67 1.19
C ILE A 344 90.32 43.74 1.88
N GLN A 345 90.99 44.56 1.06
CA GLN A 345 91.87 45.63 1.52
C GLN A 345 91.05 46.93 1.64
N ALA A 346 90.82 47.38 2.88
CA ALA A 346 90.12 48.62 3.17
C ALA A 346 91.12 49.61 3.79
N GLY A 347 91.92 50.25 2.94
CA GLY A 347 93.00 51.13 3.40
C GLY A 347 94.19 50.33 3.97
N LEU A 348 94.65 50.68 5.18
CA LEU A 348 95.79 50.02 5.85
C LEU A 348 95.39 48.79 6.70
N GLU A 349 94.09 48.47 6.81
CA GLU A 349 93.60 47.29 7.54
C GLU A 349 93.03 46.22 6.59
N THR A 350 93.40 44.97 6.85
CA THR A 350 92.89 43.77 6.16
C THR A 350 91.68 43.21 6.91
N ARG A 351 90.53 43.04 6.23
CA ARG A 351 89.32 42.42 6.81
C ARG A 351 88.88 41.18 6.04
N CYS A 352 88.44 40.15 6.77
CA CYS A 352 87.83 38.96 6.19
C CYS A 352 86.32 39.16 5.98
N VAL A 353 85.79 38.66 4.86
CA VAL A 353 84.36 38.72 4.53
C VAL A 353 83.92 37.34 4.05
N CYS A 354 82.84 36.81 4.61
CA CYS A 354 82.31 35.51 4.21
C CYS A 354 81.96 35.44 2.72
N ASN A 355 82.18 34.27 2.12
CA ASN A 355 81.78 33.95 0.76
C ASN A 355 80.27 34.11 0.62
N ASN A 356 79.82 34.46 -0.59
CA ASN A 356 78.40 34.54 -0.90
C ASN A 356 77.69 33.23 -0.56
N GLY A 357 76.59 33.31 0.20
CA GLY A 357 75.86 32.15 0.72
C GLY A 357 76.22 31.74 2.15
N TYR A 358 77.20 32.40 2.77
CA TYR A 358 77.61 32.22 4.17
C TYR A 358 77.53 33.55 4.94
N ASP A 359 77.21 33.49 6.24
CA ASP A 359 77.09 34.65 7.14
C ASP A 359 77.99 34.48 8.36
N GLY A 360 78.52 35.59 8.86
CA GLY A 360 79.49 35.62 9.95
C GLY A 360 80.49 36.78 9.86
N ASP A 361 81.48 36.76 10.74
CA ASP A 361 82.45 37.84 10.92
C ASP A 361 83.67 37.77 9.95
N GLY A 362 83.65 36.83 9.00
CA GLY A 362 84.75 36.58 8.07
C GLY A 362 85.83 35.63 8.61
N HIS A 363 85.93 35.43 9.92
CA HIS A 363 86.79 34.42 10.54
C HIS A 363 86.02 33.14 10.89
N SER A 364 84.71 33.26 11.09
CA SER A 364 83.77 32.15 11.25
C SER A 364 82.58 32.38 10.32
N CYS A 365 82.46 31.58 9.26
CA CYS A 365 81.40 31.74 8.27
C CYS A 365 80.53 30.49 8.22
N SER A 366 79.24 30.68 8.54
CA SER A 366 78.24 29.62 8.58
C SER A 366 77.33 29.66 7.35
N PRO A 367 76.89 28.52 6.80
CA PRO A 367 75.99 28.50 5.65
C PRO A 367 74.66 29.20 5.96
N ILE A 368 74.24 30.12 5.09
CA ILE A 368 72.91 30.73 5.19
C ILE A 368 71.87 29.74 4.66
N ASN A 369 70.96 29.29 5.52
CA ASN A 369 69.77 28.57 5.07
C ASN A 369 68.60 29.54 4.89
N LEU A 370 68.28 29.87 3.64
CA LEU A 370 67.20 30.80 3.31
C LEU A 370 65.80 30.24 3.61
N CYS A 371 65.62 28.92 3.72
CA CYS A 371 64.34 28.31 4.09
C CYS A 371 63.94 28.63 5.55
N LEU A 372 64.92 28.95 6.40
CA LEU A 372 64.70 29.31 7.81
C LEU A 372 64.49 30.82 8.02
N LYS A 373 64.61 31.63 6.95
CA LYS A 373 64.33 33.07 6.98
C LYS A 373 62.87 33.33 6.62
N SER A 374 62.33 34.47 7.04
CA SER A 374 60.92 34.85 6.82
C SER A 374 60.49 34.85 5.35
N SER A 375 61.42 35.08 4.42
CA SER A 375 61.16 35.05 2.97
C SER A 375 61.16 33.64 2.37
N ARG A 376 61.46 32.57 3.14
CA ARG A 376 61.53 31.15 2.70
C ARG A 376 62.29 30.95 1.37
N GLY A 377 63.33 31.75 1.11
CA GLY A 377 64.06 31.75 -0.16
C GLY A 377 63.23 32.06 -1.41
N GLY A 378 62.02 32.62 -1.24
CA GLY A 378 61.06 32.93 -2.29
C GLY A 378 60.30 31.72 -2.83
N CYS A 379 60.14 30.66 -2.03
CA CYS A 379 59.24 29.54 -2.34
C CYS A 379 57.79 29.90 -2.01
N ASP A 380 56.85 29.33 -2.78
CA ASP A 380 55.42 29.46 -2.52
C ASP A 380 55.07 28.93 -1.12
N THR A 381 54.00 29.45 -0.50
CA THR A 381 53.50 28.90 0.76
C THR A 381 53.13 27.43 0.67
N ASN A 382 52.64 26.99 -0.50
CA ASN A 382 52.26 25.62 -0.83
C ASN A 382 53.40 24.84 -1.53
N ALA A 383 54.64 25.29 -1.38
CA ALA A 383 55.84 24.57 -1.77
C ALA A 383 56.70 24.22 -0.55
N ASP A 384 57.31 23.04 -0.61
CA ASP A 384 58.38 22.65 0.28
C ASP A 384 59.67 23.37 -0.14
N CYS A 385 60.24 24.11 0.81
CA CYS A 385 61.54 24.76 0.64
C CYS A 385 62.62 23.76 1.05
N VAL A 386 63.35 23.25 0.06
CA VAL A 386 64.44 22.30 0.26
C VAL A 386 65.76 23.07 0.23
N TYR A 387 66.56 22.92 1.28
CA TYR A 387 67.89 23.50 1.36
C TYR A 387 68.81 22.85 0.30
N ALA A 388 69.12 23.60 -0.76
CA ALA A 388 69.92 23.13 -1.90
C ALA A 388 71.40 23.51 -1.81
N GLY A 389 71.78 24.28 -0.78
CA GLY A 389 73.15 24.67 -0.49
C GLY A 389 73.23 26.02 0.23
N PRO A 390 74.43 26.46 0.64
CA PRO A 390 74.65 27.76 1.30
C PRO A 390 74.11 28.91 0.45
N GLY A 391 73.07 29.60 0.92
CA GLY A 391 72.41 30.69 0.19
C GLY A 391 71.54 30.25 -1.00
N ASN A 392 71.29 28.95 -1.20
CA ASN A 392 70.50 28.43 -2.31
C ASN A 392 69.35 27.52 -1.83
N VAL A 393 68.19 27.61 -2.50
CA VAL A 393 67.00 26.82 -2.19
C VAL A 393 66.38 26.23 -3.44
N SER A 394 65.84 25.03 -3.32
CA SER A 394 64.97 24.41 -4.32
C SER A 394 63.55 24.40 -3.76
N CYS A 395 62.58 24.84 -4.55
CA CYS A 395 61.18 24.83 -4.15
C CYS A 395 60.46 23.73 -4.93
N VAL A 396 59.66 22.91 -4.25
CA VAL A 396 58.86 21.84 -4.88
C VAL A 396 57.44 21.94 -4.35
N CYS A 397 56.43 22.00 -5.24
CA CYS A 397 55.03 22.08 -4.80
C CYS A 397 54.64 20.85 -3.97
N THR A 398 53.87 21.06 -2.91
CA THR A 398 53.41 19.98 -2.03
C THR A 398 52.36 19.11 -2.72
N GLU A 399 52.12 17.91 -2.20
CA GLU A 399 51.14 16.97 -2.76
C GLU A 399 49.76 17.62 -2.88
N GLY A 400 49.15 17.49 -4.07
CA GLY A 400 47.90 18.17 -4.43
C GLY A 400 48.07 19.54 -5.10
N TRP A 401 49.31 20.01 -5.29
CA TRP A 401 49.64 21.27 -5.97
C TRP A 401 50.66 21.03 -7.10
N THR A 402 50.57 21.81 -8.18
CA THR A 402 51.46 21.72 -9.35
C THR A 402 52.04 23.09 -9.69
N GLY A 403 53.22 23.16 -10.31
CA GLY A 403 53.87 24.42 -10.63
C GLY A 403 55.40 24.33 -10.59
N ASP A 404 56.06 25.47 -10.55
CA ASP A 404 57.53 25.59 -10.55
C ASP A 404 58.14 25.71 -9.15
N GLY A 405 57.32 25.53 -8.10
CA GLY A 405 57.71 25.60 -6.69
C GLY A 405 57.83 27.02 -6.14
N ARG A 406 57.99 28.04 -6.98
CA ARG A 406 57.88 29.45 -6.54
C ARG A 406 56.46 29.98 -6.70
N VAL A 407 55.71 29.39 -7.62
CA VAL A 407 54.27 29.55 -7.78
C VAL A 407 53.66 28.15 -7.86
N CYS A 408 52.80 27.82 -6.91
CA CYS A 408 52.08 26.54 -6.89
C CYS A 408 50.58 26.77 -7.06
N VAL A 409 49.99 26.08 -8.04
CA VAL A 409 48.56 26.11 -8.33
C VAL A 409 47.91 24.78 -7.95
N GLU A 410 46.67 24.85 -7.52
CA GLU A 410 45.93 23.70 -7.00
C GLU A 410 45.64 22.67 -8.11
N ILE A 411 45.83 21.38 -7.82
CA ILE A 411 45.46 20.29 -8.73
C ILE A 411 44.00 19.92 -8.47
N ASN A 412 43.09 20.32 -9.35
CA ASN A 412 41.71 19.88 -9.28
C ASN A 412 41.52 18.54 -10.03
N ASN A 413 41.50 17.43 -9.28
CA ASN A 413 41.32 16.09 -9.85
C ASN A 413 40.03 15.94 -10.66
N CYS A 414 38.97 16.71 -10.38
CA CYS A 414 37.75 16.66 -11.19
C CYS A 414 37.93 17.11 -12.64
N ARG A 415 39.01 17.84 -12.93
CA ARG A 415 39.37 18.28 -14.29
C ARG A 415 40.28 17.29 -15.02
N VAL A 416 40.76 16.25 -14.33
CA VAL A 416 41.62 15.19 -14.87
C VAL A 416 40.86 13.86 -14.79
N ASP A 417 40.43 13.34 -15.94
CA ASP A 417 39.66 12.09 -16.05
C ASP A 417 38.40 12.03 -15.15
N GLY A 418 37.70 13.16 -15.00
CA GLY A 418 36.49 13.28 -14.15
C GLY A 418 36.74 12.95 -12.67
N GLY A 419 37.99 12.99 -12.22
CA GLY A 419 38.39 12.57 -10.88
C GLY A 419 38.24 11.07 -10.61
N GLY A 420 38.09 10.25 -11.67
CA GLY A 420 37.75 8.83 -11.53
C GLY A 420 36.34 8.58 -11.00
N CYS A 421 35.44 9.56 -11.15
CA CYS A 421 34.01 9.43 -10.82
C CYS A 421 33.22 8.81 -11.97
N SER A 422 32.07 8.21 -11.67
CA SER A 422 31.12 7.75 -12.69
C SER A 422 30.71 8.92 -13.60
N PRO A 423 30.46 8.71 -14.91
CA PRO A 423 29.85 9.73 -15.77
C PRO A 423 28.51 10.25 -15.24
N ASP A 424 27.83 9.46 -14.42
CA ASP A 424 26.57 9.79 -13.75
C ASP A 424 26.75 10.31 -12.31
N ALA A 425 27.97 10.75 -11.96
CA ALA A 425 28.28 11.44 -10.72
C ALA A 425 28.80 12.87 -10.96
N TYR A 426 28.48 13.76 -10.03
CA TYR A 426 29.19 15.01 -9.84
C TYR A 426 30.52 14.72 -9.12
N CYS A 427 31.62 15.09 -9.77
CA CYS A 427 32.89 15.19 -9.08
C CYS A 427 32.93 16.53 -8.34
N THR A 428 32.91 16.48 -7.01
CA THR A 428 33.04 17.64 -6.14
C THR A 428 34.48 17.76 -5.66
N HIS A 429 35.12 18.85 -6.02
CA HIS A 429 36.47 19.16 -5.56
C HIS A 429 36.43 19.52 -4.07
N ILE A 430 37.14 18.74 -3.25
CA ILE A 430 37.15 18.89 -1.78
C ILE A 430 38.45 19.50 -1.26
N GLY A 431 39.49 19.58 -2.11
CA GLY A 431 40.75 20.24 -1.81
C GLY A 431 41.84 19.89 -2.82
N PRO A 432 43.07 20.41 -2.62
CA PRO A 432 44.17 20.24 -3.56
C PRO A 432 44.50 18.76 -3.77
N GLY A 433 44.37 18.28 -5.01
CA GLY A 433 44.57 16.88 -5.37
C GLY A 433 43.52 15.92 -4.81
N GLN A 434 42.38 16.42 -4.32
CA GLN A 434 41.34 15.63 -3.69
C GLN A 434 39.96 15.94 -4.29
N ASN A 435 39.21 14.86 -4.54
CA ASN A 435 37.86 14.94 -5.06
C ASN A 435 36.96 13.89 -4.40
N GLU A 436 35.71 14.27 -4.17
CA GLU A 436 34.64 13.38 -3.77
C GLU A 436 33.70 13.18 -4.97
N CYS A 437 33.20 11.96 -5.15
CA CYS A 437 32.24 11.66 -6.20
C CYS A 437 30.85 11.52 -5.56
N VAL A 438 29.87 12.28 -6.04
CA VAL A 438 28.50 12.23 -5.56
C VAL A 438 27.60 11.94 -6.75
N CYS A 439 26.81 10.86 -6.73
CA CYS A 439 25.91 10.55 -7.84
C CYS A 439 24.98 11.73 -8.17
N LYS A 440 24.77 11.99 -9.46
CA LYS A 440 23.90 13.06 -9.94
C LYS A 440 22.47 12.84 -9.47
N ASP A 441 21.68 13.91 -9.41
CA ASP A 441 20.26 13.79 -9.08
C ASP A 441 19.58 12.81 -10.04
N GLY A 442 18.91 11.79 -9.49
CA GLY A 442 18.38 10.70 -10.28
C GLY A 442 19.34 9.52 -10.46
N TYR A 443 20.46 9.44 -9.73
CA TYR A 443 21.39 8.31 -9.67
C TYR A 443 21.82 8.00 -8.21
N VAL A 444 22.00 6.71 -7.86
CA VAL A 444 22.35 6.22 -6.52
C VAL A 444 23.54 5.28 -6.62
N GLY A 445 24.46 5.37 -5.65
CA GLY A 445 25.69 4.59 -5.66
C GLY A 445 26.79 5.25 -4.84
N ASN A 446 28.02 4.80 -5.00
CA ASN A 446 29.18 5.28 -4.24
C ASN A 446 29.92 6.46 -4.93
N GLY A 447 29.34 7.04 -5.98
CA GLY A 447 29.92 8.13 -6.76
C GLY A 447 30.91 7.68 -7.84
N LYS A 448 31.55 6.53 -7.71
CA LYS A 448 32.40 5.92 -8.76
C LYS A 448 31.62 4.94 -9.63
N GLU A 449 30.63 4.30 -9.03
CA GLU A 449 29.57 3.53 -9.66
C GLU A 449 28.25 4.18 -9.25
N CYS A 450 27.51 4.67 -10.24
CA CYS A 450 26.21 5.33 -10.03
C CYS A 450 25.20 4.69 -10.97
N GLU A 451 24.12 4.16 -10.39
CA GLU A 451 23.02 3.54 -11.11
C GLU A 451 21.81 4.49 -11.09
N LEU A 452 21.02 4.50 -12.16
CA LEU A 452 19.87 5.41 -12.28
C LEU A 452 18.87 5.20 -11.12
N THR A 453 18.73 6.20 -10.25
CA THR A 453 17.67 6.28 -9.24
C THR A 453 16.37 6.37 -9.99
N ASN A 454 15.57 5.32 -9.91
CA ASN A 454 14.22 5.36 -10.41
C ASN A 454 13.40 6.39 -9.59
N PRO A 455 12.95 7.53 -10.18
CA PRO A 455 12.19 8.57 -9.48
C PRO A 455 10.93 8.02 -8.83
N CYS A 456 10.39 6.94 -9.37
CA CYS A 456 9.20 6.25 -8.87
C CYS A 456 9.44 5.56 -7.51
N THR A 457 10.69 5.36 -7.09
CA THR A 457 11.02 4.75 -5.79
C THR A 457 10.87 5.72 -4.60
N LYS A 458 10.79 7.03 -4.85
CA LYS A 458 10.68 8.07 -3.81
C LYS A 458 9.45 8.95 -4.07
N LYS A 459 8.44 8.87 -3.19
CA LYS A 459 7.14 9.57 -3.34
C LYS A 459 6.49 9.39 -4.74
N ASN A 460 6.63 8.21 -5.36
CA ASN A 460 6.06 7.88 -6.67
C ASN A 460 6.40 8.92 -7.78
N GLY A 461 7.61 9.51 -7.75
CA GLY A 461 8.01 10.54 -8.71
C GLY A 461 7.34 11.91 -8.54
N GLY A 462 6.38 12.07 -7.60
CA GLY A 462 5.50 13.23 -7.56
C GLY A 462 4.17 13.04 -8.30
N CYS A 463 3.95 11.85 -8.88
CA CYS A 463 2.67 11.44 -9.45
C CYS A 463 1.61 11.27 -8.36
N HIS A 464 0.33 11.33 -8.77
CA HIS A 464 -0.80 10.98 -7.91
C HIS A 464 -0.58 9.60 -7.25
N GLU A 465 -1.09 9.36 -6.03
CA GLU A 465 -0.86 8.08 -5.31
C GLU A 465 -1.36 6.85 -6.10
N LEU A 466 -2.35 7.06 -6.98
CA LEU A 466 -2.90 6.02 -7.86
C LEU A 466 -2.20 5.94 -9.23
N ALA A 467 -1.48 6.98 -9.65
CA ALA A 467 -0.83 7.02 -10.95
C ALA A 467 0.39 6.08 -10.98
N LYS A 468 0.57 5.37 -12.09
CA LYS A 468 1.81 4.64 -12.35
C LYS A 468 2.86 5.63 -12.81
N CYS A 469 3.97 5.69 -12.07
CA CYS A 469 5.16 6.39 -12.50
C CYS A 469 5.98 5.44 -13.40
N GLU A 470 6.23 5.87 -14.63
CA GLU A 470 7.11 5.17 -15.57
C GLU A 470 8.35 6.02 -15.85
N GLN A 471 9.52 5.42 -15.67
CA GLN A 471 10.79 6.05 -15.93
C GLN A 471 11.08 6.04 -17.45
N LYS A 472 11.40 7.21 -18.00
CA LYS A 472 11.89 7.37 -19.37
C LYS A 472 13.40 7.66 -19.39
N GLU A 473 14.01 7.51 -20.57
CA GLU A 473 15.42 7.87 -20.80
C GLU A 473 15.68 9.34 -20.42
N GLY A 474 16.81 9.60 -19.77
CA GLY A 474 17.22 10.95 -19.36
C GLY A 474 16.69 11.44 -18.01
N GLY A 475 16.15 10.57 -17.15
CA GLY A 475 15.70 10.93 -15.80
C GLY A 475 14.32 11.60 -15.73
N LEU A 476 13.64 11.77 -16.88
CA LEU A 476 12.23 12.13 -16.93
C LEU A 476 11.37 10.94 -16.51
N HIS A 477 10.25 11.22 -15.85
CA HIS A 477 9.22 10.22 -15.56
C HIS A 477 7.87 10.71 -16.08
N THR A 478 7.02 9.77 -16.48
CA THR A 478 5.63 10.06 -16.86
C THR A 478 4.70 9.46 -15.83
N CYS A 479 3.71 10.26 -15.42
CA CYS A 479 2.63 9.82 -14.58
C CYS A 479 1.46 9.41 -15.46
N THR A 480 1.07 8.15 -15.42
CA THR A 480 -0.09 7.64 -16.16
C THR A 480 -1.12 7.16 -15.16
N CYS A 481 -2.34 7.70 -15.21
CA CYS A 481 -3.43 7.14 -14.42
C CYS A 481 -3.69 5.68 -14.86
N PRO A 482 -3.98 4.78 -13.92
CA PRO A 482 -4.26 3.38 -14.22
C PRO A 482 -5.57 3.24 -14.99
N ASP A 483 -5.75 2.11 -15.67
CA ASP A 483 -6.96 1.82 -16.45
C ASP A 483 -8.23 2.02 -15.61
N GLY A 484 -9.17 2.81 -16.11
CA GLY A 484 -10.41 3.16 -15.40
C GLY A 484 -10.29 4.37 -14.46
N TYR A 485 -9.18 5.12 -14.50
CA TYR A 485 -8.99 6.44 -13.88
C TYR A 485 -8.65 7.48 -14.97
N ALA A 486 -9.17 8.70 -14.83
CA ALA A 486 -8.89 9.82 -15.73
C ALA A 486 -8.13 10.93 -15.00
N GLY A 487 -7.40 11.75 -15.76
CA GLY A 487 -6.62 12.86 -15.24
C GLY A 487 -5.29 13.01 -15.96
N ASP A 488 -4.45 13.91 -15.45
CA ASP A 488 -3.15 14.28 -16.03
C ASP A 488 -1.97 13.49 -15.44
N GLY A 489 -2.26 12.50 -14.59
CA GLY A 489 -1.26 11.68 -13.90
C GLY A 489 -0.75 12.29 -12.58
N ASN A 490 -0.88 13.60 -12.39
CA ASN A 490 -0.61 14.27 -11.12
C ASN A 490 -1.87 14.36 -10.25
N ILE A 491 -3.03 14.42 -10.90
CA ILE A 491 -4.35 14.25 -10.33
C ILE A 491 -5.00 13.09 -11.11
N CYS A 492 -5.38 12.02 -10.41
CA CYS A 492 -6.15 10.93 -11.01
C CYS A 492 -7.45 10.75 -10.23
N PHE A 493 -8.56 10.88 -10.93
CA PHE A 493 -9.90 10.65 -10.39
C PHE A 493 -10.56 9.49 -11.12
N GLY A 494 -11.28 8.68 -10.36
CA GLY A 494 -12.02 7.53 -10.87
C GLY A 494 -13.42 7.92 -11.37
N SER A 495 -14.27 6.91 -11.52
CA SER A 495 -15.70 7.13 -11.72
C SER A 495 -16.32 7.80 -10.48
N LEU A 496 -17.55 8.32 -10.62
CA LEU A 496 -18.30 8.91 -9.51
C LEU A 496 -18.33 8.00 -8.28
N PHE A 497 -18.45 6.68 -8.49
CA PHE A 497 -18.40 5.71 -7.41
C PHE A 497 -17.05 5.67 -6.69
N ASN A 498 -15.95 5.68 -7.45
CA ASN A 498 -14.60 5.64 -6.88
C ASN A 498 -14.33 6.89 -6.04
N GLU A 499 -14.71 8.06 -6.53
CA GLU A 499 -14.50 9.33 -5.82
C GLU A 499 -15.32 9.43 -4.54
N LEU A 500 -16.56 8.93 -4.55
CA LEU A 500 -17.39 8.83 -3.35
C LEU A 500 -16.74 7.94 -2.27
N ASP A 501 -16.14 6.80 -2.65
CA ASP A 501 -15.61 5.81 -1.69
C ASP A 501 -14.18 6.14 -1.20
N LEU A 502 -13.40 6.89 -2.00
CA LEU A 502 -12.01 7.26 -1.69
C LEU A 502 -11.90 8.52 -0.82
N ASN A 503 -12.84 9.45 -0.95
CA ASN A 503 -12.79 10.70 -0.21
C ASN A 503 -13.40 10.55 1.19
N SER A 504 -12.59 10.80 2.23
CA SER A 504 -13.03 10.68 3.63
C SER A 504 -14.20 11.59 3.99
N GLU A 505 -14.38 12.72 3.30
CA GLU A 505 -15.50 13.64 3.53
C GLU A 505 -16.83 13.12 2.94
N LEU A 506 -16.75 12.28 1.90
CA LEU A 506 -17.91 11.69 1.21
C LEU A 506 -18.29 10.31 1.78
N TYR A 507 -17.44 9.74 2.63
CA TYR A 507 -17.57 8.38 3.18
C TYR A 507 -18.95 8.05 3.76
N SER A 508 -19.57 8.98 4.50
CA SER A 508 -20.88 8.74 5.11
C SER A 508 -21.99 8.51 4.08
N PHE A 509 -21.96 9.27 2.97
CA PHE A 509 -22.89 9.12 1.86
C PHE A 509 -22.53 7.92 1.00
N ALA A 510 -21.25 7.70 0.72
CA ALA A 510 -20.76 6.53 0.00
C ALA A 510 -21.18 5.21 0.67
N ARG A 511 -21.21 5.16 2.00
CA ARG A 511 -21.74 4.02 2.76
C ARG A 511 -23.22 3.73 2.45
N LEU A 512 -24.03 4.75 2.23
CA LEU A 512 -25.44 4.61 1.84
C LEU A 512 -25.54 4.08 0.39
N VAL A 513 -24.77 4.66 -0.53
CA VAL A 513 -24.68 4.21 -1.93
C VAL A 513 -24.26 2.73 -2.02
N ARG A 514 -23.34 2.28 -1.17
CA ARG A 514 -22.90 0.87 -1.10
C ARG A 514 -24.01 -0.08 -0.65
N LYS A 515 -24.85 0.34 0.31
CA LYS A 515 -25.99 -0.46 0.76
C LYS A 515 -27.03 -0.60 -0.37
N PHE A 516 -27.13 0.39 -1.24
CA PHE A 516 -28.02 0.38 -2.41
C PHE A 516 -27.49 -0.42 -3.60
N ARG A 517 -26.17 -0.45 -3.86
CA ARG A 517 -25.55 -1.16 -5.01
C ARG A 517 -25.92 -2.64 -5.17
N HIS A 518 -26.44 -3.29 -4.12
CA HIS A 518 -26.96 -4.65 -4.21
C HIS A 518 -28.27 -4.78 -5.00
N SER A 519 -28.86 -3.67 -5.46
CA SER A 519 -30.15 -3.61 -6.17
C SER A 519 -30.05 -3.24 -7.67
N SER A 520 -28.95 -3.60 -8.33
CA SER A 520 -28.77 -3.64 -9.81
C SER A 520 -28.65 -2.32 -10.59
N GLU A 521 -28.62 -1.15 -9.95
CA GLU A 521 -28.60 0.11 -10.72
C GLU A 521 -27.23 0.55 -11.23
N ASP A 522 -27.19 0.87 -12.53
CA ASP A 522 -25.98 1.21 -13.27
C ASP A 522 -25.64 2.71 -13.15
N LEU A 523 -24.75 3.03 -12.21
CA LEU A 523 -24.16 4.36 -12.04
C LEU A 523 -23.03 4.66 -13.06
N SER A 524 -22.91 3.89 -14.16
CA SER A 524 -21.95 4.15 -15.23
C SER A 524 -22.32 5.36 -16.11
N GLN A 525 -23.55 5.86 -15.99
CA GLN A 525 -24.06 6.97 -16.79
C GLN A 525 -23.43 8.32 -16.40
N ASN A 526 -23.59 9.30 -17.29
CA ASN A 526 -23.16 10.68 -17.09
C ASN A 526 -24.10 11.41 -16.10
N LEU A 527 -23.64 11.64 -14.88
CA LEU A 527 -24.46 12.12 -13.77
C LEU A 527 -23.81 13.26 -12.99
N THR A 528 -24.60 13.99 -12.21
CA THR A 528 -24.09 14.94 -11.22
C THR A 528 -24.61 14.54 -9.85
N VAL A 529 -23.71 14.35 -8.88
CA VAL A 529 -24.05 13.83 -7.56
C VAL A 529 -24.06 14.97 -6.55
N LEU A 530 -25.18 15.13 -5.86
CA LEU A 530 -25.33 16.07 -4.75
C LEU A 530 -25.12 15.32 -3.45
N VAL A 531 -23.98 15.51 -2.79
CA VAL A 531 -23.61 14.76 -1.58
C VAL A 531 -23.86 15.61 -0.34
N PRO A 532 -24.78 15.23 0.57
CA PRO A 532 -24.91 15.90 1.84
C PRO A 532 -23.62 15.79 2.64
N SER A 533 -23.19 16.89 3.27
CA SER A 533 -21.98 16.88 4.09
C SER A 533 -22.09 15.88 5.26
N GLN A 534 -20.94 15.46 5.79
CA GLN A 534 -20.90 14.51 6.91
C GLN A 534 -21.65 15.02 8.15
N GLU A 535 -21.64 16.33 8.40
CA GLU A 535 -22.34 16.95 9.53
C GLU A 535 -23.85 16.81 9.38
N VAL A 536 -24.38 17.00 8.17
CA VAL A 536 -25.81 16.88 7.86
C VAL A 536 -26.29 15.46 8.09
N LEU A 537 -25.55 14.47 7.59
CA LEU A 537 -25.88 13.05 7.78
C LEU A 537 -25.78 12.60 9.24
N ARG A 538 -24.94 13.25 10.06
CA ARG A 538 -24.83 12.98 11.52
C ARG A 538 -25.95 13.62 12.33
N ASN A 539 -26.50 14.74 11.86
CA ASN A 539 -27.56 15.48 12.54
C ASN A 539 -28.97 14.97 12.20
N MET A 540 -29.09 13.99 11.30
CA MET A 540 -30.36 13.33 10.99
C MET A 540 -30.93 12.64 12.23
N SER A 541 -32.25 12.74 12.43
CA SER A 541 -32.92 12.09 13.55
C SER A 541 -32.79 10.56 13.46
N SER A 542 -32.91 9.86 14.60
CA SER A 542 -32.85 8.39 14.61
C SER A 542 -33.94 7.78 13.73
N ASP A 543 -35.13 8.37 13.74
CA ASP A 543 -36.30 7.88 13.00
C ASP A 543 -36.14 8.12 11.49
N ASP A 544 -35.71 9.32 11.07
CA ASP A 544 -35.45 9.63 9.66
C ASP A 544 -34.32 8.77 9.09
N SER A 545 -33.26 8.56 9.89
CA SER A 545 -32.14 7.70 9.52
C SER A 545 -32.62 6.26 9.33
N GLN A 546 -33.45 5.74 10.23
CA GLN A 546 -34.00 4.39 10.10
C GLN A 546 -34.93 4.27 8.89
N PHE A 547 -35.76 5.27 8.63
CA PHE A 547 -36.69 5.32 7.51
C PHE A 547 -35.96 5.34 6.16
N TRP A 548 -35.08 6.33 5.94
CA TRP A 548 -34.40 6.53 4.65
C TRP A 548 -33.29 5.51 4.37
N THR A 549 -32.77 4.84 5.39
CA THR A 549 -31.78 3.78 5.20
C THR A 549 -32.40 2.39 5.15
N SER A 550 -33.73 2.25 5.15
CA SER A 550 -34.40 0.96 4.93
C SER A 550 -34.15 0.43 3.51
N ARG A 551 -34.31 -0.89 3.29
CA ARG A 551 -34.14 -1.51 1.97
C ARG A 551 -35.08 -0.90 0.91
N HIS A 552 -36.31 -0.57 1.32
CA HIS A 552 -37.34 -0.01 0.45
C HIS A 552 -37.08 1.46 0.09
N HIS A 553 -36.77 2.31 1.07
CA HIS A 553 -36.71 3.77 0.85
C HIS A 553 -35.35 4.27 0.36
N LEU A 554 -34.27 3.57 0.70
CA LEU A 554 -32.91 3.97 0.34
C LEU A 554 -32.67 4.16 -1.17
N PRO A 555 -33.19 3.29 -2.07
CA PRO A 555 -33.17 3.52 -3.50
C PRO A 555 -33.70 4.90 -3.90
N HIS A 556 -34.90 5.24 -3.44
CA HIS A 556 -35.58 6.49 -3.80
C HIS A 556 -34.88 7.71 -3.21
N PHE A 557 -34.36 7.57 -1.99
CA PHE A 557 -33.55 8.58 -1.33
C PHE A 557 -32.28 8.91 -2.13
N LEU A 558 -31.53 7.90 -2.54
CA LEU A 558 -30.27 8.11 -3.28
C LEU A 558 -30.52 8.62 -4.69
N ARG A 559 -31.53 8.09 -5.38
CA ARG A 559 -31.92 8.55 -6.72
C ARG A 559 -32.26 10.04 -6.77
N ALA A 560 -32.82 10.60 -5.68
CA ALA A 560 -33.09 12.04 -5.57
C ALA A 560 -31.81 12.91 -5.52
N HIS A 561 -30.66 12.34 -5.17
CA HIS A 561 -29.38 13.05 -5.08
C HIS A 561 -28.56 12.95 -6.38
N TYR A 562 -29.04 12.21 -7.38
CA TYR A 562 -28.40 12.08 -8.68
C TYR A 562 -29.15 12.88 -9.73
N LEU A 563 -28.56 13.95 -10.22
CA LEU A 563 -29.09 14.70 -11.36
C LEU A 563 -28.67 14.00 -12.66
N LEU A 564 -29.59 13.91 -13.61
CA LEU A 564 -29.33 13.39 -14.94
C LEU A 564 -28.55 14.41 -15.78
N GLY A 565 -27.32 14.07 -16.18
CA GLY A 565 -26.39 14.96 -16.89
C GLY A 565 -25.19 15.41 -16.05
N VAL A 566 -24.19 16.00 -16.71
CA VAL A 566 -22.95 16.48 -16.07
C VAL A 566 -23.01 18.01 -15.99
N TYR A 567 -23.15 18.54 -14.78
CA TYR A 567 -23.27 19.97 -14.52
C TYR A 567 -22.19 20.41 -13.55
N SER A 568 -21.30 21.27 -14.02
CA SER A 568 -20.42 22.06 -13.17
C SER A 568 -21.22 23.15 -12.43
N VAL A 569 -20.61 23.81 -11.45
CA VAL A 569 -21.27 24.94 -10.75
C VAL A 569 -21.57 26.09 -11.70
N GLU A 570 -20.74 26.28 -12.72
CA GLU A 570 -20.91 27.27 -13.78
C GLU A 570 -22.12 26.92 -14.67
N ASP A 571 -22.28 25.64 -15.02
CA ASP A 571 -23.45 25.16 -15.76
C ASP A 571 -24.72 25.38 -14.94
N LEU A 572 -24.70 25.04 -13.65
CA LEU A 572 -25.83 25.26 -12.75
C LEU A 572 -26.17 26.75 -12.60
N ASP A 573 -25.18 27.64 -12.57
CA ASP A 573 -25.41 29.10 -12.51
C ASP A 573 -26.09 29.63 -13.77
N SER A 574 -25.79 29.05 -14.94
CA SER A 574 -26.48 29.37 -16.19
C SER A 574 -27.92 28.85 -16.25
N LEU A 575 -28.24 27.84 -15.44
CA LEU A 575 -29.54 27.14 -15.40
C LEU A 575 -30.45 27.65 -14.28
N VAL A 576 -30.11 28.74 -13.61
CA VAL A 576 -30.95 29.35 -12.56
C VAL A 576 -32.36 29.64 -13.09
N GLY A 577 -33.38 29.15 -12.39
CA GLY A 577 -34.79 29.20 -12.78
C GLY A 577 -35.29 27.96 -13.54
N SER A 578 -34.41 27.00 -13.83
CA SER A 578 -34.76 25.73 -14.48
C SER A 578 -34.87 24.58 -13.47
N SER A 579 -35.68 23.56 -13.79
CA SER A 579 -35.80 22.32 -13.01
C SER A 579 -35.04 21.18 -13.69
N LEU A 580 -34.19 20.49 -12.91
CA LEU A 580 -33.35 19.40 -13.38
C LEU A 580 -33.92 18.05 -12.93
N PRO A 581 -34.03 17.06 -13.84
CA PRO A 581 -34.52 15.74 -13.49
C PRO A 581 -33.48 14.95 -12.70
N THR A 582 -33.97 14.13 -11.76
CA THR A 582 -33.14 13.20 -11.00
C THR A 582 -33.23 11.78 -11.54
N LEU A 583 -32.41 10.85 -11.04
CA LEU A 583 -32.60 9.41 -11.31
C LEU A 583 -33.90 8.87 -10.71
N ASN A 584 -34.58 9.63 -9.84
CA ASN A 584 -35.93 9.31 -9.42
C ASN A 584 -36.91 9.96 -10.41
N PRO A 585 -37.66 9.19 -11.22
CA PRO A 585 -38.52 9.74 -12.26
C PRO A 585 -39.59 10.70 -11.74
N ALA A 586 -39.97 10.56 -10.46
CA ALA A 586 -40.97 11.40 -9.82
C ALA A 586 -40.42 12.75 -9.32
N ILE A 587 -39.10 12.97 -9.33
CA ILE A 587 -38.46 14.12 -8.66
C ILE A 587 -37.63 14.94 -9.64
N GLN A 588 -37.85 16.25 -9.58
CA GLN A 588 -37.05 17.26 -10.25
C GLN A 588 -36.68 18.37 -9.26
N TRP A 589 -35.44 18.86 -9.31
CA TRP A 589 -34.97 19.93 -8.43
C TRP A 589 -34.78 21.23 -9.20
N GLU A 590 -35.38 22.30 -8.71
CA GLU A 590 -35.21 23.65 -9.25
C GLU A 590 -33.85 24.23 -8.83
N VAL A 591 -33.17 24.91 -9.76
CA VAL A 591 -31.92 25.61 -9.48
C VAL A 591 -32.20 27.07 -9.14
N ARG A 592 -31.79 27.53 -7.96
CA ARG A 592 -32.06 28.87 -7.44
C ARG A 592 -30.78 29.54 -6.98
N LYS A 593 -30.76 30.88 -7.01
CA LYS A 593 -29.67 31.68 -6.45
C LYS A 593 -30.22 32.58 -5.36
N ILE A 594 -29.87 32.31 -4.10
CA ILE A 594 -30.35 33.03 -2.92
C ILE A 594 -29.15 33.70 -2.26
N ASN A 595 -29.18 35.03 -2.10
CA ASN A 595 -28.08 35.81 -1.51
C ASN A 595 -26.70 35.56 -2.16
N GLY A 596 -26.68 35.28 -3.47
CA GLY A 596 -25.45 34.99 -4.21
C GLY A 596 -24.94 33.55 -4.10
N VAL A 597 -25.58 32.70 -3.28
CA VAL A 597 -25.25 31.27 -3.15
C VAL A 597 -26.18 30.45 -4.03
N LEU A 598 -25.63 29.43 -4.69
CA LEU A 598 -26.38 28.56 -5.58
C LEU A 598 -27.01 27.39 -4.79
N HIS A 599 -28.29 27.16 -5.05
CA HIS A 599 -29.11 26.13 -4.44
C HIS A 599 -29.69 25.20 -5.50
N VAL A 600 -29.73 23.91 -5.19
CA VAL A 600 -30.49 22.90 -5.96
C VAL A 600 -31.56 22.35 -5.04
N GLY A 601 -32.83 22.57 -5.39
CA GLY A 601 -33.94 22.40 -4.46
C GLY A 601 -33.78 23.33 -3.25
N ASN A 602 -33.74 22.74 -2.05
CA ASN A 602 -33.51 23.50 -0.81
C ASN A 602 -32.03 23.51 -0.38
N ALA A 603 -31.17 22.71 -1.01
CA ALA A 603 -29.80 22.50 -0.57
C ALA A 603 -28.83 23.47 -1.24
N SER A 604 -27.99 24.15 -0.46
CA SER A 604 -26.94 25.03 -0.99
C SER A 604 -25.67 24.24 -1.28
N ILE A 605 -24.95 24.61 -2.35
CA ILE A 605 -23.67 23.99 -2.69
C ILE A 605 -22.56 24.58 -1.80
N LEU A 606 -21.85 23.72 -1.08
CA LEU A 606 -20.73 24.06 -0.19
C LEU A 606 -19.38 23.88 -0.89
N THR A 607 -19.14 22.69 -1.43
CA THR A 607 -17.96 22.35 -2.23
C THR A 607 -18.44 21.91 -3.60
N HIS A 608 -17.78 22.39 -4.65
CA HIS A 608 -18.25 22.22 -6.01
C HIS A 608 -17.17 21.67 -6.92
N ASN A 609 -17.60 21.12 -8.07
CA ASN A 609 -16.74 20.70 -9.17
C ASN A 609 -15.69 19.63 -8.79
N LEU A 610 -16.00 18.73 -7.86
CA LEU A 610 -15.15 17.56 -7.62
C LEU A 610 -15.26 16.63 -8.84
N PRO A 611 -14.17 16.43 -9.62
CA PRO A 611 -14.24 15.77 -10.91
C PRO A 611 -14.32 14.25 -10.78
N ALA A 612 -15.09 13.62 -11.66
CA ALA A 612 -15.13 12.18 -11.85
C ALA A 612 -15.23 11.84 -13.35
N ILE A 613 -14.86 10.62 -13.75
CA ILE A 613 -14.85 10.18 -15.18
C ILE A 613 -16.19 10.43 -15.86
N ASN A 614 -17.28 10.14 -15.16
CA ASN A 614 -18.64 10.21 -15.67
C ASN A 614 -19.47 11.30 -14.99
N GLY A 615 -18.85 12.35 -14.41
CA GLY A 615 -19.64 13.40 -13.77
C GLY A 615 -18.90 14.37 -12.84
N TYR A 616 -19.70 15.16 -12.11
CA TYR A 616 -19.23 16.01 -11.02
C TYR A 616 -19.91 15.64 -9.70
N ILE A 617 -19.18 15.84 -8.60
CA ILE A 617 -19.71 15.74 -7.24
C ILE A 617 -19.73 17.13 -6.62
N HIS A 618 -20.88 17.51 -6.06
CA HIS A 618 -21.07 18.73 -5.30
C HIS A 618 -21.47 18.38 -3.87
N ILE A 619 -20.76 18.90 -2.87
CA ILE A 619 -21.12 18.73 -1.46
C ILE A 619 -22.17 19.79 -1.11
N VAL A 620 -23.29 19.37 -0.52
CA VAL A 620 -24.42 20.23 -0.17
C VAL A 620 -24.70 20.26 1.34
N ASN A 621 -25.34 21.33 1.81
CA ASN A 621 -25.57 21.58 3.23
C ASN A 621 -26.84 20.95 3.81
N GLN A 622 -27.63 20.24 3.00
CA GLN A 622 -28.92 19.67 3.39
C GLN A 622 -29.18 18.36 2.66
N ILE A 623 -30.07 17.55 3.21
CA ILE A 623 -30.55 16.31 2.58
C ILE A 623 -31.65 16.65 1.56
N LEU A 624 -31.56 16.06 0.37
CA LEU A 624 -32.58 16.15 -0.67
C LEU A 624 -33.43 14.88 -0.66
N ALA A 625 -34.51 14.88 0.12
CA ALA A 625 -35.39 13.73 0.26
C ALA A 625 -36.66 13.87 -0.61
N PRO A 626 -37.15 12.76 -1.23
CA PRO A 626 -38.48 12.69 -1.82
C PRO A 626 -39.58 13.07 -0.82
N PRO A 627 -40.67 13.74 -1.24
CA PRO A 627 -41.89 13.78 -0.45
C PRO A 627 -42.43 12.36 -0.21
N SER A 628 -42.94 12.10 0.99
CA SER A 628 -43.46 10.77 1.35
C SER A 628 -44.67 10.35 0.51
N SER A 629 -45.39 11.29 -0.09
CA SER A 629 -46.50 11.04 -1.02
C SER A 629 -46.06 10.41 -2.34
N ASP A 630 -44.80 10.60 -2.72
CA ASP A 630 -44.28 10.24 -4.03
C ASP A 630 -43.52 8.90 -3.99
N LEU A 631 -43.48 8.26 -2.81
CA LEU A 631 -42.89 6.95 -2.60
C LEU A 631 -43.91 5.84 -2.88
N PRO A 632 -43.51 4.75 -3.56
CA PRO A 632 -44.37 3.58 -3.68
C PRO A 632 -44.65 2.95 -2.31
N PRO A 633 -45.82 2.29 -2.13
CA PRO A 633 -46.16 1.62 -0.87
C PRO A 633 -45.13 0.54 -0.53
N GLU A 634 -44.82 0.38 0.75
CA GLU A 634 -43.84 -0.61 1.21
C GLU A 634 -44.35 -2.04 0.93
N PRO A 635 -43.50 -2.95 0.43
CA PRO A 635 -43.86 -4.36 0.23
C PRO A 635 -44.34 -5.00 1.52
N PRO A 636 -45.29 -5.95 1.46
CA PRO A 636 -45.77 -6.64 2.65
C PRO A 636 -44.65 -7.45 3.31
N THR A 637 -44.75 -7.67 4.62
CA THR A 637 -43.94 -8.70 5.30
C THR A 637 -44.31 -10.07 4.73
N LEU A 638 -43.40 -11.05 4.82
CA LEU A 638 -43.69 -12.41 4.37
C LEU A 638 -44.95 -12.98 5.02
N MET A 639 -45.17 -12.73 6.32
CA MET A 639 -46.39 -13.16 7.00
C MET A 639 -47.63 -12.41 6.55
N ALA A 640 -47.53 -11.12 6.21
CA ALA A 640 -48.64 -10.36 5.62
C ALA A 640 -48.99 -10.87 4.21
N PHE A 641 -47.99 -11.23 3.40
CA PHE A 641 -48.18 -11.88 2.10
C PHE A 641 -48.84 -13.25 2.23
N LEU A 642 -48.37 -14.09 3.15
CA LEU A 642 -49.00 -15.39 3.42
C LEU A 642 -50.42 -15.26 3.99
N ASN A 643 -50.76 -14.12 4.60
CA ASN A 643 -52.10 -13.82 5.09
C ASN A 643 -53.05 -13.30 4.01
N SER A 644 -52.54 -12.68 2.95
CA SER A 644 -53.37 -12.06 1.91
C SER A 644 -53.92 -13.08 0.90
N SER A 645 -53.33 -14.28 0.82
CA SER A 645 -53.73 -15.32 -0.13
C SER A 645 -54.28 -16.57 0.57
N SER A 646 -55.39 -17.11 0.05
CA SER A 646 -55.98 -18.36 0.51
C SER A 646 -55.25 -19.62 0.00
N ASN A 647 -54.27 -19.47 -0.90
CA ASN A 647 -53.59 -20.62 -1.53
C ASN A 647 -52.39 -21.15 -0.73
N PHE A 648 -52.00 -20.47 0.36
CA PHE A 648 -50.78 -20.78 1.14
C PHE A 648 -51.05 -20.97 2.64
N THR A 649 -52.28 -21.32 3.00
CA THR A 649 -52.70 -21.42 4.41
C THR A 649 -51.98 -22.51 5.19
N LEU A 650 -51.63 -23.62 4.54
CA LEU A 650 -50.89 -24.73 5.13
C LEU A 650 -49.42 -24.34 5.36
N PHE A 651 -48.78 -23.74 4.35
CA PHE A 651 -47.40 -23.28 4.51
C PHE A 651 -47.28 -22.22 5.61
N ARG A 652 -48.22 -21.27 5.66
CA ARG A 652 -48.33 -20.27 6.74
C ARG A 652 -48.44 -20.92 8.12
N LYS A 653 -49.27 -21.97 8.27
CA LYS A 653 -49.42 -22.69 9.53
C LYS A 653 -48.09 -23.30 9.99
N TYR A 654 -47.32 -23.88 9.07
CA TYR A 654 -46.00 -24.44 9.37
C TYR A 654 -44.94 -23.36 9.63
N ALA A 655 -44.99 -22.25 8.91
CA ALA A 655 -44.14 -21.08 9.18
C ALA A 655 -44.30 -20.54 10.61
N LEU A 656 -45.53 -20.47 11.12
CA LEU A 656 -45.82 -20.11 12.51
C LEU A 656 -45.34 -21.19 13.49
N MET A 657 -45.59 -22.46 13.17
CA MET A 657 -45.20 -23.60 14.01
C MET A 657 -43.68 -23.73 14.17
N TYR A 658 -42.92 -23.41 13.12
CA TYR A 658 -41.46 -23.49 13.08
C TYR A 658 -40.75 -22.15 13.33
N ASN A 659 -41.49 -21.12 13.74
CA ASN A 659 -40.97 -19.79 14.09
C ASN A 659 -40.09 -19.13 13.00
N MET A 660 -40.47 -19.28 11.74
CA MET A 660 -39.70 -18.79 10.57
C MET A 660 -39.43 -17.28 10.63
N SER A 661 -40.31 -16.51 11.26
CA SER A 661 -40.17 -15.05 11.39
C SER A 661 -38.97 -14.61 12.21
N GLU A 662 -38.54 -15.38 13.22
CA GLU A 662 -37.31 -15.08 13.96
C GLU A 662 -36.08 -15.57 13.19
N ASP A 663 -36.16 -16.73 12.52
CA ASP A 663 -35.04 -17.31 11.74
C ASP A 663 -34.61 -16.42 10.55
N LEU A 664 -35.53 -15.62 9.98
CA LEU A 664 -35.30 -14.79 8.80
C LEU A 664 -35.22 -13.28 9.08
N LYS A 665 -35.22 -12.88 10.35
CA LYS A 665 -35.35 -11.48 10.78
C LYS A 665 -34.20 -10.56 10.35
N ASP A 666 -32.99 -11.12 10.21
CA ASP A 666 -31.74 -10.37 10.05
C ASP A 666 -31.06 -10.57 8.68
N PHE A 667 -31.68 -11.32 7.75
CA PHE A 667 -31.06 -11.66 6.47
C PHE A 667 -32.04 -11.58 5.31
N ASP A 668 -31.52 -11.19 4.14
CA ASP A 668 -32.25 -11.36 2.87
C ASP A 668 -32.53 -12.85 2.63
N PHE A 669 -33.63 -13.21 1.96
CA PHE A 669 -33.96 -14.61 1.70
C PHE A 669 -34.79 -14.80 0.42
N THR A 670 -34.79 -16.01 -0.11
CA THR A 670 -35.74 -16.47 -1.13
C THR A 670 -36.53 -17.66 -0.60
N VAL A 671 -37.86 -17.61 -0.71
CA VAL A 671 -38.75 -18.72 -0.34
C VAL A 671 -39.33 -19.34 -1.60
N LEU A 672 -39.05 -20.63 -1.79
CA LEU A 672 -39.70 -21.47 -2.79
C LEU A 672 -41.01 -21.98 -2.20
N LEU A 673 -42.12 -21.28 -2.44
CA LEU A 673 -43.38 -21.43 -1.71
C LEU A 673 -44.32 -22.45 -2.39
N PRO A 674 -44.51 -23.66 -1.84
CA PRO A 674 -45.47 -24.61 -2.37
C PRO A 674 -46.92 -24.19 -2.07
N THR A 675 -47.83 -24.45 -3.01
CA THR A 675 -49.28 -24.24 -2.82
C THR A 675 -49.89 -25.25 -1.82
N ASP A 676 -51.04 -24.91 -1.26
CA ASP A 676 -51.77 -25.80 -0.36
C ASP A 676 -52.14 -27.14 -1.02
N GLU A 677 -52.45 -27.14 -2.31
CA GLU A 677 -52.72 -28.36 -3.08
C GLU A 677 -51.48 -29.25 -3.18
N ALA A 678 -50.31 -28.65 -3.48
CA ALA A 678 -49.03 -29.34 -3.51
C ALA A 678 -48.72 -30.02 -2.17
N ILE A 679 -48.92 -29.31 -1.06
CA ILE A 679 -48.69 -29.84 0.29
C ILE A 679 -49.64 -31.01 0.60
N ARG A 680 -50.94 -30.88 0.30
CA ARG A 680 -51.91 -31.97 0.53
C ARG A 680 -51.56 -33.23 -0.26
N LYS A 681 -51.19 -33.08 -1.54
CA LYS A 681 -50.78 -34.19 -2.40
C LYS A 681 -49.53 -34.89 -1.85
N TYR A 682 -48.54 -34.12 -1.40
CA TYR A 682 -47.33 -34.66 -0.78
C TYR A 682 -47.66 -35.48 0.47
N LEU A 683 -48.42 -34.92 1.40
CA LEU A 683 -48.81 -35.59 2.65
C LEU A 683 -49.60 -36.89 2.41
N GLY A 684 -50.48 -36.91 1.41
CA GLY A 684 -51.23 -38.10 1.02
C GLY A 684 -50.34 -39.19 0.41
N THR A 685 -49.31 -38.81 -0.33
CA THR A 685 -48.39 -39.77 -0.98
C THR A 685 -47.38 -40.35 0.02
N THR A 686 -46.92 -39.56 0.99
CA THR A 686 -45.96 -39.99 2.01
C THR A 686 -46.60 -40.54 3.29
N ASN A 687 -47.93 -40.69 3.33
CA ASN A 687 -48.70 -41.09 4.53
C ASN A 687 -48.33 -40.28 5.79
N SER A 688 -48.00 -39.00 5.62
CA SER A 688 -47.56 -38.12 6.71
C SER A 688 -48.66 -37.15 7.10
N SER A 689 -48.82 -36.84 8.39
CA SER A 689 -49.86 -35.92 8.89
C SER A 689 -49.43 -34.44 8.88
N VAL A 690 -48.12 -34.17 8.88
CA VAL A 690 -47.52 -32.84 8.99
C VAL A 690 -46.30 -32.75 8.07
N LEU A 691 -46.07 -31.56 7.48
CA LEU A 691 -44.85 -31.26 6.72
C LEU A 691 -43.66 -31.18 7.68
N SER A 692 -42.67 -32.06 7.54
CA SER A 692 -41.52 -32.09 8.45
C SER A 692 -40.72 -30.76 8.47
N PRO A 693 -40.05 -30.42 9.59
CA PRO A 693 -39.25 -29.19 9.69
C PRO A 693 -38.10 -29.15 8.68
N ASP A 694 -37.52 -30.29 8.33
CA ASP A 694 -36.42 -30.33 7.38
C ASP A 694 -36.91 -30.05 5.95
N VAL A 695 -38.06 -30.62 5.57
CA VAL A 695 -38.67 -30.34 4.25
C VAL A 695 -39.05 -28.87 4.18
N PHE A 696 -39.60 -28.30 5.25
CA PHE A 696 -39.92 -26.87 5.33
C PHE A 696 -38.66 -26.00 5.12
N ARG A 697 -37.56 -26.30 5.83
CA ARG A 697 -36.29 -25.56 5.73
C ARG A 697 -35.62 -25.68 4.36
N TYR A 698 -35.80 -26.81 3.67
CA TYR A 698 -35.26 -27.03 2.31
C TYR A 698 -35.87 -26.08 1.26
N HIS A 699 -37.03 -25.50 1.53
CA HIS A 699 -37.69 -24.54 0.63
C HIS A 699 -37.19 -23.09 0.80
N ILE A 700 -36.25 -22.85 1.72
CA ILE A 700 -35.79 -21.50 2.07
C ILE A 700 -34.30 -21.36 1.76
N ILE A 701 -33.97 -20.40 0.91
CA ILE A 701 -32.61 -20.04 0.53
C ILE A 701 -32.22 -18.77 1.30
N PRO A 702 -31.38 -18.86 2.35
CA PRO A 702 -30.96 -17.69 3.12
C PRO A 702 -29.89 -16.87 2.38
N LYS A 703 -29.89 -15.56 2.61
CA LYS A 703 -28.89 -14.57 2.17
C LYS A 703 -28.84 -14.33 0.65
N GLU A 704 -29.83 -14.80 -0.11
CA GLU A 704 -29.91 -14.61 -1.55
C GLU A 704 -31.32 -14.17 -1.96
N LEU A 705 -31.39 -13.21 -2.89
CA LEU A 705 -32.62 -12.70 -3.51
C LEU A 705 -32.63 -13.15 -4.97
N LEU A 706 -33.32 -14.24 -5.24
CA LEU A 706 -33.38 -14.83 -6.57
C LEU A 706 -34.70 -14.39 -7.22
N HIS A 707 -34.60 -13.43 -8.12
CA HIS A 707 -35.68 -13.05 -9.02
C HIS A 707 -35.67 -13.95 -10.26
N LEU A 708 -36.81 -14.09 -10.93
CA LEU A 708 -36.95 -15.00 -12.08
C LEU A 708 -36.00 -14.65 -13.24
N ASP A 709 -35.71 -13.37 -13.45
CA ASP A 709 -34.77 -12.85 -14.46
C ASP A 709 -33.28 -13.10 -14.12
N HIS A 710 -32.98 -13.34 -12.84
CA HIS A 710 -31.64 -13.73 -12.38
C HIS A 710 -31.40 -15.25 -12.43
N LEU A 711 -32.45 -16.05 -12.67
CA LEU A 711 -32.34 -17.50 -12.80
C LEU A 711 -31.74 -17.86 -14.16
N HIS A 712 -30.68 -18.66 -14.13
CA HIS A 712 -30.02 -19.17 -15.32
C HIS A 712 -29.77 -20.66 -15.17
N ASP A 713 -29.57 -21.31 -16.30
CA ASP A 713 -29.46 -22.76 -16.39
C ASP A 713 -28.23 -23.28 -15.61
N GLY A 714 -28.45 -24.17 -14.63
CA GLY A 714 -27.41 -24.70 -13.75
C GLY A 714 -27.11 -23.88 -12.49
N LEU A 715 -27.91 -22.85 -12.17
CA LEU A 715 -27.78 -22.10 -10.91
C LEU A 715 -28.05 -23.02 -9.69
N LEU A 716 -27.21 -22.92 -8.66
CA LEU A 716 -27.36 -23.67 -7.40
C LEU A 716 -27.65 -22.72 -6.24
N GLY A 717 -28.68 -23.02 -5.44
CA GLY A 717 -29.04 -22.29 -4.22
C GLY A 717 -28.84 -23.16 -2.97
N SER A 718 -28.13 -22.67 -1.96
CA SER A 718 -27.98 -23.40 -0.68
C SER A 718 -29.17 -23.12 0.23
N THR A 719 -29.71 -24.14 0.88
CA THR A 719 -30.93 -24.00 1.70
C THR A 719 -30.62 -23.77 3.18
N LEU A 720 -31.64 -23.49 4.01
CA LEU A 720 -31.50 -23.38 5.47
C LEU A 720 -31.01 -24.68 6.15
N LEU A 721 -31.03 -25.82 5.44
CA LEU A 721 -30.43 -27.08 5.92
C LEU A 721 -28.89 -27.08 5.84
N GLY A 722 -28.29 -26.15 5.09
CA GLY A 722 -26.84 -25.99 4.94
C GLY A 722 -26.33 -26.21 3.52
N ALA A 723 -25.02 -26.05 3.33
CA ALA A 723 -24.35 -26.13 2.02
C ALA A 723 -24.37 -27.54 1.39
N ASP A 724 -24.63 -28.58 2.19
CA ASP A 724 -24.80 -29.97 1.73
C ASP A 724 -26.17 -30.23 1.07
N TYR A 725 -27.10 -29.29 1.19
CA TYR A 725 -28.50 -29.40 0.76
C TYR A 725 -28.83 -28.27 -0.21
N GLN A 726 -28.39 -28.42 -1.47
CA GLN A 726 -28.60 -27.42 -2.51
C GLN A 726 -29.83 -27.75 -3.36
N VAL A 727 -30.44 -26.70 -3.92
CA VAL A 727 -31.46 -26.79 -4.98
C VAL A 727 -30.86 -26.29 -6.28
N GLN A 728 -31.19 -26.94 -7.39
CA GLN A 728 -30.68 -26.62 -8.72
C GLN A 728 -31.79 -26.06 -9.60
N PHE A 729 -31.51 -24.93 -10.23
CA PHE A 729 -32.38 -24.31 -11.23
C PHE A 729 -31.93 -24.73 -12.63
N HIS A 730 -32.87 -25.14 -13.46
CA HIS A 730 -32.61 -25.67 -14.81
C HIS A 730 -33.70 -25.24 -15.80
N LEU A 731 -33.30 -24.91 -17.03
CA LEU A 731 -34.22 -24.63 -18.15
C LEU A 731 -34.58 -25.93 -18.87
N ASN A 732 -35.83 -26.38 -18.76
CA ASN A 732 -36.27 -27.58 -19.44
C ASN A 732 -36.32 -27.42 -20.98
N ASP A 733 -36.54 -28.51 -21.72
CA ASP A 733 -36.57 -28.54 -23.21
C ASP A 733 -37.57 -27.57 -23.88
N ARG A 734 -38.45 -26.94 -23.09
CA ARG A 734 -39.42 -25.92 -23.52
C ARG A 734 -39.04 -24.49 -23.11
N ASN A 735 -37.81 -24.26 -22.65
CA ASN A 735 -37.30 -23.00 -22.08
C ASN A 735 -38.06 -22.51 -20.83
N GLN A 736 -38.67 -23.41 -20.05
CA GLN A 736 -39.30 -23.07 -18.77
C GLN A 736 -38.35 -23.43 -17.62
N THR A 737 -38.13 -22.47 -16.71
CA THR A 737 -37.27 -22.66 -15.54
C THR A 737 -37.92 -23.62 -14.55
N SER A 738 -37.13 -24.55 -14.02
CA SER A 738 -37.52 -25.55 -13.04
C SER A 738 -36.51 -25.62 -11.90
N VAL A 739 -36.93 -25.99 -10.69
CA VAL A 739 -36.07 -26.20 -9.53
C VAL A 739 -36.15 -27.66 -9.09
N ASN A 740 -35.02 -28.38 -9.07
CA ASN A 740 -34.95 -29.84 -8.87
C ASN A 740 -35.97 -30.62 -9.74
N GLY A 741 -36.17 -30.18 -11.00
CA GLY A 741 -37.14 -30.77 -11.92
C GLY A 741 -38.61 -30.34 -11.73
N VAL A 742 -38.91 -29.49 -10.74
CA VAL A 742 -40.24 -28.91 -10.55
C VAL A 742 -40.35 -27.59 -11.32
N PRO A 743 -41.26 -27.45 -12.30
CA PRO A 743 -41.40 -26.22 -13.07
C PRO A 743 -41.83 -25.04 -12.19
N LEU A 744 -41.22 -23.89 -12.41
CA LEU A 744 -41.58 -22.63 -11.78
C LEU A 744 -42.75 -21.97 -12.50
N ASP A 745 -43.57 -21.25 -11.75
CA ASP A 745 -44.65 -20.41 -12.27
C ASP A 745 -44.12 -19.06 -12.76
N SER A 746 -44.88 -18.35 -13.61
CA SER A 746 -44.42 -17.15 -14.33
C SER A 746 -44.40 -15.85 -13.50
N GLY A 747 -44.23 -15.92 -12.18
CA GLY A 747 -44.18 -14.73 -11.32
C GLY A 747 -43.46 -14.94 -9.97
N ASP A 748 -42.63 -13.97 -9.61
CA ASP A 748 -42.02 -13.79 -8.30
C ASP A 748 -42.64 -12.59 -7.56
N PHE A 749 -42.68 -12.67 -6.24
CA PHE A 749 -43.25 -11.62 -5.38
C PHE A 749 -42.20 -11.08 -4.41
N GLU A 750 -42.03 -9.76 -4.38
CA GLU A 750 -41.15 -9.12 -3.42
C GLU A 750 -41.86 -8.88 -2.08
N THR A 751 -41.17 -9.22 -1.00
CA THR A 751 -41.54 -8.93 0.39
C THR A 751 -40.49 -7.99 0.99
N GLN A 752 -40.77 -7.40 2.14
CA GLN A 752 -39.88 -6.42 2.79
C GLN A 752 -38.40 -6.87 2.92
N PHE A 753 -38.17 -8.18 3.08
CA PHE A 753 -36.84 -8.76 3.28
C PHE A 753 -36.49 -9.92 2.33
N GLY A 754 -37.34 -10.27 1.37
CA GLY A 754 -37.11 -11.47 0.57
C GLY A 754 -37.99 -11.63 -0.66
N VAL A 755 -37.63 -12.58 -1.51
CA VAL A 755 -38.38 -12.91 -2.74
C VAL A 755 -39.13 -14.22 -2.53
N VAL A 756 -40.35 -14.32 -3.06
CA VAL A 756 -41.18 -15.51 -3.03
C VAL A 756 -41.39 -16.02 -4.45
N ILE A 757 -41.03 -17.28 -4.70
CA ILE A 757 -41.28 -17.97 -5.97
C ILE A 757 -42.27 -19.10 -5.70
N VAL A 758 -43.40 -19.12 -6.39
CA VAL A 758 -44.47 -20.10 -6.15
C VAL A 758 -44.17 -21.43 -6.83
N LEU A 759 -44.45 -22.54 -6.13
CA LEU A 759 -44.30 -23.91 -6.60
C LEU A 759 -45.61 -24.69 -6.60
N GLN A 760 -45.81 -25.50 -7.63
CA GLN A 760 -46.97 -26.40 -7.74
C GLN A 760 -46.70 -27.80 -7.15
N GLN A 761 -45.49 -28.06 -6.64
CA GLN A 761 -45.09 -29.31 -6.00
C GLN A 761 -44.17 -29.05 -4.81
N VAL A 762 -44.18 -29.93 -3.82
CA VAL A 762 -43.25 -29.89 -2.67
C VAL A 762 -41.91 -30.50 -3.08
N LEU A 763 -40.82 -29.80 -2.81
CA LEU A 763 -39.46 -30.27 -3.10
C LEU A 763 -39.07 -31.41 -2.16
N GLN A 764 -38.49 -32.47 -2.74
CA GLN A 764 -37.89 -33.56 -1.97
C GLN A 764 -36.46 -33.20 -1.56
N ILE A 765 -36.12 -33.48 -0.29
CA ILE A 765 -34.79 -33.21 0.24
C ILE A 765 -33.79 -34.13 -0.46
N SER A 766 -32.76 -33.55 -1.06
CA SER A 766 -31.61 -34.27 -1.58
C SER A 766 -30.34 -33.85 -0.83
N ARG A 767 -29.60 -34.84 -0.32
CA ARG A 767 -28.26 -34.64 0.25
C ARG A 767 -27.24 -35.30 -0.67
N ASN A 768 -26.77 -34.55 -1.64
CA ASN A 768 -25.83 -35.01 -2.66
C ASN A 768 -24.36 -34.79 -2.25
N ARG A 769 -24.09 -33.81 -1.37
CA ARG A 769 -22.73 -33.47 -0.91
C ARG A 769 -22.49 -33.92 0.53
N CYS A 770 -21.37 -34.60 0.73
CA CYS A 770 -20.84 -35.01 2.03
C CYS A 770 -19.46 -34.39 2.22
N SER A 771 -19.38 -33.09 1.95
CA SER A 771 -18.13 -32.33 1.96
C SER A 771 -17.49 -32.44 3.34
N GLN A 772 -16.26 -32.92 3.40
CA GLN A 772 -15.52 -33.01 4.66
C GLN A 772 -14.68 -31.74 4.85
N GLN A 773 -14.47 -31.34 6.10
CA GLN A 773 -13.51 -30.28 6.39
C GLN A 773 -12.09 -30.77 6.09
N VAL A 774 -11.47 -30.19 5.07
CA VAL A 774 -10.06 -30.36 4.74
C VAL A 774 -9.25 -29.28 5.39
N ALA A 775 -8.18 -29.69 6.02
CA ALA A 775 -7.25 -28.81 6.69
C ALA A 775 -6.13 -28.38 5.74
N LEU A 776 -6.19 -27.16 5.20
CA LEU A 776 -5.10 -26.55 4.42
C LEU A 776 -4.01 -26.02 5.34
N GLN A 777 -2.76 -26.34 5.04
CA GLN A 777 -1.61 -25.87 5.80
C GLN A 777 -1.21 -24.43 5.41
N VAL A 778 -1.53 -23.46 6.27
CA VAL A 778 -1.20 -22.03 6.14
C VAL A 778 -0.20 -21.58 7.20
N SER A 779 0.43 -20.42 7.03
CA SER A 779 1.34 -19.86 8.03
C SER A 779 0.57 -19.10 9.11
N GLY A 780 0.87 -19.36 10.38
CA GLY A 780 0.31 -18.68 11.53
C GLY A 780 0.88 -17.27 11.75
N ARG A 781 0.50 -16.63 12.85
CA ARG A 781 1.07 -15.33 13.25
C ARG A 781 2.47 -15.53 13.85
N CYS A 782 3.34 -14.55 13.64
CA CYS A 782 4.64 -14.52 14.31
C CYS A 782 4.45 -14.33 15.83
N SER A 783 5.01 -15.24 16.63
CA SER A 783 4.93 -15.20 18.09
C SER A 783 6.22 -15.65 18.75
N ASP A 784 6.23 -15.70 20.08
CA ASP A 784 7.35 -16.22 20.86
C ASP A 784 7.61 -17.69 20.50
N CYS A 785 8.88 -18.06 20.30
CA CYS A 785 9.27 -19.43 19.95
C CYS A 785 9.07 -20.40 21.12
N ASP A 786 9.08 -19.90 22.35
CA ASP A 786 8.87 -20.71 23.57
C ASP A 786 7.37 -20.73 24.00
N GLY A 787 6.51 -20.04 23.24
CA GLY A 787 5.09 -19.86 23.55
C GLY A 787 4.16 -20.87 22.87
N ALA A 788 2.87 -20.82 23.24
CA ALA A 788 1.85 -21.57 22.52
C ALA A 788 1.70 -21.02 21.09
N PRO A 789 1.60 -21.88 20.08
CA PRO A 789 1.44 -21.47 18.70
C PRO A 789 0.22 -20.60 18.40
N ARG A 790 0.40 -19.52 17.65
CA ARG A 790 -0.67 -18.56 17.34
C ARG A 790 -1.19 -18.71 15.90
N CYS A 791 -2.38 -19.31 15.77
CA CYS A 791 -3.15 -19.38 14.54
C CYS A 791 -4.25 -18.29 14.49
N LEU A 792 -4.87 -18.08 13.33
CA LEU A 792 -6.06 -17.23 13.19
C LEU A 792 -7.28 -17.89 13.86
N PHE A 793 -8.32 -17.10 14.17
CA PHE A 793 -9.46 -17.48 15.04
C PHE A 793 -10.24 -18.72 14.58
N SER A 794 -10.10 -19.13 13.32
CA SER A 794 -10.73 -20.31 12.73
C SER A 794 -9.74 -21.43 12.32
N TYR A 795 -8.44 -21.27 12.64
CA TYR A 795 -7.38 -22.18 12.19
C TYR A 795 -6.80 -22.92 13.39
N THR A 796 -6.45 -24.20 13.23
CA THR A 796 -5.85 -25.00 14.30
C THR A 796 -4.34 -25.15 14.10
N PRO A 797 -3.53 -25.11 15.16
CA PRO A 797 -2.10 -25.35 15.02
C PRO A 797 -1.80 -26.83 14.68
N ILE A 798 -0.91 -27.10 13.72
CA ILE A 798 -0.54 -28.50 13.34
C ILE A 798 0.12 -29.24 14.50
N ARG A 799 0.79 -28.52 15.39
CA ARG A 799 1.42 -29.04 16.60
C ARG A 799 1.03 -28.18 17.79
N PRO A 800 0.81 -28.74 18.97
CA PRO A 800 0.42 -27.96 20.16
C PRO A 800 1.52 -27.00 20.66
N GLN A 801 2.78 -27.20 20.24
CA GLN A 801 3.93 -26.37 20.61
C GLN A 801 4.89 -26.21 19.42
N PHE A 802 5.71 -25.16 19.43
CA PHE A 802 6.80 -25.01 18.47
C PHE A 802 7.85 -26.13 18.66
N PRO A 803 8.56 -26.57 17.61
CA PRO A 803 9.69 -27.48 17.75
C PRO A 803 10.74 -26.89 18.69
N ALA A 804 11.26 -27.70 19.63
CA ALA A 804 12.17 -27.27 20.70
C ALA A 804 13.46 -26.54 20.22
N ASN A 805 13.82 -26.68 18.93
CA ASN A 805 15.02 -26.10 18.33
C ASN A 805 14.68 -25.19 17.12
N MET A 806 13.47 -24.64 17.04
CA MET A 806 13.04 -23.82 15.90
C MET A 806 13.77 -22.48 15.88
N LYS A 807 14.57 -22.23 14.84
CA LYS A 807 15.22 -20.93 14.65
C LYS A 807 14.18 -19.85 14.38
N SER A 808 14.35 -18.70 15.00
CA SER A 808 13.50 -17.53 14.77
C SER A 808 13.48 -17.17 13.28
N ASN A 809 12.30 -17.20 12.66
CA ASN A 809 12.10 -16.95 11.24
C ASN A 809 11.20 -15.73 10.98
N CYS A 810 10.83 -15.01 12.03
CA CYS A 810 10.05 -13.78 11.95
C CYS A 810 10.40 -12.84 13.11
N ARG A 811 9.84 -11.63 13.09
CA ARG A 811 9.93 -10.69 14.22
C ARG A 811 8.53 -10.26 14.64
N PHE A 812 8.25 -10.31 15.94
CA PHE A 812 6.98 -9.82 16.49
C PHE A 812 7.23 -8.80 17.59
N ARG A 813 6.21 -8.01 17.90
CA ARG A 813 6.33 -6.90 18.84
C ARG A 813 5.87 -7.37 20.22
N LYS A 814 6.79 -7.42 21.18
CA LYS A 814 6.56 -7.85 22.57
C LYS A 814 6.91 -6.72 23.53
N ARG A 815 6.21 -6.64 24.67
CA ARG A 815 6.55 -5.70 25.75
C ARG A 815 7.77 -6.22 26.52
N ILE A 816 8.81 -5.40 26.62
CA ILE A 816 9.96 -5.64 27.50
C ILE A 816 10.08 -4.40 28.40
N GLY A 817 9.65 -4.53 29.65
CA GLY A 817 9.51 -3.39 30.57
C GLY A 817 8.42 -2.40 30.13
N SER A 818 8.74 -1.11 30.05
CA SER A 818 7.82 -0.05 29.65
C SER A 818 7.73 0.20 28.13
N ARG A 819 8.52 -0.49 27.30
CA ARG A 819 8.59 -0.26 25.84
C ARG A 819 8.26 -1.53 25.04
N ARG A 820 7.59 -1.35 23.90
CA ARG A 820 7.34 -2.42 22.91
C ARG A 820 8.52 -2.50 21.94
N LYS A 821 9.21 -3.64 21.92
CA LYS A 821 10.35 -3.89 21.02
C LYS A 821 10.00 -5.02 20.04
N PHE A 822 10.58 -4.97 18.84
CA PHE A 822 10.57 -6.10 17.93
C PHE A 822 11.60 -7.12 18.41
N VAL A 823 11.14 -8.33 18.67
CA VAL A 823 11.96 -9.44 19.12
C VAL A 823 11.89 -10.58 18.11
N PRO A 824 12.95 -11.41 18.01
CA PRO A 824 12.91 -12.62 17.20
C PRO A 824 11.75 -13.51 17.66
N GLY A 825 11.04 -14.10 16.70
CA GLY A 825 9.93 -15.00 16.95
C GLY A 825 9.86 -16.11 15.91
N CYS A 826 8.88 -16.98 16.11
CA CYS A 826 8.63 -18.13 15.27
C CYS A 826 7.22 -18.07 14.67
N VAL A 827 7.12 -18.41 13.39
CA VAL A 827 5.84 -18.69 12.71
C VAL A 827 5.68 -20.19 12.61
N MET A 828 4.53 -20.69 13.03
CA MET A 828 4.18 -22.09 12.84
C MET A 828 3.25 -22.31 11.64
N LYS A 829 3.06 -23.57 11.29
CA LYS A 829 2.09 -23.98 10.30
C LYS A 829 0.76 -24.34 10.98
N CYS A 830 -0.30 -23.70 10.52
CA CYS A 830 -1.67 -23.84 10.99
C CYS A 830 -2.51 -24.54 9.91
N LEU A 831 -3.53 -25.25 10.33
CA LEU A 831 -4.57 -25.85 9.52
C LEU A 831 -5.73 -24.86 9.42
N ARG A 832 -5.91 -24.28 8.24
CA ARG A 832 -7.14 -23.61 7.83
C ARG A 832 -8.10 -24.66 7.33
N PHE A 833 -9.23 -24.83 7.99
CA PHE A 833 -10.26 -25.73 7.48
C PHE A 833 -11.01 -25.08 6.31
N THR A 834 -10.97 -25.73 5.17
CA THR A 834 -11.83 -25.51 4.00
C THR A 834 -12.66 -26.76 3.78
N THR A 835 -13.65 -26.75 2.91
CA THR A 835 -14.42 -27.96 2.57
C THR A 835 -13.78 -28.64 1.35
N ASP A 836 -13.45 -29.94 1.45
CA ASP A 836 -13.29 -30.76 0.24
C ASP A 836 -14.67 -30.94 -0.35
N HIS A 837 -14.81 -30.68 -1.64
CA HIS A 837 -16.02 -31.10 -2.33
C HIS A 837 -15.98 -32.63 -2.46
N SER A 838 -16.83 -33.33 -1.71
CA SER A 838 -16.94 -34.79 -1.73
C SER A 838 -18.40 -35.21 -1.87
N CYS A 839 -18.64 -36.22 -2.70
CA CYS A 839 -19.97 -36.80 -2.87
C CYS A 839 -20.31 -37.77 -1.74
N CYS A 840 -21.58 -37.80 -1.36
CA CYS A 840 -22.06 -38.81 -0.42
C CYS A 840 -21.94 -40.23 -1.01
N PRO A 841 -21.82 -41.28 -0.19
CA PRO A 841 -21.86 -42.66 -0.66
C PRO A 841 -23.10 -42.92 -1.52
N GLY A 842 -22.91 -43.56 -2.67
CA GLY A 842 -23.97 -43.74 -3.68
C GLY A 842 -24.20 -42.53 -4.58
N TYR A 843 -23.32 -41.53 -4.56
CA TYR A 843 -23.31 -40.39 -5.48
C TYR A 843 -21.91 -40.17 -6.10
N TYR A 844 -21.83 -39.78 -7.37
CA TYR A 844 -20.61 -39.74 -8.17
C TYR A 844 -20.50 -38.50 -9.08
N GLY A 845 -19.29 -38.18 -9.55
CA GLY A 845 -19.02 -37.05 -10.45
C GLY A 845 -18.94 -35.68 -9.75
N HIS A 846 -18.60 -34.63 -10.51
CA HIS A 846 -18.33 -33.28 -9.96
C HIS A 846 -19.54 -32.63 -9.27
N GLU A 847 -20.76 -32.98 -9.69
CA GLU A 847 -22.01 -32.49 -9.09
C GLU A 847 -22.68 -33.50 -8.16
N CYS A 848 -22.03 -34.65 -7.91
CA CYS A 848 -22.52 -35.72 -7.03
C CYS A 848 -23.89 -36.26 -7.45
N PHE A 849 -23.95 -36.85 -8.65
CA PHE A 849 -25.12 -37.52 -9.22
C PHE A 849 -25.37 -38.86 -8.55
N LYS A 850 -26.63 -39.28 -8.46
CA LYS A 850 -27.01 -40.55 -7.84
C LYS A 850 -26.53 -41.74 -8.68
N CYS A 851 -25.93 -42.73 -8.04
CA CYS A 851 -25.63 -44.03 -8.65
C CYS A 851 -26.92 -44.75 -9.11
N PRO A 852 -26.83 -45.67 -10.10
CA PRO A 852 -27.97 -46.44 -10.59
C PRO A 852 -28.70 -47.20 -9.46
N GLY A 853 -30.03 -47.25 -9.49
CA GLY A 853 -30.90 -47.85 -8.45
C GLY A 853 -31.72 -46.85 -7.63
N ASP A 854 -32.54 -47.33 -6.68
CA ASP A 854 -33.41 -46.47 -5.84
C ASP A 854 -32.70 -45.93 -4.59
N ILE A 855 -33.32 -44.95 -3.91
CA ILE A 855 -32.74 -44.35 -2.68
C ILE A 855 -32.71 -45.43 -1.59
N GLY A 856 -31.50 -45.89 -1.24
CA GLY A 856 -31.28 -46.99 -0.29
C GLY A 856 -31.07 -48.37 -0.93
N SER A 857 -31.14 -48.48 -2.26
CA SER A 857 -30.85 -49.70 -3.02
C SER A 857 -29.92 -49.41 -4.21
N VAL A 858 -28.75 -48.86 -3.89
CA VAL A 858 -27.69 -48.56 -4.86
C VAL A 858 -27.26 -49.84 -5.57
N CYS A 859 -27.18 -49.81 -6.90
CA CYS A 859 -26.94 -50.97 -7.77
C CYS A 859 -27.88 -52.15 -7.41
N SER A 860 -29.16 -51.84 -7.16
CA SER A 860 -30.21 -52.80 -6.79
C SER A 860 -29.89 -53.66 -5.56
N ASN A 861 -28.94 -53.24 -4.71
CA ASN A 861 -28.33 -54.05 -3.63
C ASN A 861 -27.56 -55.30 -4.08
N HIS A 862 -27.34 -55.45 -5.39
CA HIS A 862 -26.67 -56.61 -6.00
C HIS A 862 -25.32 -56.22 -6.63
N GLY A 863 -24.79 -55.05 -6.30
CA GLY A 863 -23.52 -54.56 -6.79
C GLY A 863 -22.96 -53.42 -5.96
N LYS A 864 -21.76 -52.97 -6.31
CA LYS A 864 -21.10 -51.80 -5.70
C LYS A 864 -20.92 -50.70 -6.74
N CYS A 865 -21.36 -49.49 -6.43
CA CYS A 865 -21.17 -48.34 -7.31
C CYS A 865 -19.74 -47.77 -7.22
N LEU A 866 -19.19 -47.34 -8.35
CA LEU A 866 -18.03 -46.46 -8.42
C LEU A 866 -18.44 -45.00 -8.13
N ASP A 867 -18.55 -44.68 -6.83
CA ASP A 867 -18.99 -43.40 -6.31
C ASP A 867 -17.84 -42.42 -6.01
N GLY A 868 -18.17 -41.18 -5.60
CA GLY A 868 -17.22 -40.10 -5.34
C GLY A 868 -16.98 -39.14 -6.52
N ILE A 869 -16.26 -38.04 -6.28
CA ILE A 869 -16.03 -36.96 -7.26
C ILE A 869 -15.31 -37.38 -8.54
N HIS A 870 -14.52 -38.45 -8.48
CA HIS A 870 -13.85 -39.07 -9.64
C HIS A 870 -14.54 -40.37 -10.08
N GLY A 871 -15.61 -40.77 -9.39
CA GLY A 871 -16.43 -41.92 -9.75
C GLY A 871 -17.24 -41.62 -11.01
N ASN A 872 -17.44 -42.65 -11.84
CA ASN A 872 -18.22 -42.58 -13.08
C ASN A 872 -19.63 -43.18 -12.91
N GLY A 873 -19.99 -43.65 -11.72
CA GLY A 873 -21.32 -44.18 -11.43
C GLY A 873 -21.59 -45.60 -11.88
N GLU A 874 -20.56 -46.29 -12.39
CA GLU A 874 -20.68 -47.65 -12.90
C GLU A 874 -20.91 -48.64 -11.75
N CYS A 875 -21.87 -49.56 -11.93
CA CYS A 875 -22.17 -50.61 -10.96
C CYS A 875 -21.34 -51.87 -11.24
N GLN A 876 -20.52 -52.27 -10.28
CA GLN A 876 -19.83 -53.55 -10.29
C GLN A 876 -20.74 -54.63 -9.69
N CYS A 877 -21.33 -55.45 -10.56
CA CYS A 877 -22.30 -56.48 -10.14
C CYS A 877 -21.64 -57.67 -9.43
N LEU A 878 -22.37 -58.20 -8.45
CA LEU A 878 -22.02 -59.44 -7.77
C LEU A 878 -22.21 -60.63 -8.72
N GLU A 879 -21.52 -61.74 -8.45
CA GLU A 879 -21.53 -62.93 -9.31
C GLU A 879 -22.96 -63.44 -9.57
N GLY A 880 -23.31 -63.65 -10.84
CA GLY A 880 -24.63 -64.11 -11.27
C GLY A 880 -25.64 -63.00 -11.56
N PHE A 881 -25.35 -61.74 -11.18
CA PHE A 881 -26.16 -60.57 -11.51
C PHE A 881 -25.57 -59.80 -12.69
N HIS A 882 -26.44 -59.16 -13.45
CA HIS A 882 -26.16 -58.46 -14.70
C HIS A 882 -27.08 -57.23 -14.85
N GLY A 883 -26.75 -56.34 -15.78
CA GLY A 883 -27.46 -55.08 -16.01
C GLY A 883 -26.73 -53.86 -15.46
N THR A 884 -27.14 -52.68 -15.90
CA THR A 884 -26.49 -51.38 -15.62
C THR A 884 -26.62 -50.99 -14.15
N ALA A 885 -27.67 -51.44 -13.47
CA ALA A 885 -27.89 -51.29 -12.04
C ALA A 885 -27.85 -52.66 -11.30
N CYS A 886 -27.30 -53.71 -11.91
CA CYS A 886 -27.32 -55.08 -11.40
C CYS A 886 -28.74 -55.57 -11.08
N GLU A 887 -29.68 -55.18 -11.93
CA GLU A 887 -31.12 -55.34 -11.73
C GLU A 887 -31.67 -56.68 -12.22
N ASP A 888 -30.86 -57.51 -12.89
CA ASP A 888 -31.30 -58.81 -13.40
C ASP A 888 -30.23 -59.91 -13.27
N CYS A 889 -30.58 -61.15 -13.60
CA CYS A 889 -29.64 -62.27 -13.61
C CYS A 889 -28.83 -62.35 -14.92
N GLU A 890 -27.62 -62.91 -14.86
CA GLU A 890 -26.92 -63.33 -16.08
C GLU A 890 -27.80 -64.31 -16.90
N PRO A 891 -27.74 -64.27 -18.24
CA PRO A 891 -28.51 -65.17 -19.09
C PRO A 891 -28.36 -66.64 -18.69
N GLY A 892 -29.49 -67.35 -18.54
CA GLY A 892 -29.52 -68.75 -18.10
C GLY A 892 -29.38 -68.94 -16.58
N ARG A 893 -29.50 -67.88 -15.77
CA ARG A 893 -29.64 -67.97 -14.31
C ARG A 893 -30.98 -67.40 -13.84
N TYR A 894 -31.51 -67.91 -12.73
CA TYR A 894 -32.84 -67.54 -12.25
C TYR A 894 -32.99 -67.53 -10.72
N GLY A 895 -34.03 -66.83 -10.27
CA GLY A 895 -34.43 -66.69 -8.87
C GLY A 895 -33.84 -65.43 -8.21
N LEU A 896 -34.38 -65.08 -7.03
CA LEU A 896 -34.09 -63.81 -6.32
C LEU A 896 -32.60 -63.53 -6.04
N ASN A 897 -31.76 -64.57 -5.99
CA ASN A 897 -30.31 -64.46 -5.78
C ASN A 897 -29.48 -64.83 -7.02
N CYS A 898 -30.12 -65.07 -8.17
CA CYS A 898 -29.49 -65.50 -9.42
C CYS A 898 -28.53 -66.70 -9.32
N SER A 899 -28.66 -67.53 -8.28
CA SER A 899 -27.70 -68.60 -8.00
C SER A 899 -27.99 -69.87 -8.80
N SER A 900 -29.25 -70.08 -9.20
CA SER A 900 -29.71 -71.27 -9.92
C SER A 900 -29.44 -71.16 -11.41
N LYS A 901 -28.92 -72.22 -12.04
CA LYS A 901 -28.64 -72.27 -13.49
C LYS A 901 -29.71 -73.08 -14.21
N CYS A 902 -30.14 -72.60 -15.37
CA CYS A 902 -31.03 -73.30 -16.27
C CYS A 902 -30.34 -74.48 -16.95
N VAL A 903 -31.10 -75.56 -17.20
CA VAL A 903 -30.63 -76.74 -17.94
C VAL A 903 -31.58 -77.01 -19.11
N CYS A 904 -31.46 -76.20 -20.16
CA CYS A 904 -32.26 -76.34 -21.38
C CYS A 904 -31.35 -76.71 -22.55
N ALA A 905 -31.59 -77.87 -23.17
CA ALA A 905 -30.81 -78.34 -24.31
C ALA A 905 -31.26 -77.68 -25.63
N ASN A 906 -32.56 -77.76 -25.94
CA ASN A 906 -33.17 -77.15 -27.14
C ASN A 906 -34.43 -76.36 -26.77
N GLY A 907 -34.28 -75.38 -25.88
CA GLY A 907 -35.37 -74.52 -25.44
C GLY A 907 -34.88 -73.26 -24.75
N LYS A 908 -35.75 -72.27 -24.65
CA LYS A 908 -35.51 -71.01 -23.94
C LYS A 908 -35.81 -71.18 -22.46
N CYS A 909 -34.93 -70.69 -21.60
CA CYS A 909 -35.18 -70.70 -20.16
C CYS A 909 -36.10 -69.53 -19.76
N ASP A 910 -36.95 -69.78 -18.76
CA ASP A 910 -37.58 -68.74 -17.95
C ASP A 910 -36.59 -68.26 -16.88
N ASP A 911 -35.64 -67.43 -17.31
CA ASP A 911 -34.53 -66.87 -16.52
C ASP A 911 -34.85 -65.48 -15.92
N GLY A 912 -33.92 -64.91 -15.16
CA GLY A 912 -34.09 -63.64 -14.46
C GLY A 912 -34.59 -63.74 -13.01
N LEU A 913 -34.74 -62.61 -12.33
CA LEU A 913 -35.08 -62.57 -10.89
C LEU A 913 -36.43 -63.21 -10.54
N ALA A 914 -37.42 -63.07 -11.44
CA ALA A 914 -38.74 -63.68 -11.33
C ALA A 914 -38.85 -65.03 -12.05
N GLY A 915 -37.78 -65.46 -12.73
CA GLY A 915 -37.76 -66.68 -13.53
C GLY A 915 -37.87 -67.93 -12.67
N SER A 916 -38.60 -68.93 -13.19
CA SER A 916 -38.79 -70.24 -12.54
C SER A 916 -37.75 -71.29 -12.94
N GLY A 917 -36.89 -70.99 -13.93
CA GLY A 917 -35.92 -71.92 -14.48
C GLY A 917 -36.51 -72.97 -15.42
N ARG A 918 -37.80 -72.86 -15.73
CA ARG A 918 -38.52 -73.78 -16.61
C ARG A 918 -38.07 -73.59 -18.07
N CYS A 919 -37.83 -74.69 -18.77
CA CYS A 919 -37.53 -74.64 -20.21
C CYS A 919 -38.81 -74.64 -21.06
N ILE A 920 -38.88 -73.71 -21.99
CA ILE A 920 -39.89 -73.66 -23.06
C ILE A 920 -39.22 -74.15 -24.34
N CYS A 921 -39.65 -75.29 -24.87
CA CYS A 921 -38.93 -75.97 -25.95
C CYS A 921 -39.12 -75.31 -27.31
N HIS A 922 -38.07 -75.34 -28.14
CA HIS A 922 -38.15 -75.01 -29.55
C HIS A 922 -38.91 -76.10 -30.33
N LYS A 923 -39.31 -75.81 -31.57
CA LYS A 923 -40.06 -76.74 -32.42
C LYS A 923 -39.33 -78.08 -32.54
N GLY A 924 -40.06 -79.18 -32.38
CA GLY A 924 -39.52 -80.55 -32.50
C GLY A 924 -38.91 -81.11 -31.22
N TRP A 925 -38.97 -80.39 -30.09
CA TRP A 925 -38.39 -80.83 -28.82
C TRP A 925 -39.40 -80.82 -27.67
N LYS A 926 -39.25 -81.76 -26.73
CA LYS A 926 -40.09 -81.92 -25.53
C LYS A 926 -39.29 -82.34 -24.30
N GLY A 927 -39.96 -82.37 -23.15
CA GLY A 927 -39.37 -82.70 -21.84
C GLY A 927 -39.01 -81.47 -21.02
N THR A 928 -38.75 -81.65 -19.72
CA THR A 928 -38.47 -80.55 -18.77
C THR A 928 -37.19 -79.79 -19.09
N SER A 929 -36.22 -80.42 -19.75
CA SER A 929 -34.97 -79.82 -20.23
C SER A 929 -34.90 -79.67 -21.76
N CYS A 930 -36.00 -79.96 -22.49
CA CYS A 930 -36.05 -79.89 -23.95
C CYS A 930 -34.96 -80.72 -24.67
N SER A 931 -34.64 -81.88 -24.11
CA SER A 931 -33.59 -82.79 -24.62
C SER A 931 -34.15 -83.94 -25.46
N VAL A 932 -35.47 -84.09 -25.53
CA VAL A 932 -36.13 -85.21 -26.23
C VAL A 932 -36.74 -84.73 -27.54
N GLU A 933 -36.31 -85.32 -28.66
CA GLU A 933 -36.84 -85.03 -30.00
C GLU A 933 -38.26 -85.63 -30.17
N ILE A 934 -39.15 -84.90 -30.86
CA ILE A 934 -40.50 -85.31 -31.21
C ILE A 934 -40.45 -86.01 -32.57
N LYS A 935 -40.51 -87.34 -32.58
CA LYS A 935 -40.46 -88.16 -33.81
C LYS A 935 -41.85 -88.49 -34.38
N ASP A 936 -42.85 -88.64 -33.52
CA ASP A 936 -44.24 -88.96 -33.91
C ASP A 936 -45.22 -87.92 -33.33
N ASP A 937 -46.07 -87.33 -34.18
CA ASP A 937 -47.10 -86.37 -33.78
C ASP A 937 -48.38 -87.08 -33.31
N ALA A 938 -48.50 -87.29 -32.00
CA ALA A 938 -49.67 -87.90 -31.37
C ALA A 938 -50.95 -87.03 -31.45
N CYS A 939 -50.84 -85.78 -31.93
CA CYS A 939 -51.96 -84.84 -32.07
C CYS A 939 -52.60 -84.89 -33.46
N GLY A 940 -52.11 -85.75 -34.37
CA GLY A 940 -52.71 -85.98 -35.69
C GLY A 940 -52.73 -84.76 -36.61
N GLY A 941 -51.75 -83.86 -36.49
CA GLY A 941 -51.67 -82.63 -37.29
C GLY A 941 -52.60 -81.50 -36.82
N GLY A 942 -53.25 -81.63 -35.66
CA GLY A 942 -54.17 -80.60 -35.13
C GLY A 942 -53.51 -79.41 -34.42
N CYS A 943 -52.17 -79.38 -34.32
CA CYS A 943 -51.44 -78.30 -33.67
C CYS A 943 -51.03 -77.21 -34.66
N ASP A 944 -50.92 -75.97 -34.18
CA ASP A 944 -50.38 -74.85 -34.95
C ASP A 944 -48.94 -75.14 -35.41
N ASP A 945 -48.53 -74.54 -36.54
CA ASP A 945 -47.16 -74.64 -37.05
C ASP A 945 -46.11 -74.19 -36.02
N ASN A 946 -46.48 -73.25 -35.13
CA ASN A 946 -45.67 -72.76 -34.02
C ASN A 946 -46.03 -73.42 -32.67
N ALA A 947 -46.51 -74.67 -32.67
CA ALA A 947 -46.74 -75.47 -31.46
C ALA A 947 -46.08 -76.85 -31.52
N ASN A 948 -45.69 -77.38 -30.35
CA ASN A 948 -45.26 -78.76 -30.18
C ASN A 948 -46.39 -79.60 -29.59
N CYS A 949 -46.63 -80.78 -30.16
CA CYS A 949 -47.50 -81.79 -29.55
C CYS A 949 -46.76 -82.50 -28.42
N VAL A 950 -47.23 -82.35 -27.19
CA VAL A 950 -46.65 -82.99 -26.01
C VAL A 950 -47.60 -84.00 -25.39
N THR A 951 -47.11 -85.22 -25.17
CA THR A 951 -47.82 -86.30 -24.47
C THR A 951 -47.58 -86.18 -22.97
N GLY A 952 -48.64 -86.04 -22.17
CA GLY A 952 -48.49 -85.94 -20.72
C GLY A 952 -48.05 -87.28 -20.07
N PRO A 953 -47.61 -87.25 -18.79
CA PRO A 953 -47.13 -88.45 -18.13
C PRO A 953 -48.28 -89.44 -17.85
N LYS A 954 -48.10 -90.70 -18.27
CA LYS A 954 -48.97 -91.86 -18.02
C LYS A 954 -50.46 -91.65 -18.36
N GLY A 955 -50.79 -91.59 -19.65
CA GLY A 955 -52.16 -91.83 -20.15
C GLY A 955 -53.05 -90.59 -20.30
N THR A 956 -52.52 -89.38 -20.18
CA THR A 956 -53.24 -88.15 -20.53
C THR A 956 -53.19 -87.90 -22.04
N ALA A 957 -54.25 -87.29 -22.58
CA ALA A 957 -54.35 -86.95 -24.00
C ALA A 957 -53.20 -86.02 -24.43
N ALA A 958 -52.73 -86.18 -25.68
CA ALA A 958 -51.71 -85.30 -26.24
C ALA A 958 -52.28 -83.88 -26.38
N VAL A 959 -51.48 -82.87 -25.99
CA VAL A 959 -51.89 -81.45 -26.01
C VAL A 959 -50.88 -80.65 -26.81
N CYS A 960 -51.38 -79.71 -27.62
CA CYS A 960 -50.57 -78.75 -28.32
C CYS A 960 -50.11 -77.65 -27.36
N VAL A 961 -48.82 -77.34 -27.33
CA VAL A 961 -48.25 -76.24 -26.54
C VAL A 961 -47.42 -75.37 -27.46
N CYS A 962 -47.67 -74.05 -27.47
CA CYS A 962 -46.91 -73.13 -28.32
C CYS A 962 -45.40 -73.23 -28.03
N VAL A 963 -44.59 -73.15 -29.09
CA VAL A 963 -43.12 -73.16 -28.99
C VAL A 963 -42.62 -71.85 -28.39
N ALA A 964 -41.36 -71.83 -27.94
CA ALA A 964 -40.74 -70.63 -27.40
C ALA A 964 -40.91 -69.43 -28.35
N GLY A 965 -41.43 -68.31 -27.82
CA GLY A 965 -41.69 -67.08 -28.59
C GLY A 965 -43.15 -66.82 -28.98
N TYR A 966 -44.04 -67.80 -28.78
CA TYR A 966 -45.44 -67.72 -29.19
C TYR A 966 -46.40 -67.93 -28.01
N GLU A 967 -47.52 -67.20 -27.96
CA GLU A 967 -48.60 -67.34 -26.97
C GLU A 967 -49.89 -67.81 -27.64
N GLY A 968 -50.68 -68.63 -26.94
CA GLY A 968 -51.94 -69.16 -27.47
C GLY A 968 -52.40 -70.43 -26.77
N ASN A 969 -53.41 -71.07 -27.34
CA ASN A 969 -53.98 -72.33 -26.83
C ASN A 969 -53.31 -73.60 -27.42
N GLY A 970 -52.24 -73.43 -28.19
CA GLY A 970 -51.50 -74.52 -28.86
C GLY A 970 -52.05 -74.92 -30.23
N THR A 971 -53.35 -74.71 -30.50
CA THR A 971 -53.93 -74.92 -31.84
C THR A 971 -53.98 -73.63 -32.66
N HIS A 972 -53.84 -72.49 -32.01
CA HIS A 972 -53.62 -71.19 -32.62
C HIS A 972 -52.57 -70.43 -31.80
N CYS A 973 -51.36 -70.33 -32.33
CA CYS A 973 -50.23 -69.68 -31.66
C CYS A 973 -49.88 -68.39 -32.38
N LYS A 974 -49.99 -67.27 -31.68
CA LYS A 974 -49.56 -65.97 -32.21
C LYS A 974 -48.21 -65.59 -31.62
N GLU A 975 -47.45 -64.85 -32.40
CA GLU A 975 -46.17 -64.32 -31.95
C GLU A 975 -46.36 -63.39 -30.74
N MET A 976 -45.52 -63.56 -29.71
CA MET A 976 -45.50 -62.63 -28.59
C MET A 976 -44.75 -61.36 -28.98
N ASP A 977 -45.44 -60.22 -28.98
CA ASP A 977 -44.80 -58.91 -29.02
C ASP A 977 -44.66 -58.35 -27.60
N LEU A 978 -43.44 -58.43 -27.08
CA LEU A 978 -43.11 -57.92 -25.76
C LEU A 978 -43.14 -56.39 -25.71
N CYS A 979 -42.81 -55.68 -26.80
CA CYS A 979 -42.75 -54.22 -26.80
C CYS A 979 -44.13 -53.55 -26.65
N SER A 980 -45.19 -54.22 -27.12
CA SER A 980 -46.57 -53.75 -26.99
C SER A 980 -47.10 -53.74 -25.53
N ARG A 981 -46.45 -54.44 -24.59
CA ARG A 981 -46.82 -54.47 -23.17
C ARG A 981 -45.73 -53.78 -22.34
N SER A 982 -46.06 -52.66 -21.69
CA SER A 982 -45.13 -51.93 -20.79
C SER A 982 -43.77 -51.59 -21.42
N ASN A 983 -43.74 -51.21 -22.71
CA ASN A 983 -42.50 -50.97 -23.48
C ASN A 983 -41.50 -52.14 -23.42
N GLY A 984 -42.00 -53.39 -23.29
CA GLY A 984 -41.18 -54.57 -23.08
C GLY A 984 -40.56 -54.68 -21.68
N GLY A 985 -40.64 -53.68 -20.82
CA GLY A 985 -39.76 -53.54 -19.66
C GLY A 985 -38.44 -52.83 -20.00
N CYS A 986 -38.36 -52.13 -21.13
CA CYS A 986 -37.31 -51.15 -21.38
C CYS A 986 -37.57 -49.86 -20.58
N SER A 987 -36.51 -49.10 -20.29
CA SER A 987 -36.61 -47.77 -19.68
C SER A 987 -37.57 -46.87 -20.45
N GLU A 988 -38.22 -45.91 -19.78
CA GLU A 988 -38.97 -44.84 -20.46
C GLU A 988 -38.10 -43.99 -21.39
N PHE A 989 -36.79 -43.95 -21.12
CA PHE A 989 -35.77 -43.31 -21.94
C PHE A 989 -35.13 -44.26 -22.97
N ALA A 990 -35.72 -45.44 -23.21
CA ALA A 990 -35.27 -46.38 -24.22
C ALA A 990 -36.34 -46.67 -25.28
N VAL A 991 -35.88 -47.12 -26.44
CA VAL A 991 -36.70 -47.64 -27.53
C VAL A 991 -36.68 -49.16 -27.45
N CYS A 992 -37.85 -49.78 -27.30
CA CYS A 992 -38.01 -51.22 -27.44
C CYS A 992 -38.12 -51.57 -28.92
N THR A 993 -37.27 -52.48 -29.38
CA THR A 993 -37.34 -53.02 -30.74
C THR A 993 -37.56 -54.53 -30.69
N LYS A 994 -38.56 -55.00 -31.44
CA LYS A 994 -38.87 -56.42 -31.57
C LYS A 994 -37.80 -57.07 -32.46
N VAL A 995 -37.19 -58.15 -31.96
CA VAL A 995 -36.09 -58.85 -32.67
C VAL A 995 -36.61 -60.10 -33.38
N SER A 996 -37.36 -60.92 -32.65
CA SER A 996 -37.96 -62.18 -33.11
C SER A 996 -39.14 -62.53 -32.19
N ALA A 997 -39.77 -63.67 -32.43
CA ALA A 997 -40.92 -64.13 -31.66
C ALA A 997 -40.62 -64.20 -30.15
N GLY A 998 -41.31 -63.39 -29.34
CA GLY A 998 -41.09 -63.31 -27.89
C GLY A 998 -39.71 -62.83 -27.48
N GLU A 999 -39.04 -62.04 -28.33
CA GLU A 999 -37.74 -61.43 -28.08
C GLU A 999 -37.74 -59.95 -28.44
N ARG A 1000 -37.10 -59.17 -27.59
CA ARG A 1000 -36.94 -57.73 -27.74
C ARG A 1000 -35.51 -57.34 -27.38
N THR A 1001 -35.08 -56.21 -27.92
CA THR A 1001 -33.91 -55.49 -27.43
C THR A 1001 -34.30 -54.08 -27.05
N CYS A 1002 -33.67 -53.56 -26.01
CA CYS A 1002 -33.82 -52.18 -25.60
C CYS A 1002 -32.57 -51.41 -26.03
N SER A 1003 -32.76 -50.19 -26.53
CA SER A 1003 -31.66 -49.28 -26.80
C SER A 1003 -31.99 -47.91 -26.21
N CYS A 1004 -31.08 -47.37 -25.40
CA CYS A 1004 -31.27 -46.02 -24.84
C CYS A 1004 -31.43 -44.98 -25.96
N LYS A 1005 -32.31 -44.00 -25.73
CA LYS A 1005 -32.49 -42.85 -26.61
C LYS A 1005 -31.24 -41.98 -26.60
N GLU A 1006 -31.09 -41.14 -27.63
CA GLU A 1006 -29.96 -40.22 -27.75
C GLU A 1006 -29.80 -39.35 -26.48
N GLY A 1007 -28.56 -39.23 -25.99
CA GLY A 1007 -28.24 -38.53 -24.74
C GLY A 1007 -28.22 -39.41 -23.49
N TYR A 1008 -28.58 -40.68 -23.60
CA TYR A 1008 -28.56 -41.67 -22.51
C TYR A 1008 -27.63 -42.85 -22.81
N THR A 1009 -27.11 -43.50 -21.77
CA THR A 1009 -26.22 -44.66 -21.82
C THR A 1009 -26.70 -45.76 -20.88
N GLY A 1010 -26.36 -47.02 -21.16
CA GLY A 1010 -26.82 -48.20 -20.43
C GLY A 1010 -27.27 -49.33 -21.36
N ASP A 1011 -27.88 -50.35 -20.79
CA ASP A 1011 -28.37 -51.55 -21.50
C ASP A 1011 -29.78 -51.38 -22.12
N GLY A 1012 -30.42 -50.23 -21.93
CA GLY A 1012 -31.76 -49.96 -22.44
C GLY A 1012 -32.91 -50.41 -21.52
N VAL A 1013 -32.67 -51.29 -20.56
CA VAL A 1013 -33.59 -51.55 -19.45
C VAL A 1013 -33.41 -50.46 -18.39
N VAL A 1014 -32.16 -50.11 -18.11
CA VAL A 1014 -31.75 -48.94 -17.33
C VAL A 1014 -30.99 -47.99 -18.24
N CYS A 1015 -31.47 -46.74 -18.32
CA CYS A 1015 -30.82 -45.68 -19.10
C CYS A 1015 -30.45 -44.53 -18.18
N LEU A 1016 -29.15 -44.26 -18.10
CA LEU A 1016 -28.55 -43.17 -17.37
C LEU A 1016 -28.28 -42.00 -18.31
N GLU A 1017 -28.51 -40.78 -17.85
CA GLU A 1017 -28.15 -39.59 -18.60
C GLU A 1017 -26.62 -39.52 -18.76
N ILE A 1018 -26.15 -39.28 -19.98
CA ILE A 1018 -24.72 -39.06 -20.24
C ILE A 1018 -24.33 -37.70 -19.67
N ASP A 1019 -23.25 -37.66 -18.89
CA ASP A 1019 -22.66 -36.39 -18.46
C ASP A 1019 -21.76 -35.82 -19.56
N GLY A 1020 -22.29 -34.82 -20.27
CA GLY A 1020 -21.54 -34.12 -21.32
C GLY A 1020 -20.34 -33.33 -20.79
N CYS A 1021 -20.27 -33.00 -19.49
CA CYS A 1021 -19.15 -32.25 -18.90
C CYS A 1021 -17.87 -33.09 -18.77
N LEU A 1022 -17.99 -34.42 -18.69
CA LEU A 1022 -16.84 -35.32 -18.57
C LEU A 1022 -16.00 -35.38 -19.85
N LEU A 1023 -16.59 -35.03 -21.00
CA LEU A 1023 -15.90 -34.99 -22.28
C LEU A 1023 -15.54 -33.53 -22.65
N ASN A 1024 -14.24 -33.18 -22.63
CA ASN A 1024 -13.74 -31.85 -23.02
C ASN A 1024 -14.48 -30.68 -22.31
N ASN A 1025 -14.79 -30.81 -21.01
CA ASN A 1025 -15.53 -29.81 -20.21
C ASN A 1025 -16.87 -29.40 -20.86
N GLY A 1026 -17.58 -30.30 -21.55
CA GLY A 1026 -18.84 -29.99 -22.23
C GLY A 1026 -18.71 -29.01 -23.41
N GLY A 1027 -17.49 -28.79 -23.89
CA GLY A 1027 -17.21 -27.70 -24.84
C GLY A 1027 -17.29 -26.31 -24.21
N CYS A 1028 -17.25 -26.21 -22.88
CA CYS A 1028 -17.15 -24.95 -22.15
C CYS A 1028 -15.74 -24.38 -22.20
N HIS A 1029 -15.63 -23.07 -22.03
CA HIS A 1029 -14.36 -22.38 -21.95
C HIS A 1029 -13.54 -22.90 -20.76
N LYS A 1030 -12.20 -22.82 -20.82
CA LYS A 1030 -11.31 -23.26 -19.72
C LYS A 1030 -11.52 -22.50 -18.41
N ALA A 1031 -12.06 -21.27 -18.51
CA ALA A 1031 -12.43 -20.41 -17.39
C ALA A 1031 -13.95 -20.40 -17.14
N ALA A 1032 -14.62 -21.50 -17.49
CA ALA A 1032 -16.03 -21.73 -17.26
C ALA A 1032 -16.22 -23.07 -16.56
N ASP A 1033 -17.11 -23.07 -15.58
CA ASP A 1033 -17.58 -24.29 -14.95
C ASP A 1033 -18.67 -24.88 -15.85
N CYS A 1034 -18.51 -26.16 -16.18
CA CYS A 1034 -19.52 -26.92 -16.91
C CYS A 1034 -20.54 -27.46 -15.91
N THR A 1035 -21.81 -27.16 -16.14
CA THR A 1035 -22.93 -27.72 -15.39
C THR A 1035 -23.77 -28.59 -16.30
N ARG A 1036 -24.26 -29.72 -15.78
CA ARG A 1036 -25.07 -30.65 -16.55
C ARG A 1036 -26.50 -30.14 -16.61
N THR A 1037 -27.05 -30.01 -17.81
CA THR A 1037 -28.39 -29.43 -18.05
C THR A 1037 -29.29 -30.37 -18.85
N GLY A 1038 -29.01 -31.67 -18.76
CA GLY A 1038 -29.82 -32.72 -19.36
C GLY A 1038 -28.97 -33.84 -19.95
N PRO A 1039 -29.61 -34.81 -20.62
CA PRO A 1039 -28.95 -36.00 -21.16
C PRO A 1039 -27.98 -35.61 -22.28
N ASN A 1040 -26.67 -35.73 -22.01
CA ASN A 1040 -25.59 -35.24 -22.87
C ASN A 1040 -25.68 -33.73 -23.22
N LYS A 1041 -26.35 -32.94 -22.36
CA LYS A 1041 -26.46 -31.48 -22.51
C LYS A 1041 -25.70 -30.78 -21.39
N THR A 1042 -25.03 -29.70 -21.75
CA THR A 1042 -24.17 -28.94 -20.85
C THR A 1042 -24.44 -27.46 -20.99
N ALA A 1043 -24.62 -26.78 -19.86
CA ALA A 1043 -24.48 -25.34 -19.78
C ALA A 1043 -23.08 -24.99 -19.28
N CYS A 1044 -22.65 -23.80 -19.65
CA CYS A 1044 -21.35 -23.29 -19.30
C CYS A 1044 -21.55 -21.99 -18.54
N THR A 1045 -21.02 -21.91 -17.32
CA THR A 1045 -21.08 -20.69 -16.52
C THR A 1045 -19.67 -20.17 -16.35
N CYS A 1046 -19.41 -18.94 -16.78
CA CYS A 1046 -18.08 -18.35 -16.60
C CYS A 1046 -17.73 -18.27 -15.11
N GLN A 1047 -16.50 -18.65 -14.78
CA GLN A 1047 -15.98 -18.56 -13.41
C GLN A 1047 -15.95 -17.11 -12.93
N MET A 1048 -15.95 -16.91 -11.61
CA MET A 1048 -15.84 -15.58 -11.00
C MET A 1048 -14.67 -14.79 -11.59
N GLY A 1049 -14.98 -13.60 -12.10
CA GLY A 1049 -14.03 -12.76 -12.83
C GLY A 1049 -14.04 -12.94 -14.35
N PHE A 1050 -14.95 -13.73 -14.90
CA PHE A 1050 -15.14 -13.89 -16.32
C PHE A 1050 -16.61 -13.71 -16.69
N GLN A 1051 -16.88 -13.17 -17.88
CA GLN A 1051 -18.23 -12.98 -18.41
C GLN A 1051 -18.26 -13.44 -19.87
N GLY A 1052 -19.45 -13.82 -20.34
CA GLY A 1052 -19.65 -14.30 -21.71
C GLY A 1052 -20.65 -15.44 -21.75
N SER A 1053 -20.64 -16.20 -22.84
CA SER A 1053 -21.58 -17.29 -23.11
C SER A 1053 -21.24 -18.59 -22.38
N GLY A 1054 -20.23 -18.59 -21.51
CA GLY A 1054 -19.69 -19.80 -20.89
C GLY A 1054 -18.84 -20.67 -21.82
N LYS A 1055 -19.20 -20.79 -23.10
CA LYS A 1055 -18.33 -21.39 -24.13
C LYS A 1055 -17.20 -20.45 -24.56
N PHE A 1056 -17.46 -19.15 -24.47
CA PHE A 1056 -16.45 -18.10 -24.57
C PHE A 1056 -16.56 -17.21 -23.34
N CYS A 1057 -15.52 -17.21 -22.52
CA CYS A 1057 -15.44 -16.38 -21.32
C CYS A 1057 -14.27 -15.43 -21.46
N TYR A 1058 -14.57 -14.13 -21.45
CA TYR A 1058 -13.56 -13.09 -21.42
C TYR A 1058 -13.45 -12.55 -19.98
N PRO A 1059 -12.23 -12.14 -19.56
CA PRO A 1059 -12.03 -11.64 -18.22
C PRO A 1059 -12.76 -10.32 -18.01
N VAL A 1060 -13.47 -10.22 -16.89
CA VAL A 1060 -14.13 -9.01 -16.41
C VAL A 1060 -13.61 -8.66 -15.03
N ASN A 1061 -13.71 -7.38 -14.66
CA ASN A 1061 -13.30 -6.95 -13.34
C ASN A 1061 -14.24 -7.57 -12.28
N PRO A 1062 -13.78 -8.54 -11.45
CA PRO A 1062 -14.65 -9.20 -10.48
C PRO A 1062 -15.09 -8.25 -9.38
N CYS A 1063 -14.37 -7.15 -9.16
CA CYS A 1063 -14.67 -6.18 -8.10
C CYS A 1063 -15.97 -5.42 -8.34
N THR A 1064 -16.52 -5.45 -9.56
CA THR A 1064 -17.81 -4.81 -9.88
C THR A 1064 -19.01 -5.61 -9.36
N ILE A 1065 -18.86 -6.92 -9.13
CA ILE A 1065 -19.93 -7.83 -8.69
C ILE A 1065 -19.63 -8.33 -7.28
N LYS A 1066 -20.51 -8.08 -6.30
CA LYS A 1066 -20.35 -8.46 -4.87
C LYS A 1066 -18.97 -8.08 -4.27
N ASN A 1067 -18.33 -6.99 -4.71
CA ASN A 1067 -16.96 -6.60 -4.32
C ASN A 1067 -15.93 -7.73 -4.59
N GLY A 1068 -16.17 -8.50 -5.65
CA GLY A 1068 -15.57 -9.78 -5.99
C GLY A 1068 -15.81 -10.92 -5.01
N GLY A 1069 -16.40 -10.66 -3.83
CA GLY A 1069 -16.38 -11.54 -2.66
C GLY A 1069 -15.30 -11.17 -1.63
N CYS A 1070 -14.77 -9.94 -1.65
CA CYS A 1070 -13.95 -9.43 -0.55
C CYS A 1070 -14.83 -9.13 0.66
N SER A 1071 -14.23 -8.92 1.83
CA SER A 1071 -14.93 -8.40 2.99
C SER A 1071 -15.69 -7.12 2.62
N LYS A 1072 -16.86 -6.88 3.23
CA LYS A 1072 -17.55 -5.58 3.12
C LYS A 1072 -16.69 -4.41 3.64
N TYR A 1073 -15.64 -4.69 4.42
CA TYR A 1073 -14.67 -3.71 4.90
C TYR A 1073 -13.30 -3.83 4.20
N ALA A 1074 -13.28 -4.35 2.97
CA ALA A 1074 -12.09 -4.43 2.13
C ALA A 1074 -12.30 -3.76 0.77
N PHE A 1075 -11.21 -3.20 0.24
CA PHE A 1075 -11.06 -2.79 -1.14
C PHE A 1075 -10.71 -4.02 -1.99
N CYS A 1076 -11.42 -4.18 -3.09
CA CYS A 1076 -11.11 -5.16 -4.12
C CYS A 1076 -10.30 -4.48 -5.22
N GLU A 1077 -9.09 -4.96 -5.46
CA GLU A 1077 -8.20 -4.48 -6.51
C GLU A 1077 -8.16 -5.49 -7.65
N TYR A 1078 -8.52 -5.07 -8.86
CA TYR A 1078 -8.46 -5.93 -10.04
C TYR A 1078 -7.01 -6.13 -10.48
N ARG A 1079 -6.62 -7.39 -10.70
CA ARG A 1079 -5.26 -7.78 -11.11
C ARG A 1079 -5.16 -8.18 -12.58
N GLY A 1080 -6.23 -8.02 -13.36
CA GLY A 1080 -6.33 -8.49 -14.74
C GLY A 1080 -6.72 -9.96 -14.82
N GLN A 1081 -7.14 -10.41 -16.01
CA GLN A 1081 -7.51 -11.80 -16.30
C GLN A 1081 -8.54 -12.40 -15.31
N GLY A 1082 -9.52 -11.60 -14.87
CA GLY A 1082 -10.52 -12.07 -13.90
C GLY A 1082 -10.00 -12.29 -12.47
N GLN A 1083 -8.75 -11.93 -12.18
CA GLN A 1083 -8.18 -12.06 -10.84
C GLN A 1083 -8.33 -10.78 -10.03
N ARG A 1084 -8.38 -10.92 -8.70
CA ARG A 1084 -8.48 -9.79 -7.77
C ARG A 1084 -7.66 -10.01 -6.50
N ASN A 1085 -7.28 -8.91 -5.87
CA ASN A 1085 -6.72 -8.89 -4.54
C ASN A 1085 -7.66 -8.16 -3.57
N CYS A 1086 -7.74 -8.63 -2.33
CA CYS A 1086 -8.55 -7.99 -1.30
C CYS A 1086 -7.65 -7.36 -0.25
N SER A 1087 -7.88 -6.08 0.05
CA SER A 1087 -7.10 -5.32 1.04
C SER A 1087 -8.04 -4.62 2.01
N CYS A 1088 -7.86 -4.76 3.31
CA CYS A 1088 -8.77 -4.11 4.27
C CYS A 1088 -8.77 -2.58 4.12
N LEU A 1089 -9.96 -1.97 4.21
CA LEU A 1089 -10.14 -0.52 4.16
C LEU A 1089 -9.42 0.14 5.35
N ARG A 1090 -9.00 1.40 5.16
CA ARG A 1090 -8.29 2.19 6.17
C ARG A 1090 -9.05 2.17 7.51
N GLY A 1091 -8.36 1.80 8.58
CA GLY A 1091 -8.96 1.64 9.91
C GLY A 1091 -9.53 0.25 10.22
N ASN A 1092 -9.37 -0.72 9.33
CA ASN A 1092 -9.64 -2.16 9.54
C ASN A 1092 -8.36 -3.00 9.40
N ILE A 1093 -8.30 -4.16 10.07
CA ILE A 1093 -7.19 -5.11 9.99
C ILE A 1093 -7.69 -6.50 9.59
N GLY A 1094 -6.92 -7.24 8.79
CA GLY A 1094 -7.35 -8.53 8.26
C GLY A 1094 -6.60 -8.96 7.01
N ASP A 1095 -7.11 -10.00 6.35
CA ASP A 1095 -6.54 -10.58 5.11
C ASP A 1095 -7.28 -10.14 3.83
N GLY A 1096 -8.17 -9.14 3.95
CA GLY A 1096 -9.00 -8.65 2.85
C GLY A 1096 -10.32 -9.41 2.65
N PHE A 1097 -10.41 -10.65 3.12
CA PHE A 1097 -11.66 -11.43 3.09
C PHE A 1097 -12.38 -11.38 4.44
N ASP A 1098 -11.63 -11.38 5.54
CA ASP A 1098 -12.10 -11.04 6.88
C ASP A 1098 -11.37 -9.80 7.41
N CYS A 1099 -12.06 -8.65 7.33
CA CYS A 1099 -11.58 -7.38 7.84
C CYS A 1099 -12.33 -7.02 9.12
N ARG A 1100 -11.57 -6.67 10.16
CA ARG A 1100 -12.06 -6.36 11.51
C ARG A 1100 -11.83 -4.90 11.84
N GLY A 1101 -12.86 -4.26 12.39
CA GLY A 1101 -12.85 -2.83 12.74
C GLY A 1101 -12.37 -2.55 14.15
N THR A 1102 -12.94 -1.53 14.77
CA THR A 1102 -12.69 -1.17 16.17
C THR A 1102 -13.36 -2.15 17.13
N ILE A 1103 -12.94 -2.16 18.40
CA ILE A 1103 -13.55 -3.01 19.45
C ILE A 1103 -15.07 -2.85 19.47
N ILE A 1104 -15.58 -1.62 19.42
CA ILE A 1104 -17.02 -1.41 19.45
C ILE A 1104 -17.72 -2.05 18.25
N SER A 1105 -17.18 -1.90 17.03
CA SER A 1105 -17.77 -2.50 15.83
C SER A 1105 -17.78 -4.03 15.90
N GLU A 1106 -16.75 -4.63 16.48
CA GLU A 1106 -16.63 -6.08 16.60
C GLU A 1106 -17.48 -6.66 17.74
N VAL A 1107 -17.65 -5.90 18.82
CA VAL A 1107 -18.59 -6.23 19.90
C VAL A 1107 -20.03 -6.29 19.36
N TYR A 1108 -20.43 -5.36 18.47
CA TYR A 1108 -21.75 -5.40 17.80
C TYR A 1108 -21.86 -6.47 16.70
N ARG A 1109 -20.74 -6.91 16.11
CA ARG A 1109 -20.73 -7.84 14.97
C ARG A 1109 -20.97 -9.30 15.38
N GLN A 1110 -20.56 -9.71 16.57
CA GLN A 1110 -20.63 -11.11 17.00
C GLN A 1110 -21.77 -11.32 17.99
N SER A 1111 -22.63 -12.28 17.70
CA SER A 1111 -23.74 -12.69 18.58
C SER A 1111 -23.25 -13.18 19.95
N GLU A 1112 -22.07 -13.80 20.02
CA GLU A 1112 -21.45 -14.27 21.27
C GLU A 1112 -21.17 -13.14 22.29
N ASN A 1113 -21.14 -11.87 21.85
CA ASN A 1113 -20.87 -10.71 22.70
C ASN A 1113 -22.16 -10.10 23.30
N ALA A 1114 -23.32 -10.75 23.17
CA ALA A 1114 -24.64 -10.24 23.53
C ALA A 1114 -24.73 -9.69 24.97
N ILE A 1115 -24.10 -10.36 25.94
CA ILE A 1115 -24.13 -9.91 27.34
C ILE A 1115 -23.37 -8.61 27.54
N PHE A 1116 -22.18 -8.50 26.95
CA PHE A 1116 -21.39 -7.28 27.07
C PHE A 1116 -22.05 -6.12 26.30
N LEU A 1117 -22.71 -6.40 25.17
CA LEU A 1117 -23.59 -5.45 24.49
C LEU A 1117 -24.74 -4.97 25.38
N GLN A 1118 -25.39 -5.86 26.12
CA GLN A 1118 -26.45 -5.50 27.07
C GLN A 1118 -25.92 -4.57 28.18
N MET A 1119 -24.70 -4.83 28.68
CA MET A 1119 -24.03 -3.97 29.65
C MET A 1119 -23.79 -2.56 29.10
N LEU A 1120 -23.27 -2.45 27.87
CA LEU A 1120 -23.01 -1.18 27.19
C LEU A 1120 -24.29 -0.38 26.90
N LYS A 1121 -25.36 -1.05 26.45
CA LYS A 1121 -26.67 -0.42 26.23
C LYS A 1121 -27.23 0.19 27.52
N THR A 1122 -26.98 -0.44 28.67
CA THR A 1122 -27.51 0.01 29.97
C THR A 1122 -26.84 1.30 30.48
N ILE A 1123 -25.59 1.56 30.11
CA ILE A 1123 -24.85 2.79 30.51
C ILE A 1123 -25.04 3.97 29.54
N ASN A 1124 -25.78 3.77 28.44
CA ASN A 1124 -26.04 4.76 27.38
C ASN A 1124 -24.78 5.51 26.88
N SER A 1125 -23.62 4.85 26.88
CA SER A 1125 -22.34 5.48 26.55
C SER A 1125 -21.43 4.54 25.76
N ASN A 1126 -21.27 4.83 24.48
CA ASN A 1126 -20.31 4.17 23.58
C ASN A 1126 -18.91 4.79 23.63
N SER A 1127 -18.77 5.91 24.35
CA SER A 1127 -17.55 6.72 24.39
C SER A 1127 -16.33 5.97 24.95
N VAL A 1128 -16.56 5.01 25.84
CA VAL A 1128 -15.51 4.30 26.59
C VAL A 1128 -14.71 3.35 25.70
N LEU A 1129 -15.31 2.85 24.61
CA LEU A 1129 -14.67 1.97 23.63
C LEU A 1129 -14.17 2.71 22.38
N SER A 1130 -14.25 4.05 22.38
CA SER A 1130 -14.04 4.86 21.16
C SER A 1130 -12.60 5.36 20.96
N LYS A 1131 -11.74 5.34 22.00
CA LYS A 1131 -10.37 5.91 21.93
C LYS A 1131 -9.33 5.06 22.66
N GLY A 1132 -8.21 4.81 21.97
CA GLY A 1132 -7.00 4.16 22.47
C GLY A 1132 -6.87 2.69 22.07
N PRO A 1133 -5.68 2.07 22.18
CA PRO A 1133 -5.57 0.62 22.27
C PRO A 1133 -6.12 0.17 23.63
N GLN A 1134 -7.08 -0.75 23.64
CA GLN A 1134 -7.72 -1.24 24.85
C GLN A 1134 -7.62 -2.76 24.95
N THR A 1135 -7.75 -3.29 26.17
CA THR A 1135 -7.95 -4.72 26.42
C THR A 1135 -9.33 -4.87 27.04
N VAL A 1136 -10.23 -5.58 26.37
CA VAL A 1136 -11.61 -5.75 26.82
C VAL A 1136 -11.87 -7.22 27.10
N PHE A 1137 -12.35 -7.50 28.30
CA PHE A 1137 -12.73 -8.84 28.72
C PHE A 1137 -14.25 -9.01 28.56
N VAL A 1138 -14.67 -9.90 27.67
CA VAL A 1138 -16.08 -10.11 27.30
C VAL A 1138 -16.58 -11.42 27.87
N PRO A 1139 -17.55 -11.41 28.80
CA PRO A 1139 -18.10 -12.65 29.34
C PRO A 1139 -19.01 -13.35 28.31
N LEU A 1140 -18.85 -14.67 28.17
CA LEU A 1140 -19.71 -15.49 27.32
C LEU A 1140 -20.94 -15.99 28.09
N GLU A 1141 -22.09 -16.03 27.40
CA GLU A 1141 -23.37 -16.47 27.97
C GLU A 1141 -23.41 -17.98 28.23
N GLU A 1142 -22.91 -18.77 27.27
CA GLU A 1142 -22.93 -20.24 27.31
C GLU A 1142 -22.23 -20.83 28.56
N THR A 1143 -21.22 -20.12 29.08
CA THR A 1143 -20.43 -20.53 30.25
C THR A 1143 -20.94 -19.96 31.57
N ASN A 1144 -21.90 -19.02 31.55
CA ASN A 1144 -22.32 -18.27 32.75
C ASN A 1144 -23.85 -18.23 32.91
N LYS A 1145 -24.43 -19.36 33.34
CA LYS A 1145 -25.88 -19.58 33.47
C LYS A 1145 -26.64 -18.58 34.37
N ASN A 1146 -25.95 -17.76 35.18
CA ASN A 1146 -26.55 -16.81 36.13
C ASN A 1146 -26.15 -15.34 35.85
N ILE A 1147 -25.59 -15.03 34.68
CA ILE A 1147 -25.05 -13.69 34.39
C ILE A 1147 -26.11 -12.59 34.42
N THR A 1148 -27.32 -12.86 33.90
CA THR A 1148 -28.43 -11.91 33.83
C THR A 1148 -28.95 -11.50 35.21
N ALA A 1149 -29.06 -12.45 36.13
CA ALA A 1149 -29.47 -12.17 37.52
C ALA A 1149 -28.44 -11.30 38.26
N LYS A 1150 -27.13 -11.58 38.05
CA LYS A 1150 -26.05 -10.74 38.57
C LYS A 1150 -26.10 -9.34 37.95
N LEU A 1151 -26.31 -9.25 36.65
CA LEU A 1151 -26.42 -7.97 35.94
C LEU A 1151 -27.53 -7.08 36.52
N ASN A 1152 -28.73 -7.66 36.70
CA ASN A 1152 -29.88 -6.95 37.25
C ASN A 1152 -29.60 -6.47 38.69
N LYS A 1153 -28.95 -7.29 39.53
CA LYS A 1153 -28.52 -6.87 40.87
C LYS A 1153 -27.62 -5.62 40.83
N TRP A 1154 -26.62 -5.58 39.95
CA TRP A 1154 -25.73 -4.42 39.81
C TRP A 1154 -26.41 -3.19 39.21
N LYS A 1155 -27.41 -3.41 38.35
CA LYS A 1155 -28.29 -2.36 37.84
C LYS A 1155 -29.14 -1.74 38.95
N ASP A 1156 -29.76 -2.56 39.80
CA ASP A 1156 -30.59 -2.11 40.92
C ASP A 1156 -29.76 -1.37 41.99
N LEU A 1157 -28.47 -1.68 42.10
CA LEU A 1157 -27.51 -0.96 42.96
C LEU A 1157 -27.04 0.38 42.37
N GLY A 1158 -27.37 0.69 41.10
CA GLY A 1158 -26.95 1.91 40.40
C GLY A 1158 -25.47 1.91 39.99
N ARG A 1159 -24.85 0.73 39.82
CA ARG A 1159 -23.38 0.57 39.62
C ARG A 1159 -22.98 -0.15 38.34
N ILE A 1160 -23.88 -0.17 37.37
CA ILE A 1160 -23.64 -0.86 36.10
C ILE A 1160 -22.46 -0.25 35.32
N GLN A 1161 -22.19 1.05 35.50
CA GLN A 1161 -21.04 1.74 34.92
C GLN A 1161 -19.71 1.25 35.49
N ASP A 1162 -19.60 1.09 36.80
CA ASP A 1162 -18.40 0.55 37.46
C ASP A 1162 -18.10 -0.88 37.00
N LEU A 1163 -19.16 -1.69 36.83
CA LEU A 1163 -19.08 -3.06 36.32
C LEU A 1163 -18.53 -3.09 34.90
N VAL A 1164 -19.04 -2.27 33.97
CA VAL A 1164 -18.54 -2.16 32.60
C VAL A 1164 -17.07 -1.75 32.60
N TYR A 1165 -16.71 -0.74 33.39
CA TYR A 1165 -15.35 -0.21 33.42
C TYR A 1165 -14.34 -1.18 34.05
N HIS A 1166 -14.79 -2.10 34.89
CA HIS A 1166 -13.95 -3.15 35.45
C HIS A 1166 -13.52 -4.20 34.42
N HIS A 1167 -14.25 -4.32 33.30
CA HIS A 1167 -13.92 -5.24 32.21
C HIS A 1167 -12.96 -4.64 31.16
N ILE A 1168 -12.58 -3.38 31.33
CA ILE A 1168 -11.83 -2.63 30.32
C ILE A 1168 -10.51 -2.18 30.94
N ILE A 1169 -9.40 -2.44 30.25
CA ILE A 1169 -8.10 -1.80 30.51
C ILE A 1169 -7.87 -0.80 29.38
N SER A 1170 -7.69 0.47 29.73
CA SER A 1170 -7.42 1.54 28.77
C SER A 1170 -5.93 1.77 28.56
N CYS A 1171 -5.58 2.38 27.42
CA CYS A 1171 -4.22 2.74 27.01
C CYS A 1171 -3.24 1.56 26.77
N GLU A 1172 -3.67 0.31 26.96
CA GLU A 1172 -2.86 -0.88 26.72
C GLU A 1172 -3.66 -1.97 26.00
N SER A 1173 -3.06 -2.56 24.96
CA SER A 1173 -3.52 -3.83 24.35
C SER A 1173 -2.63 -4.97 24.84
N LEU A 1174 -3.14 -5.76 25.77
CA LEU A 1174 -2.45 -6.88 26.39
C LEU A 1174 -2.91 -8.17 25.71
N SER A 1175 -2.07 -8.74 24.87
CA SER A 1175 -2.34 -10.05 24.28
C SER A 1175 -2.21 -11.15 25.34
N LEU A 1176 -2.66 -12.38 25.06
CA LEU A 1176 -2.58 -13.50 26.00
C LEU A 1176 -1.13 -13.71 26.48
N SER A 1177 -0.15 -13.61 25.58
CA SER A 1177 1.28 -13.68 25.93
C SER A 1177 1.72 -12.58 26.89
N ASP A 1178 1.20 -11.37 26.74
CA ASP A 1178 1.51 -10.26 27.65
C ASP A 1178 0.88 -10.53 29.03
N LEU A 1179 -0.36 -11.03 29.07
CA LEU A 1179 -1.08 -11.38 30.29
C LEU A 1179 -0.43 -12.53 31.08
N LYS A 1180 0.29 -13.45 30.41
CA LYS A 1180 1.08 -14.49 31.11
C LYS A 1180 2.23 -13.93 31.94
N THR A 1181 2.78 -12.78 31.54
CA THR A 1181 3.92 -12.12 32.21
C THR A 1181 3.52 -10.90 33.03
N THR A 1182 2.28 -10.43 32.87
CA THR A 1182 1.76 -9.25 33.58
C THR A 1182 1.13 -9.72 34.87
N GLU A 1183 1.67 -9.34 36.03
CA GLU A 1183 1.09 -9.74 37.32
C GLU A 1183 -0.19 -8.95 37.63
N ARG A 1184 -0.24 -7.67 37.28
CA ARG A 1184 -1.33 -6.74 37.64
C ARG A 1184 -1.55 -5.68 36.55
N ALA A 1185 -2.80 -5.30 36.30
CA ALA A 1185 -3.16 -4.14 35.47
C ALA A 1185 -4.34 -3.38 36.08
N VAL A 1186 -4.43 -2.08 35.80
CA VAL A 1186 -5.50 -1.22 36.33
C VAL A 1186 -6.63 -1.12 35.31
N ALA A 1187 -7.84 -1.51 35.71
CA ALA A 1187 -9.04 -1.35 34.91
C ALA A 1187 -9.53 0.10 34.89
N VAL A 1188 -10.39 0.46 33.93
CA VAL A 1188 -10.99 1.80 33.81
C VAL A 1188 -11.80 2.18 35.07
N SER A 1189 -12.29 1.20 35.82
CA SER A 1189 -12.94 1.44 37.12
C SER A 1189 -11.99 1.91 38.23
N GLY A 1190 -10.68 1.99 37.97
CA GLY A 1190 -9.63 2.35 38.94
C GLY A 1190 -9.15 1.17 39.79
N GLN A 1191 -9.79 0.00 39.69
CA GLN A 1191 -9.41 -1.19 40.44
C GLN A 1191 -8.34 -2.01 39.71
N THR A 1192 -7.51 -2.71 40.49
CA THR A 1192 -6.45 -3.56 39.94
C THR A 1192 -6.97 -4.97 39.65
N LEU A 1193 -6.82 -5.42 38.42
CA LEU A 1193 -6.96 -6.80 37.99
C LEU A 1193 -5.64 -7.54 38.21
N GLN A 1194 -5.70 -8.73 38.81
CA GLN A 1194 -4.55 -9.61 39.01
C GLN A 1194 -4.61 -10.77 38.02
N PHE A 1195 -3.48 -11.08 37.39
CA PHE A 1195 -3.39 -12.22 36.48
C PHE A 1195 -2.51 -13.32 37.06
N SER A 1196 -2.93 -14.57 36.90
CA SER A 1196 -2.16 -15.75 37.30
C SER A 1196 -2.24 -16.83 36.23
N LEU A 1197 -1.16 -17.60 36.08
CA LEU A 1197 -1.11 -18.74 35.18
C LEU A 1197 -1.40 -20.01 35.98
N GLN A 1198 -2.52 -20.68 35.70
CA GLN A 1198 -2.90 -21.94 36.34
C GLN A 1198 -3.28 -22.95 35.27
N GLU A 1199 -2.70 -24.14 35.31
CA GLU A 1199 -2.99 -25.24 34.36
C GLU A 1199 -2.90 -24.80 32.88
N GLY A 1200 -1.92 -23.94 32.56
CA GLY A 1200 -1.70 -23.43 31.20
C GLY A 1200 -2.68 -22.35 30.73
N SER A 1201 -3.69 -22.00 31.54
CA SER A 1201 -4.68 -20.94 31.27
C SER A 1201 -4.40 -19.69 32.10
N VAL A 1202 -4.74 -18.52 31.57
CA VAL A 1202 -4.62 -17.24 32.30
C VAL A 1202 -5.93 -16.97 33.05
N TRP A 1203 -5.80 -16.77 34.35
CA TRP A 1203 -6.87 -16.45 35.28
C TRP A 1203 -6.82 -14.99 35.70
N ILE A 1204 -7.98 -14.36 35.79
CA ILE A 1204 -8.19 -12.99 36.24
C ILE A 1204 -8.81 -13.04 37.64
N ASN A 1205 -8.15 -12.37 38.60
CA ASN A 1205 -8.50 -12.34 40.02
C ASN A 1205 -8.69 -13.73 40.65
N ASN A 1206 -8.05 -14.78 40.09
CA ASN A 1206 -8.26 -16.19 40.43
C ASN A 1206 -9.74 -16.66 40.39
N ARG A 1207 -10.60 -15.96 39.64
CA ARG A 1207 -12.05 -16.21 39.60
C ARG A 1207 -12.60 -16.42 38.21
N SER A 1208 -11.99 -15.79 37.20
CA SER A 1208 -12.46 -15.84 35.82
C SER A 1208 -11.34 -16.29 34.91
N ARG A 1209 -11.61 -17.23 34.00
CA ARG A 1209 -10.61 -17.78 33.08
C ARG A 1209 -10.84 -17.23 31.68
N ILE A 1210 -9.74 -16.91 30.99
CA ILE A 1210 -9.80 -16.55 29.57
C ILE A 1210 -10.03 -17.82 28.74
N VAL A 1211 -11.15 -17.88 28.03
CA VAL A 1211 -11.60 -19.04 27.25
C VAL A 1211 -11.33 -18.88 25.75
N LYS A 1212 -11.50 -17.67 25.20
CA LYS A 1212 -11.01 -17.30 23.86
C LYS A 1212 -10.17 -16.04 24.00
N SER A 1213 -9.07 -15.94 23.26
CA SER A 1213 -8.12 -14.83 23.44
C SER A 1213 -7.63 -14.27 22.12
N ASP A 1214 -7.01 -13.09 22.20
CA ASP A 1214 -6.32 -12.45 21.09
C ASP A 1214 -7.23 -12.14 19.87
N TYR A 1215 -8.50 -11.80 20.14
CA TYR A 1215 -9.37 -11.23 19.11
C TYR A 1215 -8.97 -9.79 18.85
N THR A 1216 -8.00 -9.64 17.96
CA THR A 1216 -7.37 -8.36 17.59
C THR A 1216 -8.29 -7.51 16.74
N THR A 1217 -8.45 -6.26 17.13
CA THR A 1217 -9.21 -5.22 16.44
C THR A 1217 -8.28 -4.02 16.17
N THR A 1218 -8.75 -3.00 15.47
CA THR A 1218 -7.92 -1.81 15.19
C THR A 1218 -7.72 -0.91 16.39
N SER A 1219 -8.59 -1.02 17.40
CA SER A 1219 -8.52 -0.25 18.64
C SER A 1219 -8.16 -1.11 19.86
N GLY A 1220 -7.65 -2.33 19.68
CA GLY A 1220 -7.12 -3.14 20.77
C GLY A 1220 -7.41 -4.62 20.64
N VAL A 1221 -7.65 -5.30 21.76
CA VAL A 1221 -7.85 -6.75 21.82
C VAL A 1221 -9.03 -7.11 22.70
N ILE A 1222 -9.83 -8.07 22.24
CA ILE A 1222 -10.93 -8.66 23.00
C ILE A 1222 -10.47 -10.06 23.46
N HIS A 1223 -10.70 -10.34 24.74
CA HIS A 1223 -10.55 -11.66 25.34
C HIS A 1223 -11.91 -12.10 25.88
N HIS A 1224 -12.35 -13.28 25.50
CA HIS A 1224 -13.57 -13.85 26.04
C HIS A 1224 -13.28 -14.61 27.33
N ILE A 1225 -14.11 -14.41 28.32
CA ILE A 1225 -13.96 -14.97 29.67
C ILE A 1225 -15.18 -15.80 30.05
N ASP A 1226 -14.98 -16.81 30.90
CA ASP A 1226 -16.08 -17.67 31.33
C ASP A 1226 -17.01 -17.03 32.37
N THR A 1227 -16.49 -16.08 33.17
CA THR A 1227 -17.21 -15.50 34.30
C THR A 1227 -17.12 -13.97 34.31
N LEU A 1228 -18.23 -13.29 34.63
CA LEU A 1228 -18.33 -11.84 34.78
C LEU A 1228 -17.32 -11.31 35.82
N LEU A 1229 -16.54 -10.28 35.47
CA LEU A 1229 -15.62 -9.60 36.39
C LEU A 1229 -16.40 -8.62 37.26
N THR A 1230 -16.51 -8.91 38.55
CA THR A 1230 -17.18 -8.02 39.51
C THR A 1230 -16.16 -7.19 40.29
N PRO A 1231 -16.37 -5.87 40.42
CA PRO A 1231 -15.50 -5.01 41.21
C PRO A 1231 -15.67 -5.30 42.71
N TYR A 1232 -14.77 -6.13 43.26
CA TYR A 1232 -14.87 -6.72 44.61
C TYR A 1232 -15.02 -5.70 45.75
N SER A 1233 -14.45 -4.50 45.63
CA SER A 1233 -14.56 -3.47 46.69
C SER A 1233 -15.95 -2.82 46.79
N LEU A 1234 -16.84 -3.09 45.83
CA LEU A 1234 -18.18 -2.51 45.73
C LEU A 1234 -19.31 -3.53 45.95
N GLU A 1235 -18.99 -4.82 46.15
CA GLU A 1235 -19.98 -5.89 46.31
C GLU A 1235 -20.84 -5.72 47.58
N ASP A 1236 -20.22 -5.27 48.68
CA ASP A 1236 -20.86 -5.16 50.00
C ASP A 1236 -21.27 -3.71 50.37
N LYS A 1237 -21.17 -2.77 49.43
CA LYS A 1237 -21.46 -1.34 49.67
C LYS A 1237 -22.96 -1.03 49.43
N PRO A 1238 -23.61 -0.18 50.24
CA PRO A 1238 -25.04 0.16 50.10
C PRO A 1238 -25.34 0.86 48.76
N PRO A 1239 -26.53 0.70 48.14
CA PRO A 1239 -26.86 1.22 46.81
C PRO A 1239 -26.63 2.74 46.66
N ASN A 1240 -26.20 3.18 45.47
CA ASN A 1240 -26.03 4.61 45.16
C ASN A 1240 -27.41 5.28 45.06
N ARG A 1241 -27.84 5.97 46.13
CA ARG A 1241 -29.13 6.71 46.18
C ARG A 1241 -28.99 8.23 45.98
N VAL A 1242 -27.79 8.78 45.77
CA VAL A 1242 -27.57 10.23 45.69
C VAL A 1242 -26.71 10.58 44.48
N THR A 1243 -27.19 11.50 43.63
CA THR A 1243 -26.57 11.95 42.38
C THR A 1243 -25.37 12.89 42.56
N GLU A 1244 -25.12 13.40 43.77
CA GLU A 1244 -23.94 14.21 44.08
C GLU A 1244 -23.36 13.80 45.44
N MET A 1245 -22.22 13.09 45.42
CA MET A 1245 -21.37 12.92 46.59
C MET A 1245 -20.31 14.02 46.59
N ASN A 1246 -20.07 14.67 47.73
CA ASN A 1246 -18.91 15.53 47.85
C ASN A 1246 -17.62 14.70 47.65
N PHE A 1247 -16.56 15.35 47.14
CA PHE A 1247 -15.33 14.69 46.74
C PHE A 1247 -14.72 13.82 47.85
N THR A 1248 -14.76 14.32 49.09
CA THR A 1248 -14.24 13.63 50.28
C THR A 1248 -14.97 12.32 50.58
N THR A 1249 -16.31 12.35 50.53
CA THR A 1249 -17.14 11.16 50.75
C THR A 1249 -16.93 10.15 49.62
N ALA A 1250 -16.82 10.62 48.37
CA ALA A 1250 -16.53 9.77 47.22
C ALA A 1250 -15.15 9.11 47.34
N ALA A 1251 -14.10 9.86 47.69
CA ALA A 1251 -12.75 9.34 47.84
C ALA A 1251 -12.66 8.24 48.92
N VAL A 1252 -13.34 8.41 50.06
CA VAL A 1252 -13.42 7.37 51.11
C VAL A 1252 -14.27 6.19 50.66
N PHE A 1253 -15.40 6.44 49.99
CA PHE A 1253 -16.32 5.41 49.53
C PHE A 1253 -15.69 4.45 48.52
N TYR A 1254 -14.93 4.98 47.56
CA TYR A 1254 -14.20 4.22 46.54
C TYR A 1254 -12.80 3.77 46.98
N GLY A 1255 -12.38 4.06 48.23
CA GLY A 1255 -11.14 3.55 48.81
C GLY A 1255 -9.86 4.32 48.48
N TYR A 1256 -9.96 5.55 47.95
CA TYR A 1256 -8.84 6.45 47.63
C TYR A 1256 -8.30 7.20 48.87
N THR A 1257 -8.11 6.49 49.98
CA THR A 1257 -7.74 7.07 51.28
C THR A 1257 -6.36 7.74 51.31
N ARG A 1258 -5.42 7.31 50.44
CA ARG A 1258 -4.11 7.95 50.28
C ARG A 1258 -4.16 9.26 49.49
N PHE A 1259 -5.01 9.34 48.47
CA PHE A 1259 -5.19 10.56 47.66
C PHE A 1259 -5.94 11.63 48.46
N TYR A 1260 -6.94 11.20 49.24
CA TYR A 1260 -7.61 12.02 50.24
C TYR A 1260 -6.62 12.68 51.22
N LYS A 1261 -5.68 11.91 51.80
CA LYS A 1261 -4.63 12.42 52.70
C LYS A 1261 -3.59 13.36 52.06
N LEU A 1262 -3.59 13.48 50.73
CA LEU A 1262 -2.71 14.41 50.00
C LEU A 1262 -3.43 15.72 49.64
N ILE A 1263 -4.76 15.74 49.74
CA ILE A 1263 -5.61 16.90 49.43
C ILE A 1263 -6.01 17.66 50.70
N GLU A 1264 -6.12 16.97 51.85
CA GLU A 1264 -5.98 17.60 53.17
C GLU A 1264 -4.52 18.03 53.42
#